data_AF-A0A2M9A494-F1
#
_entry.id   AF-A0A2M9A494-F1
#
_cell.length_a   1.000
_cell.length_b   1.000
_cell.length_c   1.000
_cell.angle_alpha   90.00
_cell.angle_beta   90.00
_cell.angle_gamma   90.00
#
_symmetry.space_group_name_H-M   'P 1'
#
loop_
_entity.id
_entity.type
_entity.pdbx_description
1 polymer ?
#
loop_
_entity_poly.entity_id
_entity_poly.type
_entity_poly.pdbx_seq_one_letter_code
_entity_poly.pdbx_strand_id
1 'polypeptide(L)'
;MKHTLFKSCSRLCTSLFGIFLLVSCAGSDIPLKTDPQYGSAPSKQSSGTSNRGYSKGDPIQSAEFEPEVSSTAKMREFKTNGFLFKTPSADWDLVSDPSDETAPLEFFNPQTGRRAEIQTIILSTGESPNVMDRARAEMQGRGLSYRKAEYTAVSPAEEVGMTGAFFETAGSSAEASLAADGFVAASGNHVFFLTLSTVDSVSPRAEFKKEWREFFAGFSLSEELKKTSKEQEISKDVVTDYESSALGYKFHVEDSLWHNWASVAAQNGDPDLVLANMKEETAFFVYGTIIDPNEVSAQDLFKVLLIRLGLDPEDPNLDLVRVRGGNANQFSQNFTCTRVIDGYDFKYSGRYFWDNGRGILVAGWAQGILYKKYAKVLERAIDGVTLLEKPKTVTDEKVLRFQAAVVNQVGLLRLAENQPLVALSYFEKANKMDPSEPLYLINCGFIYQMKELYGPGVNHFLSEMDLVRKSGRLLSILGEMYEEMMDFGEARKYAEMALRYTPNHPEYVINLSDALWGLGQRTQSLVVVQNLYDKQPSSRLGVYLAKTYMGMDRYAEAVEVLYLTKKRFGMTVDLGLTLMDALVFLGRYPEALAVSEEVLPLGSSDYRVWTMRGKVQFYSRNYVQAEKSLSHALVMHPDDEDIKSFLSATKAFLGKADNRTLQKKIDPVEMRPIALAALVNKDFAVKAKKDGFPAVVHYSREALRADKDKAWTRTQQKLVEILDMRGVGLYSELAFDFLPGYDRIFVNALEIYDSTMTLKAKMSLKGAYITYATELGLDNEMQTAHFPLEKLAPGDFVYVQISRTSLANYGVIPFVSFEASEEVPVQKNSFKIYADTSRFVTEEYGPLSSKPEADGEEWSIEDPVVIRREPYMPVYRDYGAGFQLTGKRTWQDVGREYENLIRHQFKNAIPVREKAFEVKGNRLGKEAVLAEVRYVRENIRYRDVRFGGHSLIPQVAETTLRERRGDCKDQSLLLKEMLNAIGVPSKLVAIHLTDPGFETLPSIQQFNHMMLYIPKGENYPEMWVDPSDKGGNDRPVPLDMEGKVALVIDGDSSHVAITPVLEDAKEHQVFLGHRLHIAADGTAEFRDSLSMTGKFASTLRNQLYGRDAKETERLIADLLAQGVPDVSISRVRAENVTDFDKPLKLVITFSSKNYFGKSSDGSKGRFPNIWERAIMYLPKVRTRHLPIRMPHETEFESVLEVTADSGNVTVADAPNLGRETEYVNFEKVKNGYKWMTYAIYADPSEYERIREEWNYLLNATSPEITVK
;
A
#
# COMPACT_ATOMS: atom_id res chain seq x y z
N MET A 1 -20.97 -34.92 6.42
CA MET A 1 -20.76 -36.37 6.68
C MET A 1 -20.23 -37.02 5.41
N LYS A 2 -19.18 -37.86 5.54
CA LYS A 2 -18.39 -38.57 4.50
C LYS A 2 -17.40 -37.74 3.67
N HIS A 3 -16.24 -37.45 4.27
CA HIS A 3 -14.94 -37.25 3.59
C HIS A 3 -13.78 -37.58 4.56
N THR A 4 -13.80 -38.80 5.12
CA THR A 4 -12.90 -39.24 6.20
C THR A 4 -12.00 -40.42 5.83
N LEU A 5 -11.79 -40.73 4.54
CA LEU A 5 -11.13 -41.99 4.13
C LEU A 5 -9.83 -41.88 3.32
N PHE A 6 -9.31 -40.68 3.02
CA PHE A 6 -8.00 -40.53 2.36
C PHE A 6 -6.93 -39.78 3.18
N LYS A 7 -7.27 -39.29 4.39
CA LYS A 7 -6.27 -38.76 5.36
C LYS A 7 -5.74 -39.81 6.34
N SER A 8 -6.19 -41.07 6.28
CA SER A 8 -5.82 -42.11 7.26
C SER A 8 -4.65 -43.00 6.85
N CYS A 9 -4.28 -43.12 5.56
CA CYS A 9 -3.14 -43.96 5.16
C CYS A 9 -1.79 -43.23 5.13
N SER A 10 -1.75 -41.90 5.14
CA SER A 10 -0.50 -41.12 5.21
C SER A 10 -0.24 -40.46 6.58
N ARG A 11 -1.00 -40.85 7.62
CA ARG A 11 -0.77 -40.41 9.02
C ARG A 11 -0.24 -41.51 9.94
N LEU A 12 -0.24 -42.77 9.51
CA LEU A 12 0.22 -43.90 10.33
C LEU A 12 1.70 -44.31 10.10
N CYS A 13 2.37 -43.79 9.05
CA CYS A 13 3.81 -44.07 8.82
C CYS A 13 4.73 -42.84 8.89
N THR A 14 4.20 -41.64 9.12
CA THR A 14 4.94 -40.36 9.00
C THR A 14 5.02 -39.57 10.31
N SER A 15 4.50 -40.08 11.42
CA SER A 15 4.45 -39.33 12.68
C SER A 15 5.66 -39.51 13.62
N LEU A 16 6.57 -40.46 13.39
CA LEU A 16 7.54 -40.83 14.45
C LEU A 16 9.01 -40.97 13.99
N PHE A 17 9.30 -40.68 12.71
CA PHE A 17 10.64 -40.66 12.10
C PHE A 17 11.24 -39.26 11.88
N GLY A 18 10.47 -38.21 12.20
CA GLY A 18 10.74 -36.83 11.77
C GLY A 18 11.68 -36.00 12.65
N ILE A 19 12.20 -36.53 13.76
CA ILE A 19 13.03 -35.71 14.68
C ILE A 19 14.41 -35.40 14.08
N PHE A 20 14.96 -36.27 13.22
CA PHE A 20 16.31 -36.12 12.64
C PHE A 20 16.39 -36.28 11.11
N LEU A 21 15.27 -36.49 10.40
CA LEU A 21 15.29 -36.52 8.93
C LEU A 21 15.55 -35.12 8.37
N LEU A 22 16.63 -35.01 7.59
CA LEU A 22 17.06 -33.79 6.92
C LEU A 22 16.13 -33.42 5.77
N VAL A 23 15.05 -32.71 6.10
CA VAL A 23 14.33 -31.84 5.18
C VAL A 23 14.04 -30.55 5.96
N SER A 24 14.73 -29.46 5.60
CA SER A 24 14.42 -28.14 6.16
C SER A 24 13.04 -27.73 5.67
N CYS A 25 12.05 -27.68 6.55
CA CYS A 25 10.83 -26.89 6.32
C CYS A 25 10.34 -26.31 7.64
N ALA A 26 10.22 -24.99 7.64
CA ALA A 26 9.47 -24.20 8.60
C ALA A 26 8.06 -24.77 8.77
N GLY A 27 7.62 -24.94 10.01
CA GLY A 27 6.28 -25.38 10.35
C GLY A 27 5.65 -24.42 11.36
N SER A 28 4.66 -23.66 10.90
CA SER A 28 3.73 -22.89 11.73
C SER A 28 2.36 -23.56 11.68
N ASP A 29 1.78 -23.94 12.83
CA ASP A 29 0.33 -24.21 12.94
C ASP A 29 -0.22 -24.00 14.39
N ILE A 30 -0.78 -22.80 14.61
CA ILE A 30 -2.01 -22.28 15.30
C ILE A 30 -2.77 -23.10 16.43
N PRO A 31 -3.76 -22.50 17.16
CA PRO A 31 -3.74 -21.63 18.37
C PRO A 31 -4.48 -22.24 19.59
N LEU A 32 -4.38 -21.63 20.78
CA LEU A 32 -5.44 -21.72 21.80
C LEU A 32 -5.69 -20.38 22.55
N LYS A 33 -6.98 -20.06 22.68
CA LYS A 33 -7.59 -18.97 23.46
C LYS A 33 -7.61 -19.30 24.96
N THR A 34 -7.56 -18.28 25.84
CA THR A 34 -8.67 -17.70 26.64
C THR A 34 -8.13 -17.02 27.90
N ASP A 35 -8.57 -15.79 28.12
CA ASP A 35 -8.54 -15.02 29.38
C ASP A 35 -9.38 -15.73 30.48
N PRO A 36 -9.14 -15.53 31.81
CA PRO A 36 -9.84 -14.42 32.48
C PRO A 36 -9.14 -13.79 33.72
N GLN A 37 -9.29 -12.47 33.82
CA GLN A 37 -9.78 -11.68 34.98
C GLN A 37 -8.96 -11.39 36.26
N TYR A 38 -8.97 -10.07 36.57
CA TYR A 38 -9.09 -9.36 37.85
C TYR A 38 -8.04 -9.49 38.97
N GLY A 39 -7.44 -8.33 39.30
CA GLY A 39 -6.86 -8.02 40.60
C GLY A 39 -6.56 -6.53 40.75
N SER A 40 -7.37 -5.82 41.54
CA SER A 40 -7.31 -4.37 41.78
C SER A 40 -6.56 -3.99 43.08
N ALA A 41 -5.91 -2.82 43.03
CA ALA A 41 -5.63 -1.84 44.11
C ALA A 41 -4.44 -2.10 45.10
N PRO A 42 -3.93 -1.08 45.84
CA PRO A 42 -3.81 0.37 45.58
C PRO A 42 -2.46 1.06 46.01
N SER A 43 -2.20 2.24 45.40
CA SER A 43 -1.66 3.51 45.95
C SER A 43 -0.37 3.59 46.84
N LYS A 44 0.60 4.45 46.43
CA LYS A 44 1.00 5.76 47.03
C LYS A 44 2.51 6.08 46.94
N GLN A 45 2.80 7.33 46.53
CA GLN A 45 3.92 8.23 46.95
C GLN A 45 5.36 7.78 46.58
N SER A 46 6.34 8.64 46.28
CA SER A 46 6.56 10.08 46.50
C SER A 46 7.62 10.63 45.52
N SER A 47 7.59 11.95 45.39
CA SER A 47 8.58 12.87 44.84
C SER A 47 10.01 12.71 45.37
N GLY A 48 11.02 13.00 44.54
CA GLY A 48 12.41 13.19 44.97
C GLY A 48 13.33 13.72 43.88
N THR A 49 13.61 15.01 43.94
CA THR A 49 14.51 15.85 43.11
C THR A 49 16.00 15.54 43.24
N SER A 50 16.79 15.71 42.17
CA SER A 50 18.04 16.53 42.05
C SER A 50 18.86 16.05 40.81
N ASN A 51 19.16 16.84 39.77
CA ASN A 51 19.88 18.10 39.59
C ASN A 51 21.42 17.94 39.40
N ARG A 52 21.91 18.45 38.25
CA ARG A 52 23.30 18.78 37.82
C ARG A 52 24.24 17.61 37.45
N GLY A 53 24.99 17.62 36.36
CA GLY A 53 25.23 18.59 35.29
C GLY A 53 26.57 18.25 34.60
N TYR A 54 26.69 18.45 33.28
CA TYR A 54 27.99 18.53 32.59
C TYR A 54 27.92 19.52 31.42
N SER A 55 29.03 20.22 31.22
CA SER A 55 29.20 21.51 30.55
C SER A 55 29.55 21.41 29.06
N LYS A 56 28.92 22.30 28.28
CA LYS A 56 29.39 23.08 27.12
C LYS A 56 30.68 22.66 26.39
N GLY A 57 30.53 22.42 25.09
CA GLY A 57 31.46 22.79 24.02
C GLY A 57 30.63 23.35 22.85
N ASP A 58 31.03 24.52 22.35
CA ASP A 58 30.27 25.53 21.59
C ASP A 58 29.85 25.18 20.13
N PRO A 59 28.95 25.98 19.50
CA PRO A 59 27.92 25.54 18.54
C PRO A 59 28.26 25.76 17.05
N ILE A 60 27.64 24.95 16.18
CA ILE A 60 27.39 25.28 14.78
C ILE A 60 25.99 25.91 14.70
N GLN A 61 25.92 27.13 14.16
CA GLN A 61 24.69 27.91 13.98
C GLN A 61 23.65 27.18 13.12
N SER A 62 22.69 26.53 13.77
CA SER A 62 21.34 26.36 13.26
C SER A 62 20.45 27.37 13.97
N ALA A 63 19.78 28.23 13.21
CA ALA A 63 18.74 29.09 13.76
C ALA A 63 17.59 28.19 14.27
N GLU A 64 17.58 27.96 15.58
CA GLU A 64 16.47 27.32 16.29
C GLU A 64 15.27 28.28 16.29
N PHE A 65 14.22 27.88 15.59
CA PHE A 65 12.87 28.32 15.90
C PHE A 65 12.40 27.47 17.09
N GLU A 66 12.64 27.95 18.32
CA GLU A 66 11.88 27.46 19.47
C GLU A 66 10.49 28.10 19.43
N PRO A 67 9.38 27.34 19.40
CA PRO A 67 8.10 27.92 19.70
C PRO A 67 8.06 28.13 21.22
N GLU A 68 8.25 29.38 21.65
CA GLU A 68 7.66 29.81 22.91
C GLU A 68 6.16 29.49 22.81
N VAL A 69 5.72 28.50 23.59
CA VAL A 69 4.30 28.34 23.92
C VAL A 69 3.98 29.49 24.88
N SER A 70 3.87 30.70 24.32
CA SER A 70 3.07 31.75 24.90
C SER A 70 1.65 31.19 24.95
N SER A 71 1.16 30.94 26.16
CA SER A 71 -0.27 30.93 26.40
C SER A 71 -0.79 32.29 25.94
N THR A 72 -1.22 32.40 24.69
CA THR A 72 -1.85 33.60 24.18
C THR A 72 -3.05 33.84 25.07
N ALA A 73 -2.98 34.88 25.89
CA ALA A 73 -4.14 35.39 26.58
C ALA A 73 -5.26 35.49 25.54
N LYS A 74 -6.46 34.99 25.85
CA LYS A 74 -7.65 35.14 24.99
C LYS A 74 -7.89 36.62 24.77
N MET A 75 -7.23 37.23 23.79
CA MET A 75 -7.44 38.62 23.39
C MET A 75 -8.86 38.66 22.86
N ARG A 76 -9.72 39.38 23.59
CA ARG A 76 -11.14 39.51 23.24
C ARG A 76 -11.42 40.74 22.39
N GLU A 77 -10.43 41.61 22.25
CA GLU A 77 -10.51 42.87 21.55
C GLU A 77 -9.25 43.06 20.72
N PHE A 78 -9.45 43.39 19.45
CA PHE A 78 -8.41 43.59 18.45
C PHE A 78 -8.54 45.00 17.92
N LYS A 79 -7.42 45.72 17.89
CA LYS A 79 -7.36 47.10 17.42
C LYS A 79 -6.23 47.22 16.41
N THR A 80 -6.59 47.47 15.16
CA THR A 80 -5.66 47.76 14.07
C THR A 80 -5.82 49.21 13.62
N ASN A 81 -4.98 49.65 12.68
CA ASN A 81 -5.10 50.99 12.07
C ASN A 81 -6.44 51.15 11.29
N GLY A 82 -7.01 50.04 10.78
CA GLY A 82 -8.25 50.06 9.99
C GLY A 82 -9.54 49.78 10.79
N PHE A 83 -9.51 48.92 11.80
CA PHE A 83 -10.73 48.49 12.49
C PHE A 83 -10.53 48.14 13.97
N LEU A 84 -11.65 48.06 14.69
CA LEU A 84 -11.78 47.48 16.01
C LEU A 84 -12.71 46.26 15.90
N PHE A 85 -12.32 45.14 16.51
CA PHE A 85 -13.14 43.93 16.56
C PHE A 85 -13.16 43.32 17.95
N LYS A 86 -14.35 42.98 18.43
CA LYS A 86 -14.56 42.25 19.69
C LYS A 86 -15.22 40.91 19.42
N THR A 87 -14.64 39.82 19.94
CA THR A 87 -15.20 38.48 19.73
C THR A 87 -16.57 38.34 20.43
N PRO A 88 -17.52 37.60 19.85
CA PRO A 88 -18.88 37.46 20.38
C PRO A 88 -18.94 36.60 21.66
N SER A 89 -18.04 35.61 21.80
CA SER A 89 -17.97 34.69 22.93
C SER A 89 -16.54 34.27 23.26
N ALA A 90 -16.37 33.53 24.36
CA ALA A 90 -15.09 32.98 24.79
C ALA A 90 -14.74 31.64 24.10
N ASP A 91 -15.62 31.12 23.25
CA ASP A 91 -15.49 29.84 22.55
C ASP A 91 -14.70 29.96 21.24
N TRP A 92 -14.26 31.17 20.90
CA TRP A 92 -13.43 31.45 19.72
C TRP A 92 -12.00 31.73 20.16
N ASP A 93 -11.07 30.97 19.60
CA ASP A 93 -9.63 31.13 19.83
C ASP A 93 -9.00 31.79 18.59
N LEU A 94 -8.08 32.74 18.81
CA LEU A 94 -7.27 33.33 17.75
C LEU A 94 -6.14 32.35 17.41
N VAL A 95 -6.01 32.00 16.13
CA VAL A 95 -5.01 31.03 15.64
C VAL A 95 -3.98 31.65 14.69
N SER A 96 -4.17 32.91 14.31
CA SER A 96 -3.21 33.74 13.56
C SER A 96 -2.34 34.57 14.51
N ASP A 97 -1.23 35.11 14.00
CA ASP A 97 -0.39 36.04 14.75
C ASP A 97 -1.03 37.44 14.74
N PRO A 98 -1.47 37.98 15.90
CA PRO A 98 -2.11 39.29 15.96
C PRO A 98 -1.13 40.46 15.72
N SER A 99 0.18 40.21 15.67
CA SER A 99 1.21 41.24 15.48
C SER A 99 1.56 41.51 14.02
N ASP A 100 1.13 40.65 13.09
CA ASP A 100 1.29 40.85 11.66
C ASP A 100 0.07 41.59 11.11
N GLU A 101 0.21 42.92 10.93
CA GLU A 101 -0.86 43.76 10.38
C GLU A 101 -1.24 43.42 8.92
N THR A 102 -0.44 42.60 8.23
CA THR A 102 -0.68 42.18 6.84
C THR A 102 -1.27 40.78 6.71
N ALA A 103 -1.22 39.97 7.78
CA ALA A 103 -1.84 38.66 7.82
C ALA A 103 -3.33 38.75 8.21
N PRO A 104 -4.19 37.83 7.70
CA PRO A 104 -5.57 37.77 8.14
C PRO A 104 -5.68 37.37 9.61
N LEU A 105 -6.61 38.01 10.34
CA LEU A 105 -6.99 37.55 11.68
C LEU A 105 -7.92 36.34 11.55
N GLU A 106 -7.35 35.17 11.77
CA GLU A 106 -8.06 33.89 11.80
C GLU A 106 -8.51 33.51 13.22
N PHE A 107 -9.79 33.18 13.32
CA PHE A 107 -10.46 32.70 14.52
C PHE A 107 -10.99 31.29 14.28
N PHE A 108 -10.85 30.44 15.28
CA PHE A 108 -11.30 29.07 15.22
C PHE A 108 -12.15 28.74 16.43
N ASN A 109 -13.31 28.12 16.21
CA ASN A 109 -14.14 27.59 17.29
C ASN A 109 -13.87 26.08 17.45
N PRO A 110 -13.11 25.66 18.49
CA PRO A 110 -12.77 24.27 18.70
C PRO A 110 -13.95 23.34 18.96
N GLN A 111 -15.12 23.85 19.35
CA GLN A 111 -16.28 23.02 19.62
C GLN A 111 -17.10 22.73 18.36
N THR A 112 -17.22 23.72 17.48
CA THR A 112 -18.09 23.64 16.29
C THR A 112 -17.30 23.42 14.99
N GLY A 113 -15.97 23.54 15.02
CA GLY A 113 -15.13 23.45 13.81
C GLY A 113 -15.23 24.69 12.91
N ARG A 114 -15.90 25.75 13.38
CA ARG A 114 -16.12 26.98 12.61
C ARG A 114 -14.85 27.80 12.51
N ARG A 115 -14.64 28.41 11.35
CA ARG A 115 -13.54 29.32 11.08
C ARG A 115 -14.10 30.67 10.66
N ALA A 116 -13.64 31.72 11.33
CA ALA A 116 -13.91 33.08 10.91
C ALA A 116 -12.61 33.80 10.59
N GLU A 117 -12.65 34.69 9.61
CA GLU A 117 -11.48 35.38 9.07
C GLU A 117 -11.80 36.85 8.85
N ILE A 118 -10.89 37.72 9.30
CA ILE A 118 -10.88 39.15 8.96
C ILE A 118 -9.60 39.42 8.18
N GLN A 119 -9.73 39.69 6.88
CA GLN A 119 -8.61 40.13 6.05
C GLN A 119 -8.79 41.59 5.66
N THR A 120 -7.70 42.35 5.68
CA THR A 120 -7.67 43.74 5.23
C THR A 120 -6.64 43.88 4.12
N ILE A 121 -7.04 44.48 3.00
CA ILE A 121 -6.15 44.85 1.91
C ILE A 121 -6.09 46.37 1.84
N ILE A 122 -4.88 46.92 1.90
CA ILE A 122 -4.63 48.35 1.72
C ILE A 122 -4.28 48.60 0.26
N LEU A 123 -5.16 49.31 -0.44
CA LEU A 123 -5.02 49.63 -1.85
C LEU A 123 -3.98 50.72 -2.08
N SER A 124 -3.27 50.61 -3.20
CA SER A 124 -2.37 51.66 -3.66
C SER A 124 -3.16 52.88 -4.14
N THR A 125 -2.54 54.06 -4.15
CA THR A 125 -3.19 55.30 -4.62
C THR A 125 -3.70 55.14 -6.06
N GLY A 126 -5.01 55.28 -6.28
CA GLY A 126 -5.66 55.15 -7.59
C GLY A 126 -6.15 53.75 -7.96
N GLU A 127 -5.96 52.74 -7.10
CA GLU A 127 -6.50 51.40 -7.29
C GLU A 127 -7.99 51.37 -6.87
N SER A 128 -8.83 50.76 -7.71
CA SER A 128 -10.27 50.61 -7.44
C SER A 128 -10.51 49.44 -6.48
N PRO A 129 -11.43 49.57 -5.50
CA PRO A 129 -11.72 48.46 -4.59
C PRO A 129 -12.41 47.28 -5.29
N ASN A 130 -13.19 47.51 -6.36
CA ASN A 130 -13.85 46.46 -7.16
C ASN A 130 -14.52 45.37 -6.28
N VAL A 131 -15.34 45.80 -5.33
CA VAL A 131 -15.86 44.95 -4.25
C VAL A 131 -16.58 43.70 -4.78
N MET A 132 -17.36 43.85 -5.87
CA MET A 132 -18.10 42.74 -6.48
C MET A 132 -17.20 41.67 -7.10
N ASP A 133 -16.12 42.07 -7.76
CA ASP A 133 -15.19 41.12 -8.39
C ASP A 133 -14.35 40.40 -7.34
N ARG A 134 -13.91 41.11 -6.30
CA ARG A 134 -13.22 40.51 -5.17
C ARG A 134 -14.13 39.52 -4.40
N ALA A 135 -15.41 39.85 -4.21
CA ALA A 135 -16.37 38.91 -3.63
C ALA A 135 -16.59 37.66 -4.49
N ARG A 136 -16.62 37.81 -5.82
CA ARG A 136 -16.68 36.67 -6.75
C ARG A 136 -15.41 35.82 -6.70
N ALA A 137 -14.24 36.46 -6.60
CA ALA A 137 -12.96 35.80 -6.46
C ALA A 137 -12.91 34.93 -5.19
N GLU A 138 -13.39 35.46 -4.06
CA GLU A 138 -13.51 34.71 -2.81
C GLU A 138 -14.48 33.54 -2.93
N MET A 139 -15.65 33.80 -3.53
CA MET A 139 -16.68 32.79 -3.78
C MET A 139 -16.09 31.62 -4.60
N GLN A 140 -15.31 31.92 -5.65
CA GLN A 140 -14.64 30.93 -6.50
C GLN A 140 -13.48 30.23 -5.79
N GLY A 141 -12.67 31.00 -5.04
CA GLY A 141 -11.53 30.49 -4.27
C GLY A 141 -11.92 29.38 -3.30
N ARG A 142 -13.09 29.51 -2.68
CA ARG A 142 -13.63 28.50 -1.75
C ARG A 142 -14.21 27.28 -2.46
N GLY A 143 -14.65 27.40 -3.71
CA GLY A 143 -15.10 26.26 -4.51
C GLY A 143 -13.97 25.39 -5.07
N LEU A 144 -12.79 25.96 -5.32
CA LEU A 144 -11.62 25.27 -5.86
C LEU A 144 -11.10 24.12 -4.96
N SER A 145 -11.14 24.29 -3.65
CA SER A 145 -10.75 23.24 -2.70
C SER A 145 -11.74 22.07 -2.64
N TYR A 146 -12.92 22.18 -3.29
CA TYR A 146 -14.00 21.20 -3.18
C TYR A 146 -14.73 21.05 -4.52
N ARG A 147 -14.43 19.97 -5.25
CA ARG A 147 -14.86 19.64 -6.64
C ARG A 147 -16.38 19.74 -6.97
N LYS A 148 -17.26 20.08 -6.01
CA LYS A 148 -18.73 20.16 -6.13
C LYS A 148 -19.36 21.26 -5.24
N ALA A 149 -18.77 22.46 -5.24
CA ALA A 149 -19.39 23.63 -4.61
C ALA A 149 -20.50 24.22 -5.50
N GLU A 150 -21.71 24.36 -4.94
CA GLU A 150 -22.81 25.18 -5.46
C GLU A 150 -22.60 26.64 -5.05
N TYR A 151 -22.38 27.49 -6.04
CA TYR A 151 -22.26 28.94 -5.89
C TYR A 151 -23.66 29.56 -5.89
N THR A 152 -23.98 30.43 -4.92
CA THR A 152 -25.39 30.77 -4.68
C THR A 152 -25.81 32.19 -4.92
N ALA A 153 -24.92 33.18 -4.77
CA ALA A 153 -25.08 34.54 -5.31
C ALA A 153 -24.01 35.46 -4.70
N VAL A 154 -23.77 36.58 -5.38
CA VAL A 154 -23.18 37.78 -4.79
C VAL A 154 -24.26 38.86 -4.77
N SER A 155 -24.58 39.41 -3.60
CA SER A 155 -25.61 40.44 -3.42
C SER A 155 -25.07 41.63 -2.63
N PRO A 156 -25.30 42.87 -3.06
CA PRO A 156 -25.01 44.04 -2.23
C PRO A 156 -25.81 43.98 -0.91
N ALA A 157 -25.15 44.18 0.22
CA ALA A 157 -25.77 44.19 1.54
C ALA A 157 -25.03 45.15 2.51
N GLU A 158 -25.71 45.64 3.55
CA GLU A 158 -25.16 46.56 4.56
C GLU A 158 -25.04 45.90 5.94
N GLU A 159 -24.41 44.73 5.99
CA GLU A 159 -24.47 43.85 7.17
C GLU A 159 -23.73 44.36 8.41
N VAL A 160 -22.65 45.15 8.23
CA VAL A 160 -21.78 45.64 9.32
C VAL A 160 -21.70 47.19 9.39
N GLY A 161 -22.72 47.87 8.86
CA GLY A 161 -22.73 49.34 8.79
C GLY A 161 -21.81 49.92 7.71
N MET A 162 -21.51 49.12 6.69
CA MET A 162 -20.82 49.51 5.47
C MET A 162 -21.55 48.89 4.28
N THR A 163 -21.64 49.60 3.16
CA THR A 163 -22.11 49.01 1.90
C THR A 163 -21.02 48.14 1.29
N GLY A 164 -21.40 46.95 0.85
CA GLY A 164 -20.49 45.96 0.27
C GLY A 164 -21.23 44.82 -0.40
N ALA A 165 -20.49 43.78 -0.78
CA ALA A 165 -21.01 42.59 -1.44
C ALA A 165 -20.96 41.39 -0.49
N PHE A 166 -22.13 40.85 -0.16
CA PHE A 166 -22.27 39.56 0.51
C PHE A 166 -22.22 38.43 -0.51
N PHE A 167 -21.51 37.35 -0.21
CA PHE A 167 -21.45 36.16 -1.05
C PHE A 167 -21.72 34.90 -0.24
N GLU A 168 -22.31 33.90 -0.90
CA GLU A 168 -22.68 32.62 -0.30
C GLU A 168 -22.18 31.45 -1.15
N THR A 169 -21.49 30.52 -0.50
CA THR A 169 -21.02 29.25 -1.09
C THR A 169 -21.47 28.07 -0.24
N ALA A 170 -21.95 27.00 -0.88
CA ALA A 170 -22.15 25.73 -0.20
C ALA A 170 -21.78 24.59 -1.14
N GLY A 171 -21.19 23.52 -0.65
CA GLY A 171 -20.75 22.41 -1.48
C GLY A 171 -20.72 21.10 -0.75
N SER A 172 -20.72 20.01 -1.51
CA SER A 172 -20.41 18.69 -0.99
C SER A 172 -19.42 18.00 -1.92
N SER A 173 -18.17 17.86 -1.48
CA SER A 173 -17.21 17.01 -2.17
C SER A 173 -17.48 15.53 -1.85
N ALA A 174 -16.74 14.63 -2.48
CA ALA A 174 -16.67 13.24 -2.03
C ALA A 174 -16.19 13.15 -0.56
N GLU A 175 -15.42 14.14 -0.09
CA GLU A 175 -14.66 14.05 1.15
C GLU A 175 -15.21 14.87 2.34
N ALA A 176 -15.95 15.95 2.06
CA ALA A 176 -16.48 16.88 3.07
C ALA A 176 -17.56 17.82 2.49
N SER A 177 -18.45 18.31 3.36
CA SER A 177 -19.40 19.39 3.07
C SER A 177 -18.81 20.74 3.45
N LEU A 178 -18.86 21.71 2.54
CA LEU A 178 -18.41 23.09 2.78
C LEU A 178 -19.61 24.02 2.86
N ALA A 179 -19.59 24.98 3.77
CA ALA A 179 -20.33 26.22 3.60
C ALA A 179 -19.46 27.41 3.99
N ALA A 180 -19.58 28.51 3.25
CA ALA A 180 -18.98 29.78 3.63
C ALA A 180 -19.88 30.95 3.22
N ASP A 181 -20.02 31.86 4.17
CA ASP A 181 -20.71 33.14 4.05
C ASP A 181 -19.67 34.23 4.25
N GLY A 182 -19.65 35.21 3.36
CA GLY A 182 -18.67 36.27 3.42
C GLY A 182 -19.21 37.61 2.99
N PHE A 183 -18.54 38.66 3.46
CA PHE A 183 -18.85 40.03 3.14
C PHE A 183 -17.56 40.76 2.75
N VAL A 184 -17.57 41.38 1.57
CA VAL A 184 -16.49 42.22 1.09
C VAL A 184 -16.99 43.66 1.06
N ALA A 185 -16.26 44.60 1.66
CA ALA A 185 -16.61 46.01 1.63
C ALA A 185 -15.36 46.88 1.54
N ALA A 186 -15.52 48.12 1.10
CA ALA A 186 -14.43 49.08 1.00
C ALA A 186 -14.74 50.39 1.72
N SER A 187 -13.73 50.96 2.36
CA SER A 187 -13.80 52.28 2.99
C SER A 187 -12.45 52.99 2.87
N GLY A 188 -12.44 54.19 2.26
CA GLY A 188 -11.19 54.86 1.89
C GLY A 188 -10.36 53.99 0.94
N ASN A 189 -9.09 53.76 1.28
CA ASN A 189 -8.20 52.85 0.55
C ASN A 189 -8.12 51.44 1.16
N HIS A 190 -9.05 51.06 2.04
CA HIS A 190 -9.07 49.73 2.67
C HIS A 190 -10.21 48.88 2.10
N VAL A 191 -9.91 47.62 1.81
CA VAL A 191 -10.90 46.58 1.49
C VAL A 191 -10.89 45.56 2.61
N PHE A 192 -12.06 45.23 3.13
CA PHE A 192 -12.27 44.29 4.22
C PHE A 192 -12.95 43.04 3.69
N PHE A 193 -12.46 41.88 4.10
CA PHE A 193 -13.08 40.58 3.87
C PHE A 193 -13.43 39.98 5.22
N LEU A 194 -14.71 39.72 5.44
CA LEU A 194 -15.24 39.17 6.67
C LEU A 194 -15.90 37.84 6.33
N THR A 195 -15.26 36.73 6.65
CA THR A 195 -15.72 35.41 6.19
C THR A 195 -15.94 34.45 7.35
N LEU A 196 -17.04 33.70 7.32
CA LEU A 196 -17.31 32.56 8.18
C LEU A 196 -17.38 31.30 7.31
N SER A 197 -16.71 30.23 7.71
CA SER A 197 -16.67 28.98 6.96
C SER A 197 -16.71 27.74 7.85
N THR A 198 -17.14 26.62 7.27
CA THR A 198 -17.27 25.31 7.92
C THR A 198 -17.02 24.19 6.92
N VAL A 199 -16.36 23.11 7.36
CA VAL A 199 -16.03 21.94 6.53
C VAL A 199 -16.62 20.62 7.07
N ASP A 200 -17.31 20.66 8.22
CA ASP A 200 -17.74 19.46 8.95
C ASP A 200 -19.26 19.34 9.08
N SER A 201 -19.97 20.45 9.36
CA SER A 201 -21.44 20.48 9.45
C SER A 201 -22.01 21.76 8.84
N VAL A 202 -23.01 21.62 7.98
CA VAL A 202 -23.71 22.74 7.37
C VAL A 202 -25.10 22.81 8.01
N SER A 203 -25.29 23.76 8.93
CA SER A 203 -26.62 24.14 9.40
C SER A 203 -27.45 24.66 8.23
N PRO A 204 -28.80 24.67 8.30
CA PRO A 204 -29.63 25.37 7.32
C PRO A 204 -29.07 26.77 7.03
N ARG A 205 -28.99 27.17 5.76
CA ARG A 205 -28.32 28.41 5.33
C ARG A 205 -28.73 29.66 6.12
N ALA A 206 -30.01 29.78 6.45
CA ALA A 206 -30.52 30.89 7.24
C ALA A 206 -29.89 30.97 8.64
N GLU A 207 -29.57 29.83 9.25
CA GLU A 207 -28.88 29.76 10.54
C GLU A 207 -27.40 30.09 10.41
N PHE A 208 -26.74 29.64 9.33
CA PHE A 208 -25.33 29.94 9.08
C PHE A 208 -25.09 31.43 8.80
N LYS A 209 -25.97 32.05 8.01
CA LYS A 209 -25.98 33.51 7.78
C LYS A 209 -26.23 34.31 9.06
N LYS A 210 -27.10 33.80 9.93
CA LYS A 210 -27.33 34.39 11.27
C LYS A 210 -26.07 34.29 12.14
N GLU A 211 -25.39 33.15 12.12
CA GLU A 211 -24.14 32.93 12.86
C GLU A 211 -23.02 33.85 12.38
N TRP A 212 -22.89 34.06 11.06
CA TRP A 212 -21.97 35.05 10.48
C TRP A 212 -22.25 36.45 11.04
N ARG A 213 -23.53 36.88 11.05
CA ARG A 213 -23.94 38.20 11.57
C ARG A 213 -23.61 38.34 13.06
N GLU A 214 -23.88 37.31 13.84
CA GLU A 214 -23.59 37.30 15.28
C GLU A 214 -22.09 37.38 15.56
N PHE A 215 -21.26 36.71 14.76
CA PHE A 215 -19.81 36.76 14.93
C PHE A 215 -19.23 38.14 14.62
N PHE A 216 -19.63 38.74 13.49
CA PHE A 216 -19.09 40.02 13.06
C PHE A 216 -19.81 41.25 13.64
N ALA A 217 -20.82 41.08 14.51
CA ALA A 217 -21.53 42.18 15.18
C ALA A 217 -20.61 43.11 15.99
N GLY A 218 -19.46 42.60 16.47
CA GLY A 218 -18.45 43.38 17.19
C GLY A 218 -17.46 44.14 16.31
N PHE A 219 -17.58 44.07 14.98
CA PHE A 219 -16.70 44.74 14.02
C PHE A 219 -17.10 46.22 13.85
N SER A 220 -16.12 47.12 13.88
CA SER A 220 -16.33 48.54 13.59
C SER A 220 -15.08 49.20 13.01
N LEU A 221 -15.24 50.17 12.11
CA LEU A 221 -14.12 50.94 11.55
C LEU A 221 -13.40 51.79 12.61
N SER A 222 -12.12 52.06 12.39
CA SER A 222 -11.39 53.05 13.18
C SER A 222 -12.01 54.45 13.01
N GLU A 223 -11.86 55.33 14.01
CA GLU A 223 -12.42 56.69 13.97
C GLU A 223 -11.87 57.54 12.82
N GLU A 224 -10.73 57.17 12.24
CA GLU A 224 -10.14 57.82 11.08
C GLU A 224 -10.86 57.44 9.79
N LEU A 225 -11.05 56.13 9.53
CA LEU A 225 -11.81 55.65 8.37
C LEU A 225 -13.31 56.02 8.45
N LYS A 226 -13.89 56.09 9.64
CA LYS A 226 -15.27 56.59 9.86
C LYS A 226 -15.47 58.05 9.46
N LYS A 227 -14.42 58.88 9.46
CA LYS A 227 -14.51 60.28 9.01
C LYS A 227 -14.49 60.35 7.49
N THR A 228 -13.67 59.52 6.85
CA THR A 228 -13.58 59.40 5.39
C THR A 228 -14.85 58.78 4.80
N SER A 229 -15.49 57.84 5.50
CA SER A 229 -16.76 57.22 5.08
C SER A 229 -17.99 58.15 5.21
N LYS A 230 -17.83 59.33 5.85
CA LYS A 230 -18.89 60.34 6.04
C LYS A 230 -18.87 61.48 5.02
N GLU A 231 -17.93 61.48 4.07
CA GLU A 231 -18.04 62.35 2.90
C GLU A 231 -19.35 61.99 2.15
N GLN A 232 -20.09 63.02 1.72
CA GLN A 232 -21.49 62.92 1.29
C GLN A 232 -21.75 61.71 0.37
N GLU A 233 -22.53 60.74 0.85
CA GLU A 233 -22.95 59.54 0.10
C GLU A 233 -23.52 59.90 -1.27
N ILE A 234 -24.35 60.95 -1.31
CA ILE A 234 -24.89 61.55 -2.52
C ILE A 234 -24.44 63.01 -2.61
N SER A 235 -23.85 63.39 -3.75
CA SER A 235 -23.44 64.77 -4.01
C SER A 235 -24.63 65.73 -3.93
N LYS A 236 -24.41 66.93 -3.37
CA LYS A 236 -25.40 68.02 -3.42
C LYS A 236 -25.63 68.54 -4.84
N ASP A 237 -24.73 68.28 -5.77
CA ASP A 237 -24.82 68.75 -7.14
C ASP A 237 -25.87 67.94 -7.91
N VAL A 238 -26.77 68.66 -8.59
CA VAL A 238 -27.79 68.08 -9.47
C VAL A 238 -27.15 67.77 -10.82
N VAL A 239 -27.39 66.57 -11.34
CA VAL A 239 -26.93 66.11 -12.65
C VAL A 239 -28.11 66.09 -13.62
N THR A 240 -28.23 67.12 -14.46
CA THR A 240 -29.19 67.15 -15.58
C THR A 240 -28.56 66.74 -16.90
N ASP A 241 -27.24 66.82 -17.00
CA ASP A 241 -26.46 66.60 -18.21
C ASP A 241 -25.20 65.79 -17.87
N TYR A 242 -24.94 64.73 -18.65
CA TYR A 242 -23.71 63.95 -18.58
C TYR A 242 -23.34 63.44 -19.98
N GLU A 243 -22.07 63.49 -20.35
CA GLU A 243 -21.58 62.99 -21.63
C GLU A 243 -20.39 62.05 -21.41
N SER A 244 -20.50 60.85 -21.97
CA SER A 244 -19.41 59.87 -22.00
C SER A 244 -18.77 59.86 -23.38
N SER A 245 -17.63 60.53 -23.53
CA SER A 245 -16.85 60.48 -24.76
C SER A 245 -16.24 59.09 -25.00
N ALA A 246 -15.99 58.32 -23.94
CA ALA A 246 -15.39 56.99 -24.00
C ALA A 246 -16.35 55.92 -24.54
N LEU A 247 -17.65 56.05 -24.25
CA LEU A 247 -18.71 55.15 -24.74
C LEU A 247 -19.57 55.77 -25.86
N GLY A 248 -19.47 57.08 -26.05
CA GLY A 248 -20.21 57.83 -27.07
C GLY A 248 -21.71 57.89 -26.78
N TYR A 249 -22.11 58.33 -25.59
CA TYR A 249 -23.50 58.62 -25.27
C TYR A 249 -23.62 59.92 -24.48
N LYS A 250 -24.80 60.54 -24.52
CA LYS A 250 -25.18 61.64 -23.62
C LYS A 250 -26.44 61.29 -22.86
N PHE A 251 -26.52 61.77 -21.62
CA PHE A 251 -27.68 61.75 -20.75
C PHE A 251 -28.16 63.18 -20.56
N HIS A 252 -29.44 63.45 -20.83
CA HIS A 252 -30.07 64.75 -20.59
C HIS A 252 -31.48 64.57 -20.04
N VAL A 253 -31.81 65.26 -18.94
CA VAL A 253 -33.14 65.28 -18.33
C VAL A 253 -33.51 66.68 -17.82
N GLU A 254 -34.79 67.01 -17.85
CA GLU A 254 -35.31 68.30 -17.38
C GLU A 254 -35.62 68.32 -15.87
N ASP A 255 -35.69 67.16 -15.21
CA ASP A 255 -35.96 67.09 -13.77
C ASP A 255 -34.68 67.15 -12.93
N SER A 256 -34.73 67.90 -11.82
CA SER A 256 -33.60 68.09 -10.91
C SER A 256 -33.52 66.98 -9.84
N LEU A 257 -33.97 65.76 -10.13
CA LEU A 257 -34.05 64.69 -9.14
C LEU A 257 -32.69 64.00 -8.91
N TRP A 258 -31.82 64.01 -9.93
CA TRP A 258 -30.66 63.15 -10.00
C TRP A 258 -29.40 63.81 -9.45
N HIS A 259 -28.67 63.06 -8.64
CA HIS A 259 -27.43 63.46 -8.00
C HIS A 259 -26.41 62.33 -8.09
N ASN A 260 -25.11 62.65 -8.16
CA ASN A 260 -24.06 61.63 -8.18
C ASN A 260 -24.06 60.81 -6.89
N TRP A 261 -24.17 59.48 -7.01
CA TRP A 261 -24.06 58.56 -5.87
C TRP A 261 -22.60 58.16 -5.68
N ALA A 262 -21.83 59.04 -5.04
CA ALA A 262 -20.38 58.95 -4.95
C ALA A 262 -19.90 57.69 -4.20
N SER A 263 -20.61 57.29 -3.15
CA SER A 263 -20.27 56.09 -2.36
C SER A 263 -20.39 54.80 -3.17
N VAL A 264 -21.49 54.63 -3.92
CA VAL A 264 -21.71 53.45 -4.78
C VAL A 264 -20.72 53.42 -5.94
N ALA A 265 -20.44 54.56 -6.56
CA ALA A 265 -19.45 54.67 -7.63
C ALA A 265 -18.01 54.37 -7.16
N ALA A 266 -17.70 54.68 -5.89
CA ALA A 266 -16.40 54.36 -5.31
C ALA A 266 -16.22 52.86 -5.01
N GLN A 267 -17.30 52.15 -4.67
CA GLN A 267 -17.26 50.71 -4.35
C GLN A 267 -17.32 49.81 -5.59
N ASN A 268 -18.01 50.27 -6.63
CA ASN A 268 -18.16 49.59 -7.91
C ASN A 268 -17.71 50.49 -9.07
N GLY A 269 -16.55 50.18 -9.63
CA GLY A 269 -15.99 50.90 -10.78
C GLY A 269 -16.61 50.54 -12.13
N ASP A 270 -17.53 49.56 -12.19
CA ASP A 270 -18.12 49.07 -13.45
C ASP A 270 -19.05 50.09 -14.16
N PRO A 271 -19.98 50.79 -13.48
CA PRO A 271 -20.90 51.71 -14.15
C PRO A 271 -20.18 52.98 -14.60
N ASP A 272 -20.54 53.48 -15.78
CA ASP A 272 -20.05 54.77 -16.30
C ASP A 272 -20.71 55.94 -15.56
N LEU A 273 -22.01 55.83 -15.27
CA LEU A 273 -22.82 56.83 -14.57
C LEU A 273 -23.67 56.18 -13.49
N VAL A 274 -23.64 56.74 -12.27
CA VAL A 274 -24.44 56.30 -11.12
C VAL A 274 -25.12 57.49 -10.47
N LEU A 275 -26.45 57.51 -10.50
CA LEU A 275 -27.26 58.59 -9.96
C LEU A 275 -28.29 58.05 -8.96
N ALA A 276 -28.60 58.85 -7.96
CA ALA A 276 -29.71 58.62 -7.03
C ALA A 276 -30.41 59.94 -6.72
N ASN A 277 -31.62 59.87 -6.17
CA ASN A 277 -32.22 61.03 -5.52
C ASN A 277 -31.69 61.19 -4.09
N MET A 278 -31.75 62.40 -3.51
CA MET A 278 -31.27 62.71 -2.15
C MET A 278 -31.86 61.85 -1.01
N LYS A 279 -32.87 61.02 -1.30
CA LYS A 279 -33.54 60.14 -0.33
C LYS A 279 -33.29 58.65 -0.61
N GLU A 280 -32.53 58.32 -1.65
CA GLU A 280 -32.24 56.93 -2.08
C GLU A 280 -33.51 56.11 -2.39
N GLU A 281 -34.63 56.78 -2.66
CA GLU A 281 -35.89 56.15 -3.02
C GLU A 281 -35.89 55.64 -4.47
N THR A 282 -34.96 56.13 -5.30
CA THR A 282 -34.76 55.71 -6.68
C THR A 282 -33.34 55.97 -7.15
N ALA A 283 -32.85 55.11 -8.06
CA ALA A 283 -31.51 55.19 -8.62
C ALA A 283 -31.50 54.89 -10.12
N PHE A 284 -30.45 55.35 -10.80
CA PHE A 284 -30.23 55.22 -12.23
C PHE A 284 -28.76 54.92 -12.53
N PHE A 285 -28.53 53.93 -13.39
CA PHE A 285 -27.22 53.39 -13.72
C PHE A 285 -27.06 53.34 -15.23
N VAL A 286 -25.85 53.62 -15.69
CA VAL A 286 -25.43 53.34 -17.05
C VAL A 286 -24.19 52.47 -17.02
N TYR A 287 -24.31 51.27 -17.59
CA TYR A 287 -23.18 50.38 -17.86
C TYR A 287 -22.93 50.36 -19.36
N GLY A 288 -21.68 50.33 -19.78
CA GLY A 288 -21.41 50.21 -21.21
C GLY A 288 -19.98 49.83 -21.52
N THR A 289 -19.81 49.23 -22.68
CA THR A 289 -18.50 48.82 -23.18
C THR A 289 -18.53 48.70 -24.71
N ILE A 290 -17.35 48.59 -25.31
CA ILE A 290 -17.17 48.41 -26.75
C ILE A 290 -16.23 47.23 -26.96
N ILE A 291 -16.76 46.11 -27.46
CA ILE A 291 -16.02 44.87 -27.69
C ILE A 291 -16.27 44.42 -29.13
N ASP A 292 -15.31 43.73 -29.77
CA ASP A 292 -15.51 43.21 -31.12
C ASP A 292 -16.71 42.23 -31.13
N PRO A 293 -17.71 42.44 -32.03
CA PRO A 293 -18.91 41.60 -32.09
C PRO A 293 -18.63 40.13 -32.48
N ASN A 294 -17.46 39.83 -33.04
CA ASN A 294 -17.01 38.45 -33.28
C ASN A 294 -16.52 37.77 -31.99
N GLU A 295 -16.17 38.55 -30.98
CA GLU A 295 -15.63 38.05 -29.72
C GLU A 295 -16.71 37.91 -28.65
N VAL A 296 -17.61 38.88 -28.54
CA VAL A 296 -18.75 38.83 -27.62
C VAL A 296 -20.02 39.17 -28.39
N SER A 297 -20.97 38.24 -28.42
CA SER A 297 -22.24 38.46 -29.10
C SER A 297 -23.06 39.55 -28.39
N ALA A 298 -23.92 40.25 -29.13
CA ALA A 298 -24.78 41.28 -28.54
C ALA A 298 -25.71 40.74 -27.44
N GLN A 299 -26.07 39.44 -27.50
CA GLN A 299 -26.89 38.77 -26.50
C GLN A 299 -26.07 38.42 -25.25
N ASP A 300 -24.86 37.88 -25.40
CA ASP A 300 -23.98 37.61 -24.25
C ASP A 300 -23.62 38.91 -23.54
N LEU A 301 -23.34 39.98 -24.30
CA LEU A 301 -23.06 41.29 -23.75
C LEU A 301 -24.26 41.81 -22.93
N PHE A 302 -25.48 41.65 -23.43
CA PHE A 302 -26.68 42.01 -22.67
C PHE A 302 -26.80 41.20 -21.36
N LYS A 303 -26.62 39.88 -21.42
CA LYS A 303 -26.66 39.01 -20.22
C LYS A 303 -25.61 39.44 -19.20
N VAL A 304 -24.37 39.68 -19.63
CA VAL A 304 -23.29 40.12 -18.75
C VAL A 304 -23.59 41.47 -18.09
N LEU A 305 -24.11 42.45 -18.85
CA LEU A 305 -24.46 43.75 -18.29
C LEU A 305 -25.62 43.66 -17.29
N LEU A 306 -26.60 42.77 -17.51
CA LEU A 306 -27.64 42.47 -16.51
C LEU A 306 -27.03 41.85 -15.24
N ILE A 307 -26.12 40.89 -15.37
CA ILE A 307 -25.41 40.29 -14.23
C ILE A 307 -24.60 41.34 -13.45
N ARG A 308 -23.98 42.31 -14.14
CA ARG A 308 -23.25 43.44 -13.53
C ARG A 308 -24.18 44.39 -12.78
N LEU A 309 -25.38 44.63 -13.31
CA LEU A 309 -26.45 45.37 -12.63
C LEU A 309 -27.03 44.59 -11.41
N GLY A 310 -26.76 43.29 -11.31
CA GLY A 310 -27.30 42.43 -10.27
C GLY A 310 -28.67 41.85 -10.61
N LEU A 311 -28.99 41.70 -11.90
CA LEU A 311 -30.18 40.99 -12.38
C LEU A 311 -29.78 39.64 -12.98
N ASP A 312 -30.57 38.61 -12.69
CA ASP A 312 -30.42 37.29 -13.31
C ASP A 312 -30.99 37.34 -14.74
N PRO A 313 -30.17 37.12 -15.79
CA PRO A 313 -30.65 37.13 -17.17
C PRO A 313 -31.65 36.02 -17.48
N GLU A 314 -31.77 35.00 -16.63
CA GLU A 314 -32.72 33.90 -16.76
C GLU A 314 -33.91 34.04 -15.78
N ASP A 315 -34.07 35.19 -15.09
CA ASP A 315 -35.21 35.43 -14.20
C ASP A 315 -36.53 35.32 -14.99
N PRO A 316 -37.47 34.44 -14.59
CA PRO A 316 -38.75 34.29 -15.27
C PRO A 316 -39.62 35.56 -15.26
N ASN A 317 -39.33 36.53 -14.39
CA ASN A 317 -40.00 37.82 -14.31
C ASN A 317 -39.30 38.93 -15.12
N LEU A 318 -38.25 38.61 -15.88
CA LEU A 318 -37.59 39.54 -16.79
C LEU A 318 -38.40 39.66 -18.09
N ASP A 319 -39.15 40.76 -18.22
CA ASP A 319 -39.94 41.05 -19.42
C ASP A 319 -39.11 41.85 -20.42
N LEU A 320 -39.13 41.45 -21.70
CA LEU A 320 -38.23 41.94 -22.75
C LEU A 320 -39.00 42.38 -23.99
N VAL A 321 -38.83 43.65 -24.38
CA VAL A 321 -39.46 44.22 -25.58
C VAL A 321 -38.40 44.81 -26.51
N ARG A 322 -38.22 44.18 -27.67
CA ARG A 322 -37.33 44.72 -28.72
C ARG A 322 -37.99 45.89 -29.43
N VAL A 323 -37.23 46.97 -29.60
CA VAL A 323 -37.63 48.18 -30.30
C VAL A 323 -36.64 48.46 -31.43
N ARG A 324 -37.15 48.74 -32.62
CA ARG A 324 -36.31 49.09 -33.78
C ARG A 324 -35.83 50.54 -33.58
N GLY A 325 -34.51 50.74 -33.58
CA GLY A 325 -33.92 52.06 -33.36
C GLY A 325 -34.12 53.00 -34.54
N GLY A 326 -33.89 54.30 -34.32
CA GLY A 326 -34.11 55.35 -35.32
C GLY A 326 -33.22 55.28 -36.57
N ASN A 327 -32.15 54.47 -36.57
CA ASN A 327 -31.21 54.27 -37.69
C ASN A 327 -31.04 52.77 -38.03
N ALA A 328 -30.67 52.45 -39.28
CA ALA A 328 -30.67 51.08 -39.83
C ALA A 328 -29.80 50.04 -39.08
N ASN A 329 -28.78 50.48 -38.33
CA ASN A 329 -27.85 49.63 -37.58
C ASN A 329 -27.97 49.76 -36.05
N GLN A 330 -28.97 50.51 -35.57
CA GLN A 330 -29.21 50.72 -34.14
C GLN A 330 -30.43 49.95 -33.69
N PHE A 331 -30.28 49.20 -32.62
CA PHE A 331 -31.37 48.47 -32.02
C PHE A 331 -31.36 48.69 -30.51
N SER A 332 -32.55 48.69 -29.93
CA SER A 332 -32.70 48.78 -28.49
C SER A 332 -33.64 47.71 -27.97
N GLN A 333 -33.41 47.26 -26.75
CA GLN A 333 -34.26 46.29 -26.06
C GLN A 333 -34.63 46.85 -24.70
N ASN A 334 -35.92 47.15 -24.51
CA ASN A 334 -36.45 47.55 -23.22
C ASN A 334 -36.63 46.32 -22.34
N PHE A 335 -36.40 46.48 -21.04
CA PHE A 335 -36.65 45.43 -20.07
C PHE A 335 -37.28 45.96 -18.79
N THR A 336 -38.04 45.09 -18.11
CA THR A 336 -38.50 45.32 -16.74
C THR A 336 -38.32 44.05 -15.91
N CYS A 337 -37.93 44.19 -14.65
CA CYS A 337 -37.72 43.08 -13.73
C CYS A 337 -38.11 43.50 -12.31
N THR A 338 -38.61 42.58 -11.48
CA THR A 338 -38.85 42.85 -10.05
C THR A 338 -38.02 41.88 -9.23
N ARG A 339 -37.13 42.41 -8.39
CA ARG A 339 -36.27 41.63 -7.51
C ARG A 339 -36.66 41.87 -6.06
N VAL A 340 -36.71 40.83 -5.24
CA VAL A 340 -36.92 40.97 -3.79
C VAL A 340 -35.56 40.92 -3.08
N ILE A 341 -35.24 41.95 -2.31
CA ILE A 341 -34.01 42.05 -1.51
C ILE A 341 -34.44 42.34 -0.06
N ASP A 342 -34.07 41.46 0.87
CA ASP A 342 -34.41 41.55 2.30
C ASP A 342 -35.90 41.85 2.59
N GLY A 343 -36.79 41.23 1.82
CA GLY A 343 -38.24 41.37 1.97
C GLY A 343 -38.84 42.61 1.30
N TYR A 344 -38.02 43.44 0.66
CA TYR A 344 -38.45 44.59 -0.12
C TYR A 344 -38.39 44.30 -1.61
N ASP A 345 -39.44 44.65 -2.35
CA ASP A 345 -39.47 44.54 -3.80
C ASP A 345 -38.83 45.78 -4.44
N PHE A 346 -37.94 45.56 -5.40
CA PHE A 346 -37.30 46.58 -6.20
C PHE A 346 -37.64 46.34 -7.65
N LYS A 347 -38.33 47.30 -8.26
CA LYS A 347 -38.77 47.20 -9.65
C LYS A 347 -37.82 47.99 -10.54
N TYR A 348 -37.16 47.26 -11.43
CA TYR A 348 -36.22 47.74 -12.42
C TYR A 348 -36.94 47.99 -13.75
N SER A 349 -36.54 49.07 -14.41
CA SER A 349 -36.88 49.39 -15.79
C SER A 349 -35.62 49.87 -16.50
N GLY A 350 -35.39 49.44 -17.73
CA GLY A 350 -34.21 49.84 -18.46
C GLY A 350 -34.28 49.62 -19.95
N ARG A 351 -33.21 50.03 -20.64
CA ARG A 351 -33.03 49.89 -22.07
C ARG A 351 -31.59 49.49 -22.37
N TYR A 352 -31.42 48.45 -23.17
CA TYR A 352 -30.13 48.07 -23.73
C TYR A 352 -30.02 48.56 -25.16
N PHE A 353 -29.02 49.37 -25.44
CA PHE A 353 -28.67 49.83 -26.78
C PHE A 353 -27.50 49.00 -27.31
N TRP A 354 -27.55 48.59 -28.58
CA TRP A 354 -26.38 47.99 -29.22
C TRP A 354 -26.19 48.46 -30.68
N ASP A 355 -24.93 48.71 -31.05
CA ASP A 355 -24.50 48.91 -32.43
C ASP A 355 -23.07 48.40 -32.67
N ASN A 356 -22.91 47.43 -33.58
CA ASN A 356 -21.62 46.91 -34.07
C ASN A 356 -20.52 46.77 -32.98
N GLY A 357 -20.81 46.03 -31.90
CA GLY A 357 -19.88 45.77 -30.79
C GLY A 357 -19.93 46.76 -29.61
N ARG A 358 -20.58 47.92 -29.75
CA ARG A 358 -20.90 48.77 -28.59
C ARG A 358 -22.20 48.30 -27.96
N GLY A 359 -22.19 48.12 -26.64
CA GLY A 359 -23.38 47.83 -25.84
C GLY A 359 -23.48 48.81 -24.68
N ILE A 360 -24.64 49.45 -24.50
CA ILE A 360 -24.93 50.37 -23.40
C ILE A 360 -26.24 49.96 -22.73
N LEU A 361 -26.18 49.54 -21.48
CA LEU A 361 -27.32 49.22 -20.64
C LEU A 361 -27.62 50.40 -19.72
N VAL A 362 -28.80 51.01 -19.89
CA VAL A 362 -29.33 52.00 -18.94
C VAL A 362 -30.42 51.35 -18.11
N ALA A 363 -30.39 51.56 -16.81
CA ALA A 363 -31.35 50.94 -15.91
C ALA A 363 -31.62 51.84 -14.71
N GLY A 364 -32.88 51.96 -14.32
CA GLY A 364 -33.25 52.59 -13.07
C GLY A 364 -34.20 51.71 -12.27
N TRP A 365 -34.20 51.90 -10.96
CA TRP A 365 -35.07 51.17 -10.05
C TRP A 365 -35.71 52.08 -9.02
N ALA A 366 -36.86 51.63 -8.51
CA ALA A 366 -37.49 52.16 -7.31
C ALA A 366 -38.09 50.99 -6.52
N GLN A 367 -38.16 51.13 -5.20
CA GLN A 367 -38.87 50.16 -4.36
C GLN A 367 -40.34 50.04 -4.83
N GLY A 368 -40.93 48.85 -4.80
CA GLY A 368 -42.23 48.59 -5.43
C GLY A 368 -43.36 49.46 -4.88
N ILE A 369 -43.35 49.73 -3.57
CA ILE A 369 -44.29 50.67 -2.94
C ILE A 369 -44.13 52.12 -3.45
N LEU A 370 -42.93 52.50 -3.89
CA LEU A 370 -42.60 53.82 -4.43
C LEU A 370 -42.59 53.85 -5.96
N TYR A 371 -42.68 52.69 -6.64
CA TYR A 371 -42.51 52.62 -8.08
C TYR A 371 -43.54 53.48 -8.83
N LYS A 372 -44.81 53.50 -8.38
CA LYS A 372 -45.84 54.35 -9.00
C LYS A 372 -45.50 55.85 -8.93
N LYS A 373 -44.81 56.29 -7.88
CA LYS A 373 -44.36 57.68 -7.70
C LYS A 373 -43.23 58.03 -8.67
N TYR A 374 -42.31 57.09 -8.92
CA TYR A 374 -41.08 57.33 -9.69
C TYR A 374 -41.11 56.81 -11.14
N ALA A 375 -42.11 56.01 -11.53
CA ALA A 375 -42.16 55.36 -12.85
C ALA A 375 -41.94 56.32 -14.03
N LYS A 376 -42.63 57.47 -14.04
CA LYS A 376 -42.46 58.49 -15.10
C LYS A 376 -41.11 59.21 -15.04
N VAL A 377 -40.49 59.29 -13.86
CA VAL A 377 -39.16 59.88 -13.73
C VAL A 377 -38.10 58.91 -14.28
N LEU A 378 -38.22 57.63 -13.93
CA LEU A 378 -37.38 56.56 -14.49
C LEU A 378 -37.49 56.47 -16.01
N GLU A 379 -38.72 56.51 -16.55
CA GLU A 379 -38.97 56.50 -18.00
C GLU A 379 -38.27 57.69 -18.69
N ARG A 380 -38.41 58.90 -18.15
CA ARG A 380 -37.73 60.10 -18.68
C ARG A 380 -36.21 60.01 -18.58
N ALA A 381 -35.66 59.46 -17.49
CA ALA A 381 -34.23 59.27 -17.34
C ALA A 381 -33.66 58.24 -18.34
N ILE A 382 -34.38 57.14 -18.57
CA ILE A 382 -34.03 56.13 -19.57
C ILE A 382 -34.09 56.71 -20.99
N ASP A 383 -35.14 57.48 -21.30
CA ASP A 383 -35.29 58.14 -22.60
C ASP A 383 -34.31 59.31 -22.80
N GLY A 384 -33.82 59.90 -21.70
CA GLY A 384 -32.80 60.94 -21.70
C GLY A 384 -31.43 60.48 -22.19
N VAL A 385 -31.19 59.16 -22.27
CA VAL A 385 -29.95 58.61 -22.83
C VAL A 385 -30.06 58.48 -24.35
N THR A 386 -29.15 59.17 -25.05
CA THR A 386 -29.05 59.14 -26.51
C THR A 386 -27.63 58.80 -26.95
N LEU A 387 -27.51 57.93 -27.96
CA LEU A 387 -26.22 57.53 -28.50
C LEU A 387 -25.64 58.63 -29.38
N LEU A 388 -24.36 58.94 -29.17
CA LEU A 388 -23.52 59.74 -30.05
C LEU A 388 -22.79 58.84 -31.06
N GLU A 389 -21.96 59.45 -31.91
CA GLU A 389 -21.08 58.70 -32.81
C GLU A 389 -20.21 57.73 -31.99
N LYS A 390 -20.16 56.47 -32.42
CA LYS A 390 -19.38 55.44 -31.73
C LYS A 390 -17.89 55.83 -31.75
N PRO A 391 -17.21 55.85 -30.58
CA PRO A 391 -15.77 56.10 -30.53
C PRO A 391 -15.00 55.08 -31.37
N LYS A 392 -14.04 55.56 -32.18
CA LYS A 392 -13.21 54.70 -33.04
C LYS A 392 -12.19 53.87 -32.25
N THR A 393 -11.71 54.42 -31.14
CA THR A 393 -10.72 53.80 -30.26
C THR A 393 -11.08 54.08 -28.81
N VAL A 394 -11.10 53.04 -27.98
CA VAL A 394 -11.26 53.18 -26.53
C VAL A 394 -9.86 53.31 -25.92
N THR A 395 -9.60 54.44 -25.29
CA THR A 395 -8.32 54.72 -24.58
C THR A 395 -8.54 54.96 -23.09
N ASP A 396 -9.79 55.01 -22.66
CA ASP A 396 -10.15 55.18 -21.26
C ASP A 396 -9.86 53.90 -20.48
N GLU A 397 -9.02 54.02 -19.45
CA GLU A 397 -8.54 52.88 -18.67
C GLU A 397 -9.67 52.17 -17.90
N LYS A 398 -10.67 52.92 -17.41
CA LYS A 398 -11.83 52.37 -16.72
C LYS A 398 -12.66 51.51 -17.68
N VAL A 399 -12.90 51.98 -18.90
CA VAL A 399 -13.61 51.21 -19.93
C VAL A 399 -12.80 49.98 -20.36
N LEU A 400 -11.48 50.07 -20.51
CA LEU A 400 -10.62 48.94 -20.87
C LEU A 400 -10.62 47.83 -19.79
N ARG A 401 -10.53 48.19 -18.51
CA ARG A 401 -10.66 47.22 -17.40
C ARG A 401 -12.05 46.58 -17.38
N PHE A 402 -13.11 47.37 -17.60
CA PHE A 402 -14.47 46.83 -17.70
C PHE A 402 -14.65 45.91 -18.91
N GLN A 403 -13.97 46.15 -20.05
CA GLN A 403 -13.93 45.22 -21.17
C GLN A 403 -13.35 43.87 -20.76
N ALA A 404 -12.20 43.85 -20.06
CA ALA A 404 -11.58 42.62 -19.57
C ALA A 404 -12.54 41.86 -18.64
N ALA A 405 -13.21 42.57 -17.73
CA ALA A 405 -14.15 41.96 -16.80
C ALA A 405 -15.40 41.39 -17.51
N VAL A 406 -15.89 42.04 -18.57
CA VAL A 406 -16.96 41.51 -19.42
C VAL A 406 -16.52 40.23 -20.12
N VAL A 407 -15.31 40.21 -20.70
CA VAL A 407 -14.74 39.01 -21.34
C VAL A 407 -14.62 37.85 -20.34
N ASN A 408 -14.13 38.11 -19.12
CA ASN A 408 -14.10 37.13 -18.05
C ASN A 408 -15.51 36.61 -17.69
N GLN A 409 -16.51 37.48 -17.59
CA GLN A 409 -17.87 37.08 -17.27
C GLN A 409 -18.51 36.21 -18.36
N VAL A 410 -18.17 36.45 -19.63
CA VAL A 410 -18.55 35.54 -20.73
C VAL A 410 -17.90 34.17 -20.53
N GLY A 411 -16.64 34.11 -20.10
CA GLY A 411 -15.99 32.86 -19.70
C GLY A 411 -16.78 32.11 -18.62
N LEU A 412 -17.28 32.80 -17.60
CA LEU A 412 -18.13 32.19 -16.56
C LEU A 412 -19.47 31.70 -17.10
N LEU A 413 -20.09 32.40 -18.05
CA LEU A 413 -21.29 31.92 -18.74
C LEU A 413 -21.01 30.60 -19.51
N ARG A 414 -19.89 30.53 -20.24
CA ARG A 414 -19.48 29.31 -20.95
C ARG A 414 -19.18 28.16 -20.01
N LEU A 415 -18.58 28.45 -18.85
CA LEU A 415 -18.36 27.43 -17.82
C LEU A 415 -19.69 26.89 -17.26
N ALA A 416 -20.67 27.76 -17.00
CA ALA A 416 -22.02 27.35 -16.59
C ALA A 416 -22.75 26.52 -17.66
N GLU A 417 -22.45 26.75 -18.94
CA GLU A 417 -22.89 25.94 -20.09
C GLU A 417 -22.07 24.65 -20.28
N ASN A 418 -21.20 24.29 -19.34
CA ASN A 418 -20.30 23.13 -19.38
C ASN A 418 -19.32 23.14 -20.57
N GLN A 419 -18.84 24.32 -20.96
CA GLN A 419 -17.82 24.54 -22.00
C GLN A 419 -16.49 25.08 -21.42
N PRO A 420 -15.77 24.27 -20.64
CA PRO A 420 -14.63 24.74 -19.85
C PRO A 420 -13.42 25.20 -20.66
N LEU A 421 -13.08 24.53 -21.78
CA LEU A 421 -11.96 24.97 -22.63
C LEU A 421 -12.27 26.26 -23.37
N VAL A 422 -13.54 26.48 -23.71
CA VAL A 422 -13.99 27.77 -24.26
C VAL A 422 -13.87 28.84 -23.18
N ALA A 423 -14.35 28.56 -21.96
CA ALA A 423 -14.21 29.46 -20.82
C ALA A 423 -12.74 29.87 -20.56
N LEU A 424 -11.81 28.91 -20.60
CA LEU A 424 -10.37 29.16 -20.47
C LEU A 424 -9.88 30.21 -21.47
N SER A 425 -10.27 30.11 -22.75
CA SER A 425 -9.85 31.08 -23.77
C SER A 425 -10.33 32.51 -23.46
N TYR A 426 -11.49 32.66 -22.82
CA TYR A 426 -12.00 33.96 -22.36
C TYR A 426 -11.24 34.44 -21.12
N PHE A 427 -10.89 33.56 -20.18
CA PHE A 427 -10.12 33.92 -18.99
C PHE A 427 -8.68 34.35 -19.34
N GLU A 428 -7.99 33.60 -20.20
CA GLU A 428 -6.64 33.95 -20.69
C GLU A 428 -6.67 35.30 -21.41
N LYS A 429 -7.71 35.54 -22.19
CA LYS A 429 -7.89 36.82 -22.88
C LYS A 429 -8.17 37.97 -21.92
N ALA A 430 -9.04 37.78 -20.93
CA ALA A 430 -9.30 38.79 -19.91
C ALA A 430 -8.02 39.13 -19.13
N ASN A 431 -7.24 38.12 -18.74
CA ASN A 431 -5.93 38.31 -18.11
C ASN A 431 -4.96 39.08 -19.01
N LYS A 432 -4.93 38.82 -20.32
CA LYS A 432 -4.12 39.61 -21.26
C LYS A 432 -4.59 41.06 -21.39
N MET A 433 -5.89 41.32 -21.30
CA MET A 433 -6.47 42.66 -21.41
C MET A 433 -6.23 43.49 -20.15
N ASP A 434 -6.25 42.86 -18.98
CA ASP A 434 -5.89 43.46 -17.69
C ASP A 434 -5.06 42.46 -16.86
N PRO A 435 -3.72 42.48 -17.03
CA PRO A 435 -2.81 41.55 -16.33
C PRO A 435 -2.60 41.90 -14.86
N SER A 436 -3.17 43.01 -14.38
CA SER A 436 -3.08 43.40 -12.98
C SER A 436 -4.11 42.69 -12.09
N GLU A 437 -5.15 42.11 -12.71
CA GLU A 437 -6.27 41.50 -12.01
C GLU A 437 -6.03 39.99 -11.76
N PRO A 438 -5.78 39.56 -10.50
CA PRO A 438 -5.52 38.16 -10.18
C PRO A 438 -6.71 37.23 -10.42
N LEU A 439 -7.94 37.72 -10.40
CA LEU A 439 -9.14 36.92 -10.61
C LEU A 439 -9.12 36.12 -11.92
N TYR A 440 -8.63 36.74 -13.00
CA TYR A 440 -8.61 36.10 -14.32
C TYR A 440 -7.64 34.92 -14.35
N LEU A 441 -6.48 35.06 -13.71
CA LEU A 441 -5.49 34.00 -13.63
C LEU A 441 -5.93 32.88 -12.66
N ILE A 442 -6.69 33.20 -11.61
CA ILE A 442 -7.35 32.21 -10.75
C ILE A 442 -8.35 31.37 -11.58
N ASN A 443 -9.16 32.01 -12.41
CA ASN A 443 -10.11 31.33 -13.30
C ASN A 443 -9.39 30.45 -14.34
N CYS A 444 -8.25 30.89 -14.87
CA CYS A 444 -7.39 30.04 -15.71
C CYS A 444 -6.89 28.81 -14.95
N GLY A 445 -6.32 29.02 -13.76
CA GLY A 445 -5.84 27.96 -12.86
C GLY A 445 -6.89 26.89 -12.60
N PHE A 446 -8.13 27.31 -12.34
CA PHE A 446 -9.26 26.40 -12.17
C PHE A 446 -9.46 25.46 -13.36
N ILE A 447 -9.49 26.02 -14.58
CA ILE A 447 -9.71 25.20 -15.77
C ILE A 447 -8.50 24.30 -16.04
N TYR A 448 -7.28 24.80 -15.82
CA TYR A 448 -6.08 23.97 -15.97
C TYR A 448 -6.13 22.75 -15.04
N GLN A 449 -6.49 22.92 -13.77
CA GLN A 449 -6.63 21.81 -12.83
C GLN A 449 -7.79 20.88 -13.22
N MET A 450 -8.97 21.44 -13.50
CA MET A 450 -10.16 20.65 -13.87
C MET A 450 -9.97 19.83 -15.16
N LYS A 451 -9.12 20.30 -16.08
CA LYS A 451 -8.80 19.62 -17.34
C LYS A 451 -7.44 18.94 -17.35
N GLU A 452 -6.77 18.88 -16.20
CA GLU A 452 -5.46 18.24 -16.04
C GLU A 452 -4.40 18.80 -17.02
N LEU A 453 -4.52 20.08 -17.37
CA LEU A 453 -3.64 20.81 -18.29
C LEU A 453 -2.50 21.51 -17.53
N TYR A 454 -1.82 20.76 -16.67
CA TYR A 454 -0.85 21.31 -15.71
C TYR A 454 0.36 21.96 -16.38
N GLY A 455 0.96 21.32 -17.40
CA GLY A 455 2.12 21.87 -18.11
C GLY A 455 1.85 23.24 -18.79
N PRO A 456 0.79 23.37 -19.61
CA PRO A 456 0.36 24.66 -20.13
C PRO A 456 0.04 25.68 -19.03
N GLY A 457 -0.65 25.25 -17.97
CA GLY A 457 -1.01 26.11 -16.85
C GLY A 457 0.18 26.68 -16.10
N VAL A 458 1.18 25.85 -15.80
CA VAL A 458 2.46 26.27 -15.22
C VAL A 458 3.13 27.30 -16.11
N ASN A 459 3.24 27.07 -17.41
CA ASN A 459 3.87 28.03 -18.32
C ASN A 459 3.18 29.39 -18.33
N HIS A 460 1.84 29.41 -18.31
CA HIS A 460 1.07 30.65 -18.24
C HIS A 460 1.24 31.36 -16.89
N PHE A 461 1.20 30.65 -15.77
CA PHE A 461 1.45 31.25 -14.45
C PHE A 461 2.88 31.78 -14.33
N LEU A 462 3.87 31.10 -14.93
CA LEU A 462 5.25 31.56 -14.98
C LEU A 462 5.42 32.83 -15.82
N SER A 463 4.65 33.03 -16.90
CA SER A 463 4.69 34.28 -17.68
C SER A 463 4.13 35.47 -16.90
N GLU A 464 3.23 35.21 -15.95
CA GLU A 464 2.59 36.21 -15.09
C GLU A 464 3.17 36.25 -13.66
N MET A 465 4.44 35.84 -13.50
CA MET A 465 5.06 35.64 -12.18
C MET A 465 5.05 36.88 -11.28
N ASP A 466 5.07 38.09 -11.84
CA ASP A 466 4.98 39.35 -11.08
C ASP A 466 3.64 39.50 -10.36
N LEU A 467 2.56 38.99 -10.94
CA LEU A 467 1.23 38.92 -10.33
C LEU A 467 1.15 37.74 -9.37
N VAL A 468 1.61 36.55 -9.80
CA VAL A 468 1.58 35.32 -9.00
C VAL A 468 2.28 35.52 -7.66
N ARG A 469 3.46 36.16 -7.64
CA ARG A 469 4.22 36.41 -6.40
C ARG A 469 3.52 37.31 -5.40
N LYS A 470 2.49 38.06 -5.80
CA LYS A 470 1.73 38.96 -4.92
C LYS A 470 0.51 38.30 -4.29
N SER A 471 0.23 37.04 -4.62
CA SER A 471 -0.96 36.32 -4.18
C SER A 471 -0.60 34.93 -3.67
N GLY A 472 -0.78 34.71 -2.36
CA GLY A 472 -0.65 33.38 -1.76
C GLY A 472 -1.53 32.34 -2.45
N ARG A 473 -2.69 32.75 -2.97
CA ARG A 473 -3.60 31.88 -3.71
C ARG A 473 -3.04 31.42 -5.06
N LEU A 474 -2.49 32.35 -5.85
CA LEU A 474 -1.88 32.00 -7.14
C LEU A 474 -0.63 31.13 -6.95
N LEU A 475 0.15 31.37 -5.89
CA LEU A 475 1.28 30.52 -5.48
C LEU A 475 0.82 29.11 -5.11
N SER A 476 -0.28 28.98 -4.35
CA SER A 476 -0.86 27.67 -4.01
C SER A 476 -1.27 26.89 -5.26
N ILE A 477 -2.02 27.51 -6.18
CA ILE A 477 -2.45 26.88 -7.43
C ILE A 477 -1.24 26.45 -8.26
N LEU A 478 -0.21 27.29 -8.35
CA LEU A 478 1.03 26.93 -9.03
C LEU A 478 1.72 25.73 -8.37
N GLY A 479 1.80 25.70 -7.04
CA GLY A 479 2.35 24.59 -6.28
C GLY A 479 1.60 23.27 -6.50
N GLU A 480 0.27 23.30 -6.50
CA GLU A 480 -0.60 22.15 -6.80
C GLU A 480 -0.38 21.63 -8.22
N MET A 481 -0.27 22.51 -9.23
CA MET A 481 0.04 22.07 -10.60
C MET A 481 1.42 21.40 -10.70
N TYR A 482 2.41 21.85 -9.93
CA TYR A 482 3.72 21.18 -9.86
C TYR A 482 3.67 19.84 -9.13
N GLU A 483 2.85 19.72 -8.08
CA GLU A 483 2.62 18.48 -7.33
C GLU A 483 2.02 17.40 -8.23
N GLU A 484 0.97 17.74 -8.99
CA GLU A 484 0.34 16.86 -9.98
C GLU A 484 1.30 16.47 -11.14
N MET A 485 2.26 17.34 -11.45
CA MET A 485 3.35 17.04 -12.39
C MET A 485 4.50 16.22 -11.76
N MET A 486 4.38 15.85 -10.48
CA MET A 486 5.39 15.16 -9.67
C MET A 486 6.71 15.93 -9.47
N ASP A 487 6.73 17.24 -9.70
CA ASP A 487 7.85 18.12 -9.35
C ASP A 487 7.68 18.64 -7.92
N PHE A 488 7.90 17.74 -6.97
CA PHE A 488 7.67 18.02 -5.55
C PHE A 488 8.63 19.08 -4.96
N GLY A 489 9.74 19.36 -5.64
CA GLY A 489 10.68 20.41 -5.25
C GLY A 489 10.10 21.80 -5.47
N GLU A 490 9.61 22.07 -6.68
CA GLU A 490 8.91 23.33 -6.97
C GLU A 490 7.56 23.40 -6.25
N ALA A 491 6.82 22.30 -6.12
CA ALA A 491 5.58 22.25 -5.36
C ALA A 491 5.79 22.71 -3.90
N ARG A 492 6.82 22.16 -3.23
CA ARG A 492 7.20 22.56 -1.87
C ARG A 492 7.54 24.05 -1.80
N LYS A 493 8.35 24.54 -2.73
CA LYS A 493 8.78 25.95 -2.78
C LYS A 493 7.58 26.89 -2.86
N TYR A 494 6.64 26.64 -3.76
CA TYR A 494 5.46 27.52 -3.90
C TYR A 494 4.47 27.36 -2.75
N ALA A 495 4.34 26.17 -2.16
CA ALA A 495 3.57 25.97 -0.92
C ALA A 495 4.18 26.75 0.26
N GLU A 496 5.51 26.72 0.44
CA GLU A 496 6.21 27.52 1.45
C GLU A 496 6.05 29.03 1.20
N MET A 497 6.08 29.47 -0.07
CA MET A 497 5.82 30.87 -0.42
C MET A 497 4.37 31.28 -0.11
N ALA A 498 3.38 30.42 -0.38
CA ALA A 498 1.99 30.67 -0.02
C ALA A 498 1.79 30.78 1.50
N LEU A 499 2.47 29.93 2.29
CA LEU A 499 2.44 29.99 3.75
C LEU A 499 3.03 31.27 4.34
N ARG A 500 3.86 32.03 3.62
CA ARG A 500 4.32 33.35 4.10
C ARG A 500 3.20 34.39 4.12
N TYR A 501 2.17 34.21 3.32
CA TYR A 501 0.98 35.08 3.33
C TYR A 501 0.02 34.67 4.46
N THR A 502 -0.17 33.36 4.62
CA THR A 502 -1.13 32.83 5.58
C THR A 502 -0.54 31.57 6.27
N PRO A 503 0.27 31.73 7.33
CA PRO A 503 1.08 30.65 7.92
C PRO A 503 0.30 29.45 8.46
N ASN A 504 -0.99 29.63 8.77
CA ASN A 504 -1.82 28.59 9.37
C ASN A 504 -3.01 28.19 8.46
N HIS A 505 -2.93 28.49 7.15
CA HIS A 505 -3.98 28.15 6.20
C HIS A 505 -4.00 26.65 5.88
N PRO A 506 -5.11 25.92 6.11
CA PRO A 506 -5.15 24.46 5.98
C PRO A 506 -4.72 23.93 4.62
N GLU A 507 -5.20 24.54 3.53
CA GLU A 507 -4.86 24.08 2.18
C GLU A 507 -3.38 24.26 1.88
N TYR A 508 -2.75 25.32 2.39
CA TYR A 508 -1.33 25.56 2.10
C TYR A 508 -0.45 24.58 2.88
N VAL A 509 -0.85 24.21 4.09
CA VAL A 509 -0.19 23.16 4.88
C VAL A 509 -0.41 21.78 4.27
N ILE A 510 -1.61 21.48 3.75
CA ILE A 510 -1.89 20.23 3.04
C ILE A 510 -1.02 20.14 1.77
N ASN A 511 -0.98 21.19 0.95
CA ASN A 511 -0.13 21.22 -0.24
C ASN A 511 1.36 21.08 0.10
N LEU A 512 1.82 21.72 1.19
CA LEU A 512 3.16 21.51 1.70
C LEU A 512 3.36 20.07 2.16
N SER A 513 2.41 19.49 2.88
CA SER A 513 2.43 18.10 3.32
C SER A 513 2.53 17.13 2.14
N ASP A 514 1.70 17.28 1.10
CA ASP A 514 1.72 16.44 -0.09
C ASP A 514 3.05 16.56 -0.85
N ALA A 515 3.59 17.76 -1.00
CA ALA A 515 4.92 17.97 -1.56
C ALA A 515 6.03 17.31 -0.70
N LEU A 516 5.96 17.40 0.63
CA LEU A 516 6.88 16.72 1.54
C LEU A 516 6.75 15.19 1.43
N TRP A 517 5.54 14.66 1.25
CA TRP A 517 5.30 13.24 0.98
C TRP A 517 5.98 12.79 -0.31
N GLY A 518 5.79 13.52 -1.40
CA GLY A 518 6.42 13.25 -2.69
C GLY A 518 7.95 13.32 -2.65
N LEU A 519 8.52 14.20 -1.81
CA LEU A 519 9.96 14.26 -1.51
C LEU A 519 10.46 13.16 -0.56
N GLY A 520 9.59 12.30 -0.05
CA GLY A 520 9.92 11.26 0.92
C GLY A 520 10.12 11.75 2.36
N GLN A 521 9.79 13.01 2.65
CA GLN A 521 9.95 13.68 3.94
C GLN A 521 8.73 13.43 4.86
N ARG A 522 8.35 12.16 5.03
CA ARG A 522 7.09 11.73 5.69
C ARG A 522 6.92 12.25 7.11
N THR A 523 8.01 12.26 7.91
CA THR A 523 7.97 12.78 9.29
C THR A 523 7.70 14.28 9.32
N GLN A 524 8.28 15.04 8.38
CA GLN A 524 8.05 16.49 8.30
C GLN A 524 6.62 16.79 7.88
N SER A 525 6.07 16.03 6.91
CA SER A 525 4.65 16.08 6.59
C SER A 525 3.79 15.82 7.84
N LEU A 526 4.04 14.72 8.57
CA LEU A 526 3.29 14.42 9.78
C LEU A 526 3.35 15.57 10.80
N VAL A 527 4.52 16.17 11.01
CA VAL A 527 4.69 17.29 11.94
C VAL A 527 3.87 18.51 11.52
N VAL A 528 3.91 18.91 10.23
CA VAL A 528 3.16 20.10 9.79
C VAL A 528 1.66 19.90 9.86
N VAL A 529 1.16 18.70 9.52
CA VAL A 529 -0.26 18.34 9.58
C VAL A 529 -0.73 18.23 11.03
N GLN A 530 0.05 17.56 11.90
CA GLN A 530 -0.28 17.41 13.31
C GLN A 530 -0.33 18.78 14.01
N ASN A 531 0.66 19.64 13.76
CA ASN A 531 0.69 20.99 14.34
C ASN A 531 -0.53 21.82 13.91
N LEU A 532 -0.94 21.72 12.64
CA LEU A 532 -2.15 22.35 12.17
C LEU A 532 -3.41 21.75 12.85
N TYR A 533 -3.52 20.42 12.92
CA TYR A 533 -4.64 19.74 13.55
C TYR A 533 -4.75 20.06 15.04
N ASP A 534 -3.64 20.20 15.76
CA ASP A 534 -3.64 20.51 17.19
C ASP A 534 -4.18 21.93 17.46
N LYS A 535 -3.89 22.88 16.57
CA LYS A 535 -4.38 24.27 16.64
C LYS A 535 -5.79 24.43 16.10
N GLN A 536 -6.10 23.75 15.00
CA GLN A 536 -7.31 23.96 14.21
C GLN A 536 -7.96 22.62 13.79
N PRO A 537 -8.34 21.78 14.76
CA PRO A 537 -8.86 20.44 14.48
C PRO A 537 -10.18 20.50 13.70
N SER A 538 -10.31 19.71 12.65
CA SER A 538 -11.57 19.52 11.90
C SER A 538 -11.74 18.05 11.53
N SER A 539 -12.93 17.66 11.06
CA SER A 539 -13.15 16.31 10.55
C SER A 539 -12.23 16.02 9.37
N ARG A 540 -12.15 16.95 8.40
CA ARG A 540 -11.26 16.84 7.23
C ARG A 540 -9.79 16.67 7.63
N LEU A 541 -9.28 17.52 8.53
CA LEU A 541 -7.88 17.43 8.96
C LEU A 541 -7.62 16.18 9.78
N GLY A 542 -8.58 15.70 10.57
CA GLY A 542 -8.47 14.43 11.29
C GLY A 542 -8.37 13.23 10.35
N VAL A 543 -9.17 13.22 9.28
CA VAL A 543 -9.07 12.20 8.22
C VAL A 543 -7.74 12.29 7.49
N TYR A 544 -7.30 13.48 7.10
CA TYR A 544 -6.03 13.68 6.39
C TYR A 544 -4.82 13.30 7.26
N LEU A 545 -4.84 13.67 8.55
CA LEU A 545 -3.84 13.23 9.53
C LEU A 545 -3.86 11.71 9.72
N ALA A 546 -5.03 11.09 9.77
CA ALA A 546 -5.15 9.63 9.83
C ALA A 546 -4.60 8.95 8.57
N LYS A 547 -4.90 9.46 7.37
CA LYS A 547 -4.30 8.99 6.10
C LYS A 547 -2.78 9.16 6.11
N THR A 548 -2.27 10.25 6.67
CA THR A 548 -0.83 10.48 6.88
C THR A 548 -0.23 9.41 7.79
N TYR A 549 -0.87 9.09 8.92
CA TYR A 549 -0.47 7.97 9.78
C TYR A 549 -0.53 6.62 9.05
N MET A 550 -1.60 6.35 8.29
CA MET A 550 -1.76 5.12 7.51
C MET A 550 -0.65 4.95 6.46
N GLY A 551 -0.27 6.01 5.74
CA GLY A 551 0.84 5.96 4.78
C GLY A 551 2.22 5.73 5.41
N MET A 552 2.32 5.88 6.74
CA MET A 552 3.49 5.55 7.55
C MET A 552 3.34 4.18 8.25
N ASP A 553 2.33 3.37 7.88
CA ASP A 553 1.96 2.09 8.48
C ASP A 553 1.56 2.17 9.98
N ARG A 554 1.11 3.35 10.42
CA ARG A 554 0.70 3.65 11.80
C ARG A 554 -0.82 3.62 11.96
N TYR A 555 -1.41 2.48 11.61
CA TYR A 555 -2.87 2.30 11.55
C TYR A 555 -3.56 2.39 12.91
N ALA A 556 -2.87 2.05 14.00
CA ALA A 556 -3.44 2.17 15.35
C ALA A 556 -3.65 3.65 15.73
N GLU A 557 -2.64 4.49 15.51
CA GLU A 557 -2.72 5.94 15.72
C GLU A 557 -3.74 6.59 14.78
N ALA A 558 -3.81 6.14 13.53
CA ALA A 558 -4.86 6.58 12.60
C ALA A 558 -6.27 6.32 13.17
N VAL A 559 -6.51 5.12 13.71
CA VAL A 559 -7.80 4.78 14.34
C VAL A 559 -8.09 5.65 15.57
N GLU A 560 -7.08 5.93 16.40
CA GLU A 560 -7.24 6.83 17.56
C GLU A 560 -7.64 8.24 17.13
N VAL A 561 -6.92 8.82 16.16
CA VAL A 561 -7.24 10.13 15.58
C VAL A 561 -8.65 10.14 15.00
N LEU A 562 -9.06 9.10 14.27
CA LEU A 562 -10.39 9.00 13.68
C LEU A 562 -11.51 8.89 14.73
N TYR A 563 -11.31 8.13 15.82
CA TYR A 563 -12.28 8.07 16.91
C TYR A 563 -12.36 9.37 17.70
N LEU A 564 -11.23 10.05 17.95
CA LEU A 564 -11.20 11.37 18.58
C LEU A 564 -11.93 12.40 17.70
N THR A 565 -11.67 12.38 16.40
CA THR A 565 -12.32 13.23 15.40
C THR A 565 -13.82 12.97 15.35
N LYS A 566 -14.24 11.69 15.30
CA LYS A 566 -15.64 11.27 15.36
C LYS A 566 -16.34 11.76 16.62
N LYS A 567 -15.69 11.61 17.78
CA LYS A 567 -16.25 12.04 19.08
C LYS A 567 -16.49 13.55 19.11
N ARG A 568 -15.64 14.34 18.43
CA ARG A 568 -15.67 15.80 18.44
C ARG A 568 -16.61 16.39 17.39
N PHE A 569 -16.55 15.89 16.16
CA PHE A 569 -17.24 16.48 15.01
C PHE A 569 -18.37 15.61 14.43
N GLY A 570 -18.58 14.41 14.97
CA GLY A 570 -19.56 13.45 14.46
C GLY A 570 -19.01 12.55 13.35
N MET A 571 -19.83 11.61 12.90
CA MET A 571 -19.49 10.70 11.80
C MET A 571 -19.73 11.39 10.44
N THR A 572 -18.73 11.32 9.56
CA THR A 572 -18.85 11.68 8.14
C THR A 572 -18.58 10.46 7.27
N VAL A 573 -18.95 10.50 5.98
CA VAL A 573 -18.72 9.39 5.04
C VAL A 573 -17.23 9.06 4.96
N ASP A 574 -16.39 10.06 4.79
CA ASP A 574 -14.95 9.89 4.59
C ASP A 574 -14.19 9.45 5.84
N LEU A 575 -14.57 9.99 7.00
CA LEU A 575 -14.09 9.48 8.29
C LEU A 575 -14.44 8.00 8.43
N GLY A 576 -15.68 7.65 8.12
CA GLY A 576 -16.18 6.29 8.13
C GLY A 576 -15.41 5.34 7.20
N LEU A 577 -15.20 5.74 5.94
CA LEU A 577 -14.43 4.98 4.96
C LEU A 577 -13.00 4.73 5.42
N THR A 578 -12.33 5.80 5.87
CA THR A 578 -10.93 5.74 6.35
C THR A 578 -10.81 4.90 7.62
N LEU A 579 -11.77 5.02 8.54
CA LEU A 579 -11.83 4.23 9.77
C LEU A 579 -12.08 2.75 9.49
N MET A 580 -13.01 2.42 8.57
CA MET A 580 -13.22 1.05 8.14
C MET A 580 -11.96 0.44 7.52
N ASP A 581 -11.28 1.18 6.63
CA ASP A 581 -10.07 0.72 5.97
C ASP A 581 -8.94 0.44 6.98
N ALA A 582 -8.70 1.37 7.90
CA ALA A 582 -7.71 1.20 8.96
C ALA A 582 -8.06 0.03 9.90
N LEU A 583 -9.33 -0.16 10.25
CA LEU A 583 -9.79 -1.29 11.06
C LEU A 583 -9.67 -2.64 10.33
N VAL A 584 -9.94 -2.67 9.02
CA VAL A 584 -9.73 -3.87 8.18
C VAL A 584 -8.25 -4.25 8.16
N PHE A 585 -7.36 -3.28 7.97
CA PHE A 585 -5.92 -3.50 8.00
C PHE A 585 -5.46 -4.10 9.35
N LEU A 586 -6.01 -3.60 10.46
CA LEU A 586 -5.73 -4.11 11.81
C LEU A 586 -6.43 -5.44 12.13
N GLY A 587 -7.24 -5.99 11.22
CA GLY A 587 -8.03 -7.22 11.44
C GLY A 587 -9.20 -7.05 12.42
N ARG A 588 -9.59 -5.81 12.74
CA ARG A 588 -10.68 -5.46 13.68
C ARG A 588 -12.04 -5.45 12.97
N TYR A 589 -12.36 -6.55 12.29
CA TYR A 589 -13.52 -6.63 11.40
C TYR A 589 -14.89 -6.39 12.05
N PRO A 590 -15.18 -6.85 13.29
CA PRO A 590 -16.45 -6.55 13.95
C PRO A 590 -16.66 -5.04 14.15
N GLU A 591 -15.60 -4.30 14.46
CA GLU A 591 -15.66 -2.84 14.63
C GLU A 591 -15.82 -2.15 13.28
N ALA A 592 -15.09 -2.60 12.26
CA ALA A 592 -15.26 -2.09 10.90
C ALA A 592 -16.70 -2.31 10.40
N LEU A 593 -17.32 -3.45 10.73
CA LEU A 593 -18.71 -3.72 10.37
C LEU A 593 -19.69 -2.79 11.10
N ALA A 594 -19.47 -2.51 12.39
CA ALA A 594 -20.29 -1.56 13.15
C ALA A 594 -20.17 -0.14 12.57
N VAL A 595 -18.94 0.30 12.23
CA VAL A 595 -18.73 1.59 11.54
C VAL A 595 -19.45 1.60 10.19
N SER A 596 -19.42 0.49 9.44
CA SER A 596 -20.12 0.40 8.15
C SER A 596 -21.65 0.54 8.27
N GLU A 597 -22.24 0.17 9.40
CA GLU A 597 -23.68 0.31 9.65
C GLU A 597 -24.06 1.76 10.01
N GLU A 598 -23.16 2.47 10.70
CA GLU A 598 -23.32 3.88 11.03
C GLU A 598 -23.15 4.81 9.81
N VAL A 599 -22.24 4.46 8.90
CA VAL A 599 -21.91 5.26 7.71
C VAL A 599 -22.91 5.08 6.57
N LEU A 600 -23.51 3.89 6.45
CA LEU A 600 -24.45 3.56 5.38
C LEU A 600 -25.61 4.56 5.21
N PRO A 601 -26.34 5.01 6.27
CA PRO A 601 -27.40 6.00 6.12
C PRO A 601 -26.89 7.37 5.67
N LEU A 602 -25.62 7.71 5.94
CA LEU A 602 -25.00 8.99 5.56
C LEU A 602 -24.57 9.01 4.08
N GLY A 603 -24.22 7.86 3.52
CA GLY A 603 -23.65 7.73 2.17
C GLY A 603 -24.28 6.63 1.31
N SER A 604 -25.60 6.42 1.44
CA SER A 604 -26.29 5.32 0.73
C SER A 604 -26.23 5.42 -0.81
N SER A 605 -26.03 6.62 -1.36
CA SER A 605 -25.83 6.88 -2.78
C SER A 605 -24.36 6.92 -3.21
N ASP A 606 -23.41 6.67 -2.30
CA ASP A 606 -21.97 6.64 -2.57
C ASP A 606 -21.48 5.20 -2.76
N TYR A 607 -20.99 4.89 -3.96
CA TYR A 607 -20.50 3.54 -4.29
C TYR A 607 -19.31 3.11 -3.42
N ARG A 608 -18.50 4.06 -2.91
CA ARG A 608 -17.33 3.76 -2.06
C ARG A 608 -17.75 3.16 -0.73
N VAL A 609 -18.88 3.62 -0.17
CA VAL A 609 -19.46 3.09 1.08
C VAL A 609 -19.87 1.63 0.90
N TRP A 610 -20.55 1.31 -0.19
CA TRP A 610 -20.93 -0.06 -0.53
C TRP A 610 -19.72 -0.96 -0.82
N THR A 611 -18.72 -0.42 -1.50
CA THR A 611 -17.46 -1.12 -1.80
C THR A 611 -16.73 -1.48 -0.52
N MET A 612 -16.50 -0.50 0.37
CA MET A 612 -15.82 -0.72 1.65
C MET A 612 -16.60 -1.66 2.56
N ARG A 613 -17.93 -1.51 2.66
CA ARG A 613 -18.79 -2.47 3.37
C ARG A 613 -18.66 -3.89 2.81
N GLY A 614 -18.60 -4.03 1.49
CA GLY A 614 -18.33 -5.28 0.80
C GLY A 614 -16.97 -5.90 1.16
N LYS A 615 -15.90 -5.09 1.18
CA LYS A 615 -14.56 -5.52 1.63
C LYS A 615 -14.56 -5.95 3.09
N VAL A 616 -15.15 -5.16 3.99
CA VAL A 616 -15.29 -5.50 5.42
C VAL A 616 -15.99 -6.85 5.58
N GLN A 617 -17.09 -7.09 4.86
CA GLN A 617 -17.83 -8.34 4.88
C GLN A 617 -17.02 -9.50 4.30
N PHE A 618 -16.27 -9.27 3.22
CA PHE A 618 -15.37 -10.25 2.62
C PHE A 618 -14.30 -10.70 3.60
N TYR A 619 -13.57 -9.77 4.22
CA TYR A 619 -12.55 -10.08 5.22
C TYR A 619 -13.13 -10.70 6.50
N SER A 620 -14.38 -10.36 6.85
CA SER A 620 -15.15 -11.02 7.90
C SER A 620 -15.64 -12.43 7.53
N ARG A 621 -15.34 -12.92 6.32
CA ARG A 621 -15.83 -14.18 5.74
C ARG A 621 -17.34 -14.28 5.58
N ASN A 622 -18.03 -13.15 5.54
CA ASN A 622 -19.47 -13.05 5.29
C ASN A 622 -19.75 -12.89 3.79
N TYR A 623 -19.30 -13.87 3.00
CA TYR A 623 -19.25 -13.78 1.53
C TYR A 623 -20.62 -13.57 0.87
N VAL A 624 -21.71 -14.08 1.47
CA VAL A 624 -23.07 -13.86 0.96
C VAL A 624 -23.49 -12.39 1.04
N GLN A 625 -23.14 -11.70 2.13
CA GLN A 625 -23.43 -10.27 2.25
C GLN A 625 -22.45 -9.44 1.43
N ALA A 626 -21.17 -9.85 1.38
CA ALA A 626 -20.17 -9.22 0.53
C ALA A 626 -20.60 -9.22 -0.95
N GLU A 627 -21.12 -10.34 -1.46
CA GLU A 627 -21.62 -10.44 -2.84
C GLU A 627 -22.73 -9.41 -3.11
N LYS A 628 -23.64 -9.22 -2.15
CA LYS A 628 -24.73 -8.24 -2.28
C LYS A 628 -24.22 -6.81 -2.28
N SER A 629 -23.38 -6.45 -1.30
CA SER A 629 -22.83 -5.09 -1.18
C SER A 629 -21.97 -4.73 -2.40
N LEU A 630 -21.09 -5.63 -2.84
CA LEU A 630 -20.22 -5.43 -4.00
C LEU A 630 -21.00 -5.44 -5.32
N SER A 631 -22.05 -6.25 -5.45
CA SER A 631 -22.93 -6.21 -6.64
C SER A 631 -23.70 -4.89 -6.71
N HIS A 632 -24.15 -4.35 -5.57
CA HIS A 632 -24.78 -3.04 -5.52
C HIS A 632 -23.80 -1.93 -5.92
N ALA A 633 -22.58 -1.96 -5.37
CA ALA A 633 -21.53 -1.01 -5.73
C ALA A 633 -21.20 -1.05 -7.24
N LEU A 634 -21.15 -2.24 -7.84
CA LEU A 634 -20.87 -2.42 -9.27
C LEU A 634 -21.98 -1.86 -10.17
N VAL A 635 -23.25 -1.90 -9.74
CA VAL A 635 -24.35 -1.27 -10.49
C VAL A 635 -24.18 0.25 -10.51
N MET A 636 -23.67 0.84 -9.43
CA MET A 636 -23.43 2.28 -9.32
C MET A 636 -22.19 2.71 -10.11
N HIS A 637 -21.14 1.88 -10.12
CA HIS A 637 -19.88 2.16 -10.82
C HIS A 637 -19.35 0.93 -11.59
N PRO A 638 -19.85 0.67 -12.82
CA PRO A 638 -19.58 -0.58 -13.54
C PRO A 638 -18.12 -0.82 -13.95
N ASP A 639 -17.33 0.25 -14.08
CA ASP A 639 -15.96 0.20 -14.58
C ASP A 639 -14.89 0.09 -13.48
N ASP A 640 -15.29 0.06 -12.21
CA ASP A 640 -14.36 -0.01 -11.08
C ASP A 640 -13.70 -1.41 -10.96
N GLU A 641 -12.39 -1.48 -11.16
CA GLU A 641 -11.62 -2.74 -11.11
C GLU A 641 -11.51 -3.34 -9.70
N ASP A 642 -11.53 -2.50 -8.66
CA ASP A 642 -11.41 -2.94 -7.27
C ASP A 642 -12.72 -3.64 -6.84
N ILE A 643 -13.87 -3.08 -7.21
CA ILE A 643 -15.18 -3.73 -7.02
C ILE A 643 -15.24 -5.07 -7.77
N LYS A 644 -14.81 -5.10 -9.04
CA LYS A 644 -14.78 -6.33 -9.85
C LYS A 644 -13.88 -7.39 -9.23
N SER A 645 -12.70 -7.00 -8.76
CA SER A 645 -11.72 -7.89 -8.12
C SER A 645 -12.29 -8.53 -6.85
N PHE A 646 -12.78 -7.72 -5.91
CA PHE A 646 -13.37 -8.23 -4.67
C PHE A 646 -14.66 -9.01 -4.91
N LEU A 647 -15.49 -8.64 -5.88
CA LEU A 647 -16.68 -9.40 -6.23
C LEU A 647 -16.32 -10.75 -6.85
N SER A 648 -15.29 -10.79 -7.71
CA SER A 648 -14.77 -12.02 -8.29
C SER A 648 -14.21 -12.96 -7.21
N ALA A 649 -13.38 -12.45 -6.31
CA ALA A 649 -12.87 -13.20 -5.16
C ALA A 649 -14.01 -13.70 -4.27
N THR A 650 -14.99 -12.85 -3.95
CA THR A 650 -16.19 -13.21 -3.17
C THR A 650 -16.97 -14.33 -3.85
N LYS A 651 -17.17 -14.24 -5.17
CA LYS A 651 -17.84 -15.29 -5.95
C LYS A 651 -17.03 -16.57 -5.96
N ALA A 652 -15.70 -16.51 -6.01
CA ALA A 652 -14.85 -17.70 -5.91
C ALA A 652 -15.03 -18.43 -4.56
N PHE A 653 -15.02 -17.71 -3.43
CA PHE A 653 -15.30 -18.30 -2.11
C PHE A 653 -16.73 -18.89 -1.98
N LEU A 654 -17.66 -18.43 -2.82
CA LEU A 654 -19.01 -18.98 -2.93
C LEU A 654 -19.12 -20.14 -3.95
N GLY A 655 -18.03 -20.56 -4.58
CA GLY A 655 -18.02 -21.59 -5.63
C GLY A 655 -18.61 -21.11 -6.98
N LYS A 656 -18.59 -19.80 -7.22
CA LYS A 656 -19.15 -19.11 -8.39
C LYS A 656 -18.07 -18.41 -9.25
N ALA A 657 -16.80 -18.80 -9.15
CA ALA A 657 -15.65 -18.13 -9.79
C ALA A 657 -15.81 -17.97 -11.32
N ASP A 658 -15.31 -16.85 -11.85
CA ASP A 658 -15.35 -16.50 -13.28
C ASP A 658 -14.15 -17.11 -14.05
N ASN A 659 -14.38 -18.19 -14.81
CA ASN A 659 -13.34 -18.87 -15.60
C ASN A 659 -12.84 -18.05 -16.82
N ARG A 660 -13.19 -16.76 -16.94
CA ARG A 660 -12.76 -15.88 -18.05
C ARG A 660 -11.25 -15.79 -18.22
N THR A 661 -10.47 -15.86 -17.14
CA THR A 661 -9.00 -15.85 -17.20
C THR A 661 -8.43 -17.04 -17.99
N LEU A 662 -9.15 -18.17 -18.01
CA LEU A 662 -8.82 -19.38 -18.77
C LEU A 662 -9.35 -19.37 -20.21
N GLN A 663 -10.18 -18.38 -20.58
CA GLN A 663 -10.85 -18.34 -21.89
C GLN A 663 -10.03 -17.66 -22.99
N LYS A 664 -9.08 -16.78 -22.65
CA LYS A 664 -8.31 -16.04 -23.65
C LYS A 664 -7.28 -16.97 -24.31
N LYS A 665 -7.52 -17.27 -25.58
CA LYS A 665 -6.68 -18.17 -26.38
C LYS A 665 -5.22 -17.73 -26.39
N ILE A 666 -4.32 -18.69 -26.19
CA ILE A 666 -2.89 -18.58 -26.44
C ILE A 666 -2.56 -19.61 -27.53
N ASP A 667 -2.01 -19.16 -28.65
CA ASP A 667 -1.55 -20.08 -29.69
C ASP A 667 -0.32 -20.85 -29.18
N PRO A 668 -0.29 -22.19 -29.31
CA PRO A 668 0.82 -22.97 -28.83
C PRO A 668 2.07 -22.72 -29.69
N VAL A 669 3.25 -22.82 -29.09
CA VAL A 669 4.53 -22.64 -29.80
C VAL A 669 4.68 -23.66 -30.93
N GLU A 670 4.30 -24.90 -30.64
CA GLU A 670 4.22 -26.00 -31.59
C GLU A 670 2.82 -26.61 -31.58
N MET A 671 2.35 -27.00 -32.77
CA MET A 671 1.03 -27.60 -32.92
C MET A 671 0.98 -29.00 -32.29
N ARG A 672 -0.23 -29.39 -31.85
CA ARG A 672 -0.51 -30.74 -31.37
C ARG A 672 -0.09 -31.80 -32.42
N PRO A 673 0.59 -32.90 -32.04
CA PRO A 673 0.93 -33.98 -32.95
C PRO A 673 -0.32 -34.61 -33.58
N ILE A 674 -0.28 -34.85 -34.90
CA ILE A 674 -1.44 -35.38 -35.63
C ILE A 674 -1.68 -36.86 -35.29
N ALA A 675 -0.63 -37.66 -35.19
CA ALA A 675 -0.70 -39.11 -34.98
C ALA A 675 -0.21 -39.51 -33.57
N LEU A 676 -1.02 -39.28 -32.53
CA LEU A 676 -0.66 -39.65 -31.14
C LEU A 676 -0.32 -41.13 -30.96
N ALA A 677 -0.99 -42.02 -31.71
CA ALA A 677 -0.73 -43.46 -31.64
C ALA A 677 0.71 -43.84 -32.05
N ALA A 678 1.37 -43.02 -32.89
CA ALA A 678 2.76 -43.24 -33.30
C ALA A 678 3.78 -42.88 -32.20
N LEU A 679 3.36 -42.15 -31.16
CA LEU A 679 4.20 -41.79 -30.01
C LEU A 679 4.23 -42.90 -28.95
N VAL A 680 3.27 -43.83 -28.99
CA VAL A 680 3.12 -44.88 -27.98
C VAL A 680 4.11 -46.02 -28.22
N ASN A 681 4.89 -46.36 -27.18
CA ASN A 681 5.74 -47.55 -27.16
C ASN A 681 5.18 -48.58 -26.18
N LYS A 682 4.57 -49.63 -26.74
CA LYS A 682 3.93 -50.70 -25.97
C LYS A 682 4.92 -51.48 -25.10
N ASP A 683 6.13 -51.72 -25.59
CA ASP A 683 7.14 -52.47 -24.84
C ASP A 683 7.58 -51.70 -23.59
N PHE A 684 7.66 -50.37 -23.70
CA PHE A 684 7.96 -49.49 -22.57
C PHE A 684 6.85 -49.52 -21.50
N ALA A 685 5.57 -49.47 -21.92
CA ALA A 685 4.43 -49.59 -21.01
C ALA A 685 4.40 -50.96 -20.30
N VAL A 686 4.72 -52.05 -21.02
CA VAL A 686 4.82 -53.40 -20.44
C VAL A 686 5.92 -53.46 -19.38
N LYS A 687 7.10 -52.88 -19.64
CA LYS A 687 8.18 -52.75 -18.67
C LYS A 687 7.74 -51.97 -17.42
N ALA A 688 7.17 -50.77 -17.61
CA ALA A 688 6.69 -49.92 -16.51
C ALA A 688 5.63 -50.62 -15.64
N LYS A 689 4.70 -51.35 -16.26
CA LYS A 689 3.68 -52.13 -15.55
C LYS A 689 4.28 -53.28 -14.75
N LYS A 690 5.27 -53.99 -15.31
CA LYS A 690 6.03 -55.05 -14.61
C LYS A 690 6.79 -54.49 -13.41
N ASP A 691 7.34 -53.30 -13.54
CA ASP A 691 8.06 -52.59 -12.48
C ASP A 691 7.13 -51.93 -11.44
N GLY A 692 5.81 -52.10 -11.61
CA GLY A 692 4.79 -51.72 -10.63
C GLY A 692 4.35 -50.27 -10.68
N PHE A 693 4.63 -49.55 -11.78
CA PHE A 693 4.22 -48.16 -11.94
C PHE A 693 2.74 -48.01 -12.29
N PRO A 694 2.08 -46.94 -11.77
CA PRO A 694 0.65 -46.71 -11.96
C PRO A 694 0.28 -46.11 -13.33
N ALA A 695 1.25 -45.48 -14.00
CA ALA A 695 1.11 -44.83 -15.28
C ALA A 695 2.49 -44.73 -15.97
N VAL A 696 2.50 -44.34 -17.25
CA VAL A 696 3.72 -44.10 -18.02
C VAL A 696 3.53 -42.91 -18.95
N VAL A 697 4.56 -42.10 -19.15
CA VAL A 697 4.57 -40.98 -20.10
C VAL A 697 5.28 -41.41 -21.37
N HIS A 698 4.56 -41.57 -22.48
CA HIS A 698 5.17 -41.95 -23.75
C HIS A 698 5.89 -40.79 -24.44
N TYR A 699 5.38 -39.59 -24.23
CA TYR A 699 5.85 -38.39 -24.89
C TYR A 699 5.66 -37.21 -23.96
N SER A 700 6.74 -36.52 -23.66
CA SER A 700 6.72 -35.20 -23.05
C SER A 700 7.55 -34.23 -23.88
N ARG A 701 7.00 -33.04 -24.10
CA ARG A 701 7.68 -32.00 -24.84
C ARG A 701 7.32 -30.62 -24.31
N GLU A 702 8.34 -29.79 -24.18
CA GLU A 702 8.19 -28.38 -23.90
C GLU A 702 8.82 -27.53 -25.00
N ALA A 703 8.17 -26.43 -25.35
CA ALA A 703 8.67 -25.49 -26.34
C ALA A 703 8.50 -24.06 -25.83
N LEU A 704 9.57 -23.26 -25.84
CA LEU A 704 9.58 -21.84 -25.47
C LEU A 704 9.89 -21.00 -26.70
N ARG A 705 9.09 -19.99 -27.01
CA ARG A 705 9.39 -18.97 -28.02
C ARG A 705 9.57 -17.60 -27.35
N ALA A 706 10.67 -16.92 -27.64
CA ALA A 706 11.01 -15.63 -27.05
C ALA A 706 11.61 -14.65 -28.08
N ASP A 707 10.74 -14.07 -28.90
CA ASP A 707 11.11 -13.05 -29.89
C ASP A 707 11.44 -11.71 -29.20
N LYS A 708 12.28 -10.87 -29.82
CA LYS A 708 12.80 -9.60 -29.25
C LYS A 708 11.73 -8.59 -28.81
N ASP A 709 10.55 -8.60 -29.41
CA ASP A 709 9.49 -7.60 -29.16
C ASP A 709 8.12 -8.22 -28.90
N LYS A 710 8.08 -9.51 -28.55
CA LYS A 710 6.84 -10.22 -28.22
C LYS A 710 6.89 -10.76 -26.80
N ALA A 711 5.73 -10.98 -26.21
CA ALA A 711 5.64 -11.78 -25.01
C ALA A 711 6.15 -13.19 -25.34
N TRP A 712 6.94 -13.77 -24.44
CA TRP A 712 7.32 -15.16 -24.59
C TRP A 712 6.08 -16.05 -24.47
N THR A 713 6.11 -17.19 -25.17
CA THR A 713 5.10 -18.25 -25.05
C THR A 713 5.81 -19.56 -24.75
N ARG A 714 5.36 -20.29 -23.74
CA ARG A 714 5.82 -21.65 -23.43
C ARG A 714 4.66 -22.61 -23.58
N THR A 715 4.85 -23.71 -24.29
CA THR A 715 3.85 -24.77 -24.45
C THR A 715 4.41 -26.07 -23.91
N GLN A 716 3.65 -26.75 -23.07
CA GLN A 716 3.93 -28.10 -22.60
C GLN A 716 2.94 -29.08 -23.22
N GLN A 717 3.44 -30.25 -23.63
CA GLN A 717 2.69 -31.34 -24.21
C GLN A 717 3.05 -32.64 -23.49
N LYS A 718 2.04 -33.48 -23.23
CA LYS A 718 2.26 -34.78 -22.59
C LYS A 718 1.22 -35.82 -23.06
N LEU A 719 1.67 -37.04 -23.32
CA LEU A 719 0.82 -38.21 -23.55
C LEU A 719 1.11 -39.27 -22.47
N VAL A 720 0.12 -39.52 -21.61
CA VAL A 720 0.21 -40.42 -20.47
C VAL A 720 -0.68 -41.64 -20.71
N GLU A 721 -0.18 -42.86 -20.49
CA GLU A 721 -0.99 -44.08 -20.42
C GLU A 721 -1.25 -44.46 -18.96
N ILE A 722 -2.51 -44.72 -18.61
CA ILE A 722 -2.94 -45.15 -17.29
C ILE A 722 -2.82 -46.67 -17.18
N LEU A 723 -1.97 -47.19 -16.29
CA LEU A 723 -1.68 -48.63 -16.24
C LEU A 723 -2.56 -49.40 -15.26
N ASP A 724 -3.01 -48.75 -14.17
CA ASP A 724 -3.88 -49.33 -13.15
C ASP A 724 -4.75 -48.30 -12.39
N MET A 725 -5.49 -48.76 -11.37
CA MET A 725 -6.39 -47.92 -10.57
C MET A 725 -5.69 -46.84 -9.73
N ARG A 726 -4.39 -47.00 -9.41
CA ARG A 726 -3.62 -45.95 -8.74
C ARG A 726 -3.34 -44.81 -9.72
N GLY A 727 -3.07 -45.16 -10.99
CA GLY A 727 -2.91 -44.19 -12.08
C GLY A 727 -4.19 -43.40 -12.34
N VAL A 728 -5.35 -44.07 -12.28
CA VAL A 728 -6.67 -43.40 -12.33
C VAL A 728 -6.78 -42.35 -11.23
N GLY A 729 -6.35 -42.65 -9.99
CA GLY A 729 -6.34 -41.68 -8.90
C GLY A 729 -5.40 -40.50 -9.17
N LEU A 730 -4.17 -40.78 -9.60
CA LEU A 730 -3.12 -39.78 -9.84
C LEU A 730 -3.50 -38.75 -10.91
N TYR A 731 -4.21 -39.19 -11.97
CA TYR A 731 -4.58 -38.34 -13.10
C TYR A 731 -6.08 -38.01 -13.15
N SER A 732 -6.83 -38.23 -12.06
CA SER A 732 -8.27 -37.92 -12.00
C SER A 732 -8.58 -36.42 -12.06
N GLU A 733 -7.59 -35.57 -11.80
CA GLU A 733 -7.64 -34.12 -11.91
C GLU A 733 -6.27 -33.62 -12.37
N LEU A 734 -6.25 -32.63 -13.25
CA LEU A 734 -5.03 -31.89 -13.59
C LEU A 734 -5.11 -30.49 -13.00
N ALA A 735 -4.04 -30.05 -12.36
CA ALA A 735 -3.93 -28.73 -11.75
C ALA A 735 -2.75 -27.98 -12.36
N PHE A 736 -2.94 -26.70 -12.67
CA PHE A 736 -1.91 -25.83 -13.24
C PHE A 736 -1.84 -24.51 -12.50
N ASP A 737 -0.66 -24.20 -11.98
CA ASP A 737 -0.46 -22.96 -11.28
C ASP A 737 -0.08 -21.81 -12.22
N PHE A 738 -0.55 -20.61 -11.89
CA PHE A 738 -0.23 -19.38 -12.61
C PHE A 738 -0.26 -18.17 -11.67
N LEU A 739 0.35 -17.07 -12.10
CA LEU A 739 0.40 -15.81 -11.35
C LEU A 739 -0.43 -14.75 -12.09
N PRO A 740 -1.65 -14.46 -11.63
CA PRO A 740 -2.48 -13.40 -12.20
C PRO A 740 -1.69 -12.08 -12.23
N GLY A 741 -1.70 -11.40 -13.37
CA GLY A 741 -0.94 -10.15 -13.57
C GLY A 741 0.46 -10.32 -14.18
N TYR A 742 1.12 -11.46 -13.97
CA TYR A 742 2.45 -11.74 -14.54
C TYR A 742 2.38 -12.58 -15.80
N ASP A 743 1.52 -13.61 -15.79
CA ASP A 743 1.30 -14.50 -16.92
C ASP A 743 -0.12 -15.06 -16.95
N ARG A 744 -0.41 -15.75 -18.06
CA ARG A 744 -1.69 -16.41 -18.33
C ARG A 744 -1.44 -17.81 -18.84
N ILE A 745 -2.34 -18.72 -18.51
CA ILE A 745 -2.37 -20.09 -19.03
C ILE A 745 -3.59 -20.30 -19.92
N PHE A 746 -3.46 -21.21 -20.88
CA PHE A 746 -4.54 -21.64 -21.76
C PHE A 746 -4.39 -23.12 -22.08
N VAL A 747 -5.43 -23.91 -21.80
CA VAL A 747 -5.45 -25.35 -22.13
C VAL A 747 -5.83 -25.50 -23.61
N ASN A 748 -4.84 -25.74 -24.46
CA ASN A 748 -5.04 -25.93 -25.89
C ASN A 748 -5.74 -27.25 -26.22
N ALA A 749 -5.38 -28.31 -25.49
CA ALA A 749 -6.01 -29.63 -25.60
C ALA A 749 -5.93 -30.37 -24.26
N LEU A 750 -7.03 -30.99 -23.87
CA LEU A 750 -7.09 -31.94 -22.77
C LEU A 750 -8.07 -33.05 -23.17
N GLU A 751 -7.50 -34.18 -23.56
CA GLU A 751 -8.17 -35.24 -24.32
C GLU A 751 -7.91 -36.59 -23.67
N ILE A 752 -8.95 -37.42 -23.59
CA ILE A 752 -8.87 -38.80 -23.08
C ILE A 752 -9.12 -39.75 -24.24
N TYR A 753 -8.24 -40.72 -24.42
CA TYR A 753 -8.35 -41.79 -25.41
C TYR A 753 -8.50 -43.13 -24.71
N ASP A 754 -9.16 -44.10 -25.34
CA ASP A 754 -9.20 -45.48 -24.86
C ASP A 754 -7.93 -46.26 -25.26
N SER A 755 -7.86 -47.52 -24.83
CA SER A 755 -6.75 -48.43 -25.16
C SER A 755 -6.52 -48.66 -26.68
N THR A 756 -7.46 -48.27 -27.53
CA THR A 756 -7.35 -48.34 -29.00
C THR A 756 -6.93 -47.01 -29.63
N MET A 757 -6.62 -46.00 -28.81
CA MET A 757 -6.37 -44.61 -29.22
C MET A 757 -7.58 -43.95 -29.89
N THR A 758 -8.80 -44.38 -29.53
CA THR A 758 -10.04 -43.71 -29.92
C THR A 758 -10.41 -42.64 -28.90
N LEU A 759 -10.77 -41.43 -29.35
CA LEU A 759 -11.11 -40.31 -28.46
C LEU A 759 -12.37 -40.63 -27.65
N LYS A 760 -12.23 -40.75 -26.33
CA LYS A 760 -13.34 -40.94 -25.38
C LYS A 760 -13.99 -39.62 -25.00
N ALA A 761 -13.17 -38.62 -24.67
CA ALA A 761 -13.64 -37.34 -24.16
C ALA A 761 -12.67 -36.21 -24.49
N LYS A 762 -13.23 -35.02 -24.67
CA LYS A 762 -12.49 -33.76 -24.77
C LYS A 762 -13.01 -32.81 -23.71
N MET A 763 -12.13 -32.32 -22.85
CA MET A 763 -12.54 -31.47 -21.74
C MET A 763 -12.99 -30.08 -22.22
N SER A 764 -13.93 -29.49 -21.49
CA SER A 764 -14.34 -28.09 -21.65
C SER A 764 -14.07 -27.32 -20.35
N LEU A 765 -14.10 -25.99 -20.38
CA LEU A 765 -13.99 -25.17 -19.15
C LEU A 765 -15.17 -25.36 -18.17
N LYS A 766 -16.19 -26.14 -18.55
CA LYS A 766 -17.33 -26.46 -17.70
C LYS A 766 -16.91 -27.45 -16.61
N GLY A 767 -16.84 -26.96 -15.36
CA GLY A 767 -16.39 -27.74 -14.20
C GLY A 767 -14.94 -27.46 -13.80
N ALA A 768 -14.18 -26.70 -14.59
CA ALA A 768 -12.92 -26.13 -14.13
C ALA A 768 -13.18 -25.08 -13.04
N TYR A 769 -12.27 -24.99 -12.08
CA TYR A 769 -12.33 -24.00 -11.00
C TYR A 769 -10.93 -23.51 -10.64
N ILE A 770 -10.85 -22.34 -10.02
CA ILE A 770 -9.58 -21.76 -9.59
C ILE A 770 -9.59 -21.73 -8.06
N THR A 771 -8.52 -22.23 -7.44
CA THR A 771 -8.25 -22.02 -6.02
C THR A 771 -7.13 -21.02 -5.84
N TYR A 772 -7.15 -20.31 -4.72
CA TYR A 772 -6.08 -19.38 -4.34
C TYR A 772 -5.14 -20.07 -3.37
N ALA A 773 -3.84 -19.78 -3.44
CA ALA A 773 -2.88 -20.34 -2.50
C ALA A 773 -3.26 -20.08 -1.02
N THR A 774 -3.88 -18.93 -0.74
CA THR A 774 -4.41 -18.58 0.59
C THR A 774 -5.46 -19.57 1.11
N GLU A 775 -6.14 -20.32 0.23
CA GLU A 775 -7.13 -21.35 0.59
C GLU A 775 -6.47 -22.70 0.95
N LEU A 776 -5.24 -22.92 0.47
CA LEU A 776 -4.42 -24.12 0.76
C LEU A 776 -3.50 -23.93 1.98
N GLY A 777 -3.58 -22.79 2.67
CA GLY A 777 -2.68 -22.43 3.76
C GLY A 777 -1.32 -21.88 3.29
N LEU A 778 -1.23 -21.43 2.04
CA LEU A 778 -0.05 -20.81 1.45
C LEU A 778 -0.30 -19.31 1.27
N ASP A 779 0.48 -18.44 1.93
CA ASP A 779 0.30 -16.98 1.86
C ASP A 779 0.92 -16.38 0.57
N ASN A 780 0.39 -16.67 -0.63
CA ASN A 780 0.82 -16.05 -1.89
C ASN A 780 -0.30 -15.71 -2.90
N GLU A 781 0.05 -14.96 -3.96
CA GLU A 781 -0.88 -14.54 -5.05
C GLU A 781 -1.04 -15.60 -6.16
N MET A 782 -0.42 -16.77 -6.01
CA MET A 782 -0.53 -17.86 -6.99
C MET A 782 -1.95 -18.41 -6.99
N GLN A 783 -2.45 -18.64 -8.19
CA GLN A 783 -3.72 -19.29 -8.43
C GLN A 783 -3.47 -20.65 -9.07
N THR A 784 -4.26 -21.64 -8.68
CA THR A 784 -4.23 -22.98 -9.27
C THR A 784 -5.51 -23.22 -10.05
N ALA A 785 -5.39 -23.46 -11.35
CA ALA A 785 -6.52 -23.87 -12.19
C ALA A 785 -6.66 -25.39 -12.16
N HIS A 786 -7.80 -25.86 -11.66
CA HIS A 786 -8.12 -27.27 -11.50
C HIS A 786 -9.05 -27.75 -12.61
N PHE A 787 -8.71 -28.89 -13.19
CA PHE A 787 -9.41 -29.53 -14.29
C PHE A 787 -9.72 -31.00 -13.93
N PRO A 788 -10.85 -31.25 -13.25
CA PRO A 788 -11.33 -32.61 -12.99
C PRO A 788 -11.56 -33.35 -14.31
N LEU A 789 -11.05 -34.58 -14.42
CA LEU A 789 -11.23 -35.41 -15.61
C LEU A 789 -12.48 -36.29 -15.51
N GLU A 790 -13.07 -36.63 -16.65
CA GLU A 790 -14.11 -37.66 -16.70
C GLU A 790 -13.57 -39.02 -16.24
N LYS A 791 -14.46 -40.00 -15.99
CA LYS A 791 -14.08 -41.31 -15.44
C LYS A 791 -12.99 -42.00 -16.29
N LEU A 792 -11.77 -41.99 -15.78
CA LEU A 792 -10.63 -42.73 -16.31
C LEU A 792 -10.73 -44.22 -15.93
N ALA A 793 -10.22 -45.07 -16.81
CA ALA A 793 -10.01 -46.50 -16.60
C ALA A 793 -8.57 -46.90 -16.93
N PRO A 794 -8.05 -47.99 -16.34
CA PRO A 794 -6.79 -48.58 -16.79
C PRO A 794 -6.83 -48.90 -18.29
N GLY A 795 -5.77 -48.50 -19.00
CA GLY A 795 -5.63 -48.57 -20.46
C GLY A 795 -6.04 -47.30 -21.19
N ASP A 796 -6.62 -46.31 -20.51
CA ASP A 796 -6.88 -45.00 -21.11
C ASP A 796 -5.58 -44.20 -21.27
N PHE A 797 -5.55 -43.29 -22.25
CA PHE A 797 -4.50 -42.31 -22.42
C PHE A 797 -5.01 -40.89 -22.17
N VAL A 798 -4.22 -40.07 -21.49
CA VAL A 798 -4.47 -38.65 -21.29
C VAL A 798 -3.47 -37.85 -22.11
N TYR A 799 -3.96 -37.07 -23.07
CA TYR A 799 -3.18 -36.09 -23.80
C TYR A 799 -3.48 -34.68 -23.29
N VAL A 800 -2.42 -33.93 -22.96
CA VAL A 800 -2.53 -32.53 -22.56
C VAL A 800 -1.59 -31.65 -23.40
N GLN A 801 -2.10 -30.49 -23.81
CA GLN A 801 -1.33 -29.38 -24.36
C GLN A 801 -1.78 -28.11 -23.67
N ILE A 802 -0.85 -27.44 -22.99
CA ILE A 802 -1.10 -26.18 -22.27
C ILE A 802 -0.07 -25.15 -22.69
N SER A 803 -0.51 -23.91 -22.90
CA SER A 803 0.35 -22.79 -23.22
C SER A 803 0.28 -21.71 -22.16
N ARG A 804 1.43 -21.07 -21.89
CA ARG A 804 1.59 -19.96 -20.97
C ARG A 804 2.26 -18.79 -21.68
N THR A 805 1.84 -17.56 -21.39
CA THR A 805 2.46 -16.34 -21.96
C THR A 805 2.52 -15.21 -20.94
N SER A 806 3.53 -14.35 -21.04
CA SER A 806 3.65 -13.17 -20.18
C SER A 806 2.59 -12.10 -20.49
N LEU A 807 2.23 -11.33 -19.47
CA LEU A 807 1.32 -10.18 -19.57
C LEU A 807 2.03 -8.86 -19.86
N ALA A 808 3.27 -8.68 -19.40
CA ALA A 808 3.97 -7.38 -19.43
C ALA A 808 5.44 -7.44 -19.91
N ASN A 809 6.08 -8.61 -19.92
CA ASN A 809 7.51 -8.73 -20.24
C ASN A 809 7.72 -9.12 -21.70
N TYR A 810 7.78 -8.12 -22.57
CA TYR A 810 8.09 -8.28 -23.99
C TYR A 810 9.61 -8.41 -24.18
N GLY A 811 10.05 -9.33 -25.05
CA GLY A 811 11.47 -9.43 -25.39
C GLY A 811 12.38 -10.09 -24.35
N VAL A 812 11.82 -10.59 -23.24
CA VAL A 812 12.58 -11.23 -22.17
C VAL A 812 12.53 -12.74 -22.32
N ILE A 813 13.68 -13.41 -22.18
CA ILE A 813 13.74 -14.86 -22.04
C ILE A 813 13.56 -15.18 -20.54
N PRO A 814 12.47 -15.87 -20.15
CA PRO A 814 12.22 -16.19 -18.75
C PRO A 814 13.27 -17.18 -18.23
N PHE A 815 13.49 -17.19 -16.92
CA PHE A 815 14.21 -18.30 -16.29
C PHE A 815 13.44 -19.60 -16.50
N VAL A 816 14.15 -20.65 -16.86
CA VAL A 816 13.60 -21.99 -17.02
C VAL A 816 14.43 -22.93 -16.17
N SER A 817 13.76 -23.69 -15.32
CA SER A 817 14.31 -24.94 -14.78
C SER A 817 13.56 -26.08 -15.48
N PHE A 818 14.31 -26.94 -16.18
CA PHE A 818 13.78 -28.12 -16.85
C PHE A 818 14.39 -29.36 -16.20
N GLU A 819 13.52 -30.19 -15.63
CA GLU A 819 13.85 -31.52 -15.13
C GLU A 819 13.28 -32.55 -16.11
N ALA A 820 14.11 -33.48 -16.58
CA ALA A 820 13.68 -34.43 -17.58
C ALA A 820 12.86 -35.61 -17.02
N SER A 821 12.94 -35.82 -15.71
CA SER A 821 12.34 -36.96 -15.00
C SER A 821 11.00 -36.63 -14.36
N GLU A 822 10.18 -37.65 -14.15
CA GLU A 822 8.94 -37.56 -13.37
C GLU A 822 8.88 -38.68 -12.32
N GLU A 823 7.85 -38.67 -11.44
CA GLU A 823 7.59 -39.75 -10.48
C GLU A 823 7.07 -41.04 -11.15
N VAL A 824 6.77 -40.98 -12.45
CA VAL A 824 6.43 -42.13 -13.31
C VAL A 824 7.42 -42.23 -14.47
N PRO A 825 7.62 -43.42 -15.07
CA PRO A 825 8.54 -43.58 -16.19
C PRO A 825 8.17 -42.70 -17.37
N VAL A 826 9.18 -42.03 -17.93
CA VAL A 826 9.05 -41.21 -19.14
C VAL A 826 9.85 -41.90 -20.24
N GLN A 827 9.22 -42.18 -21.37
CA GLN A 827 9.90 -42.81 -22.50
C GLN A 827 10.80 -41.80 -23.21
N LYS A 828 10.27 -40.60 -23.49
CA LYS A 828 10.98 -39.52 -24.16
C LYS A 828 10.54 -38.18 -23.61
N ASN A 829 11.51 -37.36 -23.22
CA ASN A 829 11.29 -35.97 -22.83
C ASN A 829 12.17 -35.05 -23.67
N SER A 830 11.65 -33.87 -24.02
CA SER A 830 12.38 -32.88 -24.80
C SER A 830 11.98 -31.46 -24.45
N PHE A 831 12.93 -30.54 -24.52
CA PHE A 831 12.71 -29.12 -24.41
C PHE A 831 13.31 -28.42 -25.62
N LYS A 832 12.55 -27.52 -26.26
CA LYS A 832 13.04 -26.68 -27.36
C LYS A 832 12.87 -25.21 -27.05
N ILE A 833 13.90 -24.42 -27.30
CA ILE A 833 13.80 -22.96 -27.32
C ILE A 833 13.88 -22.42 -28.75
N TYR A 834 13.02 -21.46 -29.06
CA TYR A 834 13.01 -20.64 -30.26
C TYR A 834 13.40 -19.21 -29.87
N ALA A 835 14.70 -18.93 -29.88
CA ALA A 835 15.30 -17.63 -29.58
C ALA A 835 16.73 -17.60 -30.11
N ASP A 836 17.25 -16.40 -30.38
CA ASP A 836 18.68 -16.19 -30.64
C ASP A 836 19.51 -16.68 -29.43
N THR A 837 20.34 -17.70 -29.67
CA THR A 837 21.14 -18.39 -28.66
C THR A 837 22.16 -17.49 -27.97
N SER A 838 22.52 -16.35 -28.57
CA SER A 838 23.35 -15.37 -27.88
C SER A 838 22.61 -14.73 -26.69
N ARG A 839 21.27 -14.69 -26.70
CA ARG A 839 20.46 -13.94 -25.71
C ARG A 839 20.22 -14.68 -24.39
N PHE A 840 20.69 -15.91 -24.24
CA PHE A 840 20.54 -16.68 -23.01
C PHE A 840 21.80 -17.43 -22.63
N VAL A 841 21.87 -17.83 -21.35
CA VAL A 841 22.90 -18.70 -20.79
C VAL A 841 22.21 -19.96 -20.27
N THR A 842 22.83 -21.12 -20.46
CA THR A 842 22.35 -22.43 -20.00
C THR A 842 23.38 -23.13 -19.14
N GLU A 843 22.88 -23.89 -18.17
CA GLU A 843 23.66 -24.83 -17.36
C GLU A 843 22.99 -26.19 -17.38
N GLU A 844 23.66 -27.17 -17.98
CA GLU A 844 23.16 -28.53 -18.18
C GLU A 844 23.72 -29.49 -17.13
N TYR A 845 22.94 -30.50 -16.77
CA TYR A 845 23.38 -31.56 -15.87
C TYR A 845 22.79 -32.91 -16.27
N GLY A 846 23.54 -33.97 -15.98
CA GLY A 846 23.16 -35.35 -16.32
C GLY A 846 23.25 -35.67 -17.82
N PRO A 847 22.77 -36.86 -18.23
CA PRO A 847 22.89 -37.37 -19.60
C PRO A 847 21.86 -36.75 -20.57
N LEU A 848 21.92 -35.43 -20.77
CA LEU A 848 21.06 -34.70 -21.69
C LEU A 848 21.70 -34.57 -23.08
N SER A 849 20.95 -34.81 -24.16
CA SER A 849 21.43 -34.61 -25.53
C SER A 849 20.96 -33.26 -26.05
N SER A 850 21.88 -32.35 -26.35
CA SER A 850 21.60 -31.03 -26.94
C SER A 850 21.88 -31.01 -28.45
N LYS A 851 21.03 -30.31 -29.19
CA LYS A 851 21.16 -30.13 -30.64
C LYS A 851 20.85 -28.68 -31.02
N PRO A 852 21.75 -27.97 -31.73
CA PRO A 852 21.45 -26.64 -32.27
C PRO A 852 20.45 -26.73 -33.42
N GLU A 853 19.55 -25.76 -33.48
CA GLU A 853 18.50 -25.63 -34.50
C GLU A 853 18.57 -24.23 -35.13
N ALA A 854 17.99 -24.03 -36.32
CA ALA A 854 18.16 -22.79 -37.10
C ALA A 854 17.78 -21.51 -36.32
N ASP A 855 16.82 -21.61 -35.39
CA ASP A 855 16.31 -20.49 -34.58
C ASP A 855 16.36 -20.78 -33.07
N GLY A 856 17.26 -21.67 -32.60
CA GLY A 856 17.42 -21.95 -31.17
C GLY A 856 18.11 -23.28 -30.85
N GLU A 857 17.67 -23.96 -29.79
CA GLU A 857 18.32 -25.15 -29.26
C GLU A 857 17.29 -26.17 -28.74
N GLU A 858 17.59 -27.46 -28.89
CA GLU A 858 16.72 -28.55 -28.46
C GLU A 858 17.48 -29.55 -27.60
N TRP A 859 16.98 -29.78 -26.40
CA TRP A 859 17.45 -30.81 -25.48
C TRP A 859 16.49 -31.98 -25.48
N SER A 860 17.03 -33.20 -25.41
CA SER A 860 16.23 -34.41 -25.35
C SER A 860 16.91 -35.54 -24.60
N ILE A 861 16.09 -36.43 -24.05
CA ILE A 861 16.52 -37.63 -23.37
C ILE A 861 15.48 -38.74 -23.54
N GLU A 862 15.96 -39.96 -23.66
CA GLU A 862 15.15 -41.18 -23.71
C GLU A 862 15.36 -41.97 -22.42
N ASP A 863 14.27 -42.53 -21.87
CA ASP A 863 14.22 -43.27 -20.60
C ASP A 863 14.99 -42.56 -19.44
N PRO A 864 14.72 -41.27 -19.13
CA PRO A 864 15.31 -40.61 -17.97
C PRO A 864 14.99 -41.36 -16.68
N VAL A 865 15.86 -41.22 -15.68
CA VAL A 865 15.68 -41.82 -14.36
C VAL A 865 14.32 -41.44 -13.77
N VAL A 866 13.66 -42.36 -13.05
CA VAL A 866 12.39 -42.06 -12.37
C VAL A 866 12.66 -41.45 -11.00
N ILE A 867 11.97 -40.34 -10.68
CA ILE A 867 12.06 -39.71 -9.37
C ILE A 867 11.38 -40.61 -8.33
N ARG A 868 12.17 -41.16 -7.42
CA ARG A 868 11.68 -41.96 -6.28
C ARG A 868 12.14 -41.30 -5.00
N ARG A 869 11.21 -40.85 -4.16
CA ARG A 869 11.56 -40.26 -2.87
C ARG A 869 12.09 -41.34 -1.93
N GLU A 870 13.39 -41.35 -1.69
CA GLU A 870 14.07 -42.29 -0.81
C GLU A 870 14.83 -41.51 0.30
N PRO A 871 14.83 -41.98 1.58
CA PRO A 871 15.57 -41.29 2.64
C PRO A 871 17.06 -41.12 2.29
N TYR A 872 17.66 -39.98 2.61
CA TYR A 872 19.07 -39.69 2.29
C TYR A 872 19.41 -39.79 0.79
N MET A 873 18.45 -39.60 -0.11
CA MET A 873 18.75 -39.42 -1.54
C MET A 873 19.48 -38.09 -1.78
N PRO A 874 20.37 -38.00 -2.78
CA PRO A 874 20.96 -36.73 -3.18
C PRO A 874 19.94 -35.80 -3.85
N VAL A 875 20.33 -34.55 -4.12
CA VAL A 875 19.51 -33.59 -4.88
C VAL A 875 19.35 -34.08 -6.32
N TYR A 876 18.24 -33.70 -6.99
CA TYR A 876 17.91 -34.18 -8.34
C TYR A 876 19.08 -34.02 -9.33
N ARG A 877 19.81 -32.92 -9.23
CA ARG A 877 20.97 -32.60 -10.05
C ARG A 877 22.08 -33.66 -10.06
N ASP A 878 22.26 -34.40 -8.96
CA ASP A 878 23.35 -35.38 -8.81
C ASP A 878 23.07 -36.72 -9.49
N TYR A 879 21.80 -37.03 -9.77
CA TYR A 879 21.38 -38.33 -10.32
C TYR A 879 20.43 -38.25 -11.52
N GLY A 880 19.83 -37.08 -11.75
CA GLY A 880 18.88 -36.79 -12.82
C GLY A 880 19.52 -36.15 -14.04
N ALA A 881 18.68 -35.65 -14.94
CA ALA A 881 19.10 -34.92 -16.13
C ALA A 881 18.21 -33.70 -16.35
N GLY A 882 18.79 -32.59 -16.77
CA GLY A 882 18.05 -31.36 -16.97
C GLY A 882 18.96 -30.20 -17.28
N PHE A 883 18.37 -29.01 -17.30
CA PHE A 883 19.14 -27.77 -17.42
C PHE A 883 18.39 -26.61 -16.76
N GLN A 884 19.14 -25.55 -16.48
CA GLN A 884 18.59 -24.25 -16.16
C GLN A 884 19.01 -23.23 -17.21
N LEU A 885 18.12 -22.28 -17.51
CA LEU A 885 18.32 -21.26 -18.55
C LEU A 885 17.89 -19.89 -18.04
N THR A 886 18.59 -18.83 -18.43
CA THR A 886 18.22 -17.43 -18.14
C THR A 886 18.55 -16.50 -19.30
N GLY A 887 17.73 -15.46 -19.52
CA GLY A 887 18.02 -14.38 -20.47
C GLY A 887 18.98 -13.31 -19.94
N LYS A 888 19.39 -13.40 -18.68
CA LYS A 888 20.37 -12.49 -18.06
C LYS A 888 21.78 -12.97 -18.40
N ARG A 889 22.74 -12.04 -18.51
CA ARG A 889 24.12 -12.35 -18.93
C ARG A 889 25.19 -12.10 -17.89
N THR A 890 24.94 -11.28 -16.87
CA THR A 890 25.95 -10.99 -15.83
C THR A 890 25.31 -10.95 -14.44
N TRP A 891 26.07 -11.33 -13.41
CA TRP A 891 25.65 -11.20 -12.01
C TRP A 891 25.53 -9.74 -11.56
N GLN A 892 26.32 -8.85 -12.16
CA GLN A 892 26.25 -7.41 -11.92
C GLN A 892 24.86 -6.86 -12.27
N ASP A 893 24.32 -7.22 -13.44
CA ASP A 893 22.98 -6.80 -13.86
C ASP A 893 21.90 -7.34 -12.90
N VAL A 894 22.01 -8.61 -12.51
CA VAL A 894 21.06 -9.25 -11.57
C VAL A 894 21.05 -8.54 -10.22
N GLY A 895 22.23 -8.28 -9.65
CA GLY A 895 22.34 -7.61 -8.36
C GLY A 895 21.90 -6.16 -8.40
N ARG A 896 22.26 -5.39 -9.44
CA ARG A 896 21.79 -4.01 -9.63
C ARG A 896 20.27 -3.94 -9.79
N GLU A 897 19.66 -4.83 -10.58
CA GLU A 897 18.21 -4.89 -10.73
C GLU A 897 17.51 -5.20 -9.41
N TYR A 898 18.04 -6.17 -8.65
CA TYR A 898 17.49 -6.52 -7.35
C TYR A 898 17.66 -5.38 -6.33
N GLU A 899 18.83 -4.74 -6.25
CA GLU A 899 19.04 -3.61 -5.35
C GLU A 899 18.13 -2.43 -5.69
N ASN A 900 17.95 -2.12 -6.98
CA ASN A 900 17.01 -1.10 -7.43
C ASN A 900 15.57 -1.43 -7.01
N LEU A 901 15.17 -2.70 -7.09
CA LEU A 901 13.85 -3.17 -6.67
C LEU A 901 13.61 -2.91 -5.17
N ILE A 902 14.63 -3.08 -4.33
CA ILE A 902 14.51 -2.94 -2.87
C ILE A 902 15.03 -1.60 -2.33
N ARG A 903 15.49 -0.69 -3.19
CA ARG A 903 16.14 0.58 -2.80
C ARG A 903 15.31 1.40 -1.82
N HIS A 904 13.99 1.39 -1.96
CA HIS A 904 13.08 2.14 -1.09
C HIS A 904 12.88 1.51 0.29
N GLN A 905 13.36 0.28 0.51
CA GLN A 905 13.26 -0.43 1.80
C GLN A 905 14.37 -0.03 2.79
N PHE A 906 15.50 0.49 2.29
CA PHE A 906 16.57 1.02 3.15
C PHE A 906 16.15 2.37 3.72
N LYS A 907 15.78 2.41 5.00
CA LYS A 907 15.31 3.62 5.69
C LYS A 907 16.30 4.11 6.74
N ASN A 908 17.19 3.25 7.24
CA ASN A 908 18.06 3.55 8.39
C ASN A 908 17.26 4.15 9.56
N ALA A 909 16.11 3.56 9.90
CA ALA A 909 15.15 4.17 10.83
C ALA A 909 15.76 4.39 12.23
N ILE A 910 15.36 5.48 12.91
CA ILE A 910 15.87 5.81 14.27
C ILE A 910 15.68 4.65 15.26
N PRO A 911 14.49 4.01 15.36
CA PRO A 911 14.30 2.92 16.32
C PRO A 911 15.20 1.70 16.08
N VAL A 912 15.56 1.43 14.82
CA VAL A 912 16.48 0.34 14.45
C VAL A 912 17.90 0.66 14.93
N ARG A 913 18.36 1.90 14.74
CA ARG A 913 19.67 2.34 15.22
C ARG A 913 19.75 2.34 16.74
N GLU A 914 18.74 2.89 17.42
CA GLU A 914 18.67 2.88 18.89
C GLU A 914 18.70 1.45 19.43
N LYS A 915 17.93 0.55 18.83
CA LYS A 915 17.94 -0.86 19.21
C LYS A 915 19.31 -1.50 18.98
N ALA A 916 19.98 -1.22 17.87
CA ALA A 916 21.32 -1.73 17.61
C ALA A 916 22.33 -1.23 18.66
N PHE A 917 22.30 0.04 19.05
CA PHE A 917 23.17 0.53 20.13
C PHE A 917 22.83 -0.06 21.50
N GLU A 918 21.54 -0.29 21.79
CA GLU A 918 21.09 -0.98 23.01
C GLU A 918 21.58 -2.43 23.06
N VAL A 919 21.42 -3.18 21.96
CA VAL A 919 21.80 -4.59 21.84
C VAL A 919 23.31 -4.76 21.92
N LYS A 920 24.07 -3.95 21.17
CA LYS A 920 25.52 -3.86 21.28
C LYS A 920 25.97 -3.59 22.71
N GLY A 921 25.39 -2.58 23.36
CA GLY A 921 25.84 -2.07 24.66
C GLY A 921 27.33 -1.72 24.66
N ASN A 922 28.09 -2.24 25.61
CA ASN A 922 29.54 -2.02 25.72
C ASN A 922 30.39 -3.03 24.93
N ARG A 923 29.78 -3.96 24.18
CA ARG A 923 30.51 -4.98 23.41
C ARG A 923 31.18 -4.34 22.19
N LEU A 924 32.31 -4.90 21.77
CA LEU A 924 33.11 -4.46 20.62
C LEU A 924 33.52 -5.65 19.76
N GLY A 925 33.92 -5.38 18.52
CA GLY A 925 34.41 -6.40 17.59
C GLY A 925 33.41 -7.53 17.36
N LYS A 926 33.89 -8.78 17.37
CA LYS A 926 33.07 -9.98 17.16
C LYS A 926 31.87 -10.07 18.12
N GLU A 927 32.06 -9.74 19.39
CA GLU A 927 31.00 -9.84 20.41
C GLU A 927 29.84 -8.86 20.16
N ALA A 928 30.12 -7.69 19.57
CA ALA A 928 29.07 -6.75 19.16
C ALA A 928 28.25 -7.32 18.01
N VAL A 929 28.92 -7.86 16.97
CA VAL A 929 28.26 -8.45 15.81
C VAL A 929 27.36 -9.62 16.23
N LEU A 930 27.89 -10.55 17.03
CA LEU A 930 27.11 -11.70 17.49
C LEU A 930 25.92 -11.29 18.37
N ALA A 931 26.02 -10.21 19.13
CA ALA A 931 24.89 -9.70 19.91
C ALA A 931 23.72 -9.26 19.00
N GLU A 932 23.99 -8.53 17.92
CA GLU A 932 22.97 -8.15 16.93
C GLU A 932 22.35 -9.37 16.26
N VAL A 933 23.18 -10.34 15.84
CA VAL A 933 22.73 -11.58 15.20
C VAL A 933 21.80 -12.37 16.13
N ARG A 934 22.24 -12.61 17.37
CA ARG A 934 21.45 -13.33 18.38
C ARG A 934 20.16 -12.59 18.70
N TYR A 935 20.18 -11.26 18.81
CA TYR A 935 18.97 -10.49 19.03
C TYR A 935 17.92 -10.73 17.93
N VAL A 936 18.29 -10.65 16.66
CA VAL A 936 17.36 -10.87 15.54
C VAL A 936 16.84 -12.32 15.54
N ARG A 937 17.73 -13.30 15.73
CA ARG A 937 17.36 -14.72 15.83
C ARG A 937 16.36 -14.95 16.97
N GLU A 938 16.60 -14.38 18.14
CA GLU A 938 15.78 -14.64 19.33
C GLU A 938 14.45 -13.88 19.34
N ASN A 939 14.45 -12.63 18.88
CA ASN A 939 13.35 -11.69 19.11
C ASN A 939 12.42 -11.50 17.93
N ILE A 940 12.79 -11.96 16.73
CA ILE A 940 11.96 -11.85 15.53
C ILE A 940 11.40 -13.22 15.15
N ARG A 941 10.07 -13.39 15.18
CA ARG A 941 9.44 -14.67 14.83
C ARG A 941 9.39 -14.86 13.32
N TYR A 942 9.77 -16.05 12.85
CA TYR A 942 9.65 -16.37 11.43
C TYR A 942 8.18 -16.43 11.03
N ARG A 943 7.83 -15.76 9.92
CA ARG A 943 6.50 -15.85 9.30
C ARG A 943 6.71 -15.94 7.80
N ASP A 944 6.31 -17.05 7.18
CA ASP A 944 6.35 -17.18 5.72
C ASP A 944 5.27 -16.25 5.13
N VAL A 945 5.68 -15.16 4.48
CA VAL A 945 4.78 -14.22 3.79
C VAL A 945 5.23 -14.14 2.34
N ARG A 946 4.49 -14.76 1.42
CA ARG A 946 4.83 -14.83 -0.01
C ARG A 946 3.83 -14.05 -0.88
N PHE A 947 3.36 -12.87 -0.46
CA PHE A 947 2.36 -12.14 -1.25
C PHE A 947 2.99 -11.44 -2.48
N GLY A 948 2.49 -11.74 -3.68
CA GLY A 948 2.69 -10.96 -4.92
C GLY A 948 4.11 -10.61 -5.36
N GLY A 949 4.22 -9.46 -6.05
CA GLY A 949 5.51 -8.84 -6.42
C GLY A 949 6.44 -8.56 -5.22
N HIS A 950 5.94 -8.72 -4.00
CA HIS A 950 6.69 -8.66 -2.74
C HIS A 950 7.36 -9.99 -2.34
N SER A 951 7.23 -11.07 -3.11
CA SER A 951 7.98 -12.31 -2.86
C SER A 951 9.50 -12.05 -2.77
N LEU A 952 10.01 -11.07 -3.53
CA LEU A 952 11.41 -10.64 -3.56
C LEU A 952 11.73 -9.39 -2.73
N ILE A 953 10.72 -8.60 -2.34
CA ILE A 953 10.91 -7.29 -1.68
C ILE A 953 10.73 -7.44 -0.16
N PRO A 954 11.77 -7.20 0.66
CA PRO A 954 11.62 -7.24 2.11
C PRO A 954 10.76 -6.07 2.61
N GLN A 955 10.12 -6.26 3.76
CA GLN A 955 9.57 -5.16 4.56
C GLN A 955 10.68 -4.25 5.06
N VAL A 956 10.36 -2.97 5.34
CA VAL A 956 11.31 -2.07 6.01
C VAL A 956 11.72 -2.62 7.38
N ALA A 957 13.00 -2.46 7.73
CA ALA A 957 13.57 -2.97 8.99
C ALA A 957 12.82 -2.49 10.25
N GLU A 958 12.30 -1.25 10.23
CA GLU A 958 11.49 -0.70 11.32
C GLU A 958 10.24 -1.53 11.60
N THR A 959 9.54 -1.97 10.55
CA THR A 959 8.32 -2.78 10.68
C THR A 959 8.68 -4.16 11.21
N THR A 960 9.72 -4.81 10.66
CA THR A 960 10.20 -6.11 11.17
C THR A 960 10.57 -6.04 12.66
N LEU A 961 11.26 -4.99 13.08
CA LEU A 961 11.63 -4.76 14.47
C LEU A 961 10.41 -4.52 15.37
N ARG A 962 9.49 -3.65 14.94
CA ARG A 962 8.28 -3.27 15.69
C ARG A 962 7.32 -4.44 15.86
N GLU A 963 7.04 -5.16 14.78
CA GLU A 963 6.09 -6.28 14.79
C GLU A 963 6.68 -7.57 15.35
N ARG A 964 8.01 -7.64 15.51
CA ARG A 964 8.75 -8.83 15.95
C ARG A 964 8.43 -10.07 15.11
N ARG A 965 8.21 -9.86 13.80
CA ARG A 965 7.94 -10.92 12.83
C ARG A 965 8.48 -10.55 11.45
N GLY A 966 8.90 -11.56 10.69
CA GLY A 966 9.37 -11.40 9.31
C GLY A 966 9.89 -12.72 8.74
N ASP A 967 9.97 -12.83 7.42
CA ASP A 967 10.61 -13.98 6.75
C ASP A 967 12.14 -13.81 6.63
N CYS A 968 12.80 -14.61 5.80
CA CYS A 968 14.26 -14.59 5.65
C CYS A 968 14.81 -13.26 5.08
N LYS A 969 14.12 -12.64 4.12
CA LYS A 969 14.54 -11.35 3.53
C LYS A 969 14.30 -10.19 4.49
N ASP A 970 13.19 -10.21 5.22
CA ASP A 970 12.86 -9.19 6.24
C ASP A 970 13.89 -9.18 7.38
N GLN A 971 14.21 -10.36 7.91
CA GLN A 971 15.20 -10.52 8.98
C GLN A 971 16.61 -10.16 8.52
N SER A 972 16.96 -10.48 7.27
CA SER A 972 18.25 -10.09 6.67
C SER A 972 18.38 -8.59 6.49
N LEU A 973 17.32 -7.90 6.06
CA LEU A 973 17.34 -6.45 5.95
C LEU A 973 17.43 -5.77 7.33
N LEU A 974 16.67 -6.25 8.32
CA LEU A 974 16.76 -5.74 9.70
C LEU A 974 18.18 -5.88 10.26
N LEU A 975 18.77 -7.08 10.19
CA LEU A 975 20.12 -7.30 10.69
C LEU A 975 21.15 -6.44 9.95
N LYS A 976 21.00 -6.25 8.63
CA LYS A 976 21.86 -5.39 7.83
C LYS A 976 21.82 -3.94 8.32
N GLU A 977 20.64 -3.38 8.57
CA GLU A 977 20.50 -2.02 9.07
C GLU A 977 21.03 -1.86 10.51
N MET A 978 20.81 -2.86 11.38
CA MET A 978 21.35 -2.87 12.74
C MET A 978 22.89 -2.90 12.75
N LEU A 979 23.51 -3.77 11.94
CA LEU A 979 24.96 -3.84 11.78
C LEU A 979 25.53 -2.54 11.20
N ASN A 980 24.86 -1.97 10.20
CA ASN A 980 25.26 -0.68 9.61
C ASN A 980 25.24 0.45 10.66
N ALA A 981 24.26 0.47 11.55
CA ALA A 981 24.15 1.47 12.62
C ALA A 981 25.35 1.48 13.59
N ILE A 982 25.96 0.31 13.82
CA ILE A 982 27.14 0.16 14.67
C ILE A 982 28.46 0.16 13.90
N GLY A 983 28.42 0.50 12.60
CA GLY A 983 29.60 0.63 11.74
C GLY A 983 30.13 -0.67 11.16
N VAL A 984 29.32 -1.73 11.13
CA VAL A 984 29.70 -3.04 10.57
C VAL A 984 29.10 -3.20 9.17
N PRO A 985 29.90 -3.11 8.08
CA PRO A 985 29.41 -3.34 6.74
C PRO A 985 28.92 -4.78 6.56
N SER A 986 27.80 -4.93 5.87
CA SER A 986 27.22 -6.23 5.50
C SER A 986 26.47 -6.15 4.18
N LYS A 987 26.35 -7.27 3.48
CA LYS A 987 25.71 -7.41 2.16
C LYS A 987 24.58 -8.43 2.23
N LEU A 988 23.48 -8.17 1.50
CA LEU A 988 22.43 -9.17 1.33
C LEU A 988 22.94 -10.29 0.43
N VAL A 989 22.56 -11.51 0.74
CA VAL A 989 23.00 -12.70 0.02
C VAL A 989 21.80 -13.56 -0.33
N ALA A 990 21.63 -13.86 -1.61
CA ALA A 990 20.67 -14.88 -2.07
C ALA A 990 21.38 -16.23 -2.22
N ILE A 991 20.78 -17.28 -1.67
CA ILE A 991 21.33 -18.65 -1.65
C ILE A 991 20.20 -19.68 -1.78
N HIS A 992 20.56 -20.92 -2.12
CA HIS A 992 19.60 -22.03 -2.17
C HIS A 992 19.81 -23.01 -1.00
N LEU A 993 18.73 -23.35 -0.28
CA LEU A 993 18.81 -24.17 0.95
C LEU A 993 19.20 -25.63 0.73
N THR A 994 19.03 -26.18 -0.48
CA THR A 994 19.30 -27.61 -0.75
C THR A 994 20.26 -27.82 -1.92
N ASP A 995 19.91 -27.35 -3.12
CA ASP A 995 20.80 -27.32 -4.29
C ASP A 995 22.01 -26.40 -4.07
N PRO A 996 23.22 -26.79 -4.50
CA PRO A 996 24.41 -25.93 -4.45
C PRO A 996 24.43 -24.75 -5.45
N GLY A 997 23.57 -24.72 -6.48
CA GLY A 997 23.50 -23.62 -7.46
C GLY A 997 24.59 -23.66 -8.54
N PHE A 998 24.56 -22.69 -9.45
CA PHE A 998 25.45 -22.56 -10.62
C PHE A 998 26.11 -21.17 -10.67
N GLU A 999 27.44 -21.12 -10.68
CA GLU A 999 28.21 -19.86 -10.71
C GLU A 999 28.09 -19.10 -12.04
N THR A 1000 27.85 -19.82 -13.12
CA THR A 1000 27.83 -19.31 -14.50
C THR A 1000 26.44 -18.94 -14.99
N LEU A 1001 25.40 -19.18 -14.18
CA LEU A 1001 24.00 -18.90 -14.54
C LEU A 1001 23.47 -17.65 -13.81
N PRO A 1002 23.59 -16.44 -14.36
CA PRO A 1002 23.22 -15.21 -13.66
C PRO A 1002 21.70 -15.07 -13.52
N SER A 1003 21.12 -15.63 -12.47
CA SER A 1003 19.70 -15.47 -12.17
C SER A 1003 19.47 -15.57 -10.67
N ILE A 1004 18.85 -14.56 -10.09
CA ILE A 1004 18.43 -14.62 -8.68
C ILE A 1004 17.36 -15.71 -8.44
N GLN A 1005 16.65 -16.13 -9.50
CA GLN A 1005 15.58 -17.12 -9.41
C GLN A 1005 16.07 -18.56 -9.18
N GLN A 1006 17.39 -18.82 -9.27
CA GLN A 1006 17.95 -20.11 -8.85
C GLN A 1006 18.04 -20.24 -7.31
N PHE A 1007 17.85 -19.13 -6.57
CA PHE A 1007 17.94 -19.10 -5.12
C PHE A 1007 16.54 -19.09 -4.50
N ASN A 1008 16.44 -19.57 -3.26
CA ASN A 1008 15.16 -19.66 -2.53
C ASN A 1008 15.23 -19.11 -1.10
N HIS A 1009 16.36 -18.53 -0.70
CA HIS A 1009 16.60 -18.05 0.65
C HIS A 1009 17.50 -16.81 0.67
N MET A 1010 17.39 -16.01 1.73
CA MET A 1010 18.15 -14.79 1.93
C MET A 1010 18.84 -14.74 3.28
N MET A 1011 20.09 -14.31 3.29
CA MET A 1011 20.98 -14.22 4.44
C MET A 1011 21.91 -13.00 4.31
N LEU A 1012 22.89 -12.86 5.20
CA LEU A 1012 23.91 -11.81 5.13
C LEU A 1012 25.33 -12.34 4.96
N TYR A 1013 26.13 -11.59 4.22
CA TYR A 1013 27.58 -11.68 4.22
C TYR A 1013 28.18 -10.47 4.94
N ILE A 1014 29.05 -10.73 5.92
CA ILE A 1014 29.77 -9.74 6.71
C ILE A 1014 31.26 -9.92 6.37
N PRO A 1015 31.84 -9.01 5.56
CA PRO A 1015 33.26 -9.07 5.21
C PRO A 1015 34.16 -8.98 6.45
N LYS A 1016 35.36 -9.55 6.37
CA LYS A 1016 36.36 -9.48 7.46
C LYS A 1016 36.67 -8.02 7.84
N GLY A 1017 36.47 -7.68 9.10
CA GLY A 1017 36.86 -6.38 9.68
C GLY A 1017 38.18 -6.45 10.45
N GLU A 1018 38.58 -5.33 11.07
CA GLU A 1018 39.78 -5.29 11.92
C GLU A 1018 39.63 -6.15 13.19
N ASN A 1019 38.44 -6.17 13.79
CA ASN A 1019 38.18 -6.76 15.11
C ASN A 1019 37.10 -7.87 15.10
N TYR A 1020 36.71 -8.35 13.93
CA TYR A 1020 35.79 -9.47 13.74
C TYR A 1020 36.12 -10.24 12.46
N PRO A 1021 35.94 -11.57 12.45
CA PRO A 1021 36.23 -12.39 11.26
C PRO A 1021 35.19 -12.17 10.17
N GLU A 1022 35.47 -12.72 8.98
CA GLU A 1022 34.43 -12.90 7.96
C GLU A 1022 33.34 -13.82 8.48
N MET A 1023 32.08 -13.49 8.20
CA MET A 1023 30.92 -14.27 8.63
C MET A 1023 29.82 -14.27 7.57
N TRP A 1024 29.18 -15.41 7.41
CA TRP A 1024 27.99 -15.67 6.62
C TRP A 1024 26.88 -16.01 7.62
N VAL A 1025 25.82 -15.20 7.67
CA VAL A 1025 24.86 -15.23 8.77
C VAL A 1025 23.45 -15.35 8.23
N ASP A 1026 22.78 -16.44 8.61
CA ASP A 1026 21.33 -16.54 8.49
C ASP A 1026 20.66 -16.01 9.77
N PRO A 1027 19.96 -14.86 9.71
CA PRO A 1027 19.23 -14.32 10.86
C PRO A 1027 17.92 -15.06 11.13
N SER A 1028 17.41 -15.82 10.16
CA SER A 1028 16.17 -16.59 10.26
C SER A 1028 16.35 -17.96 10.90
N ASP A 1029 17.59 -18.46 10.97
CA ASP A 1029 17.94 -19.71 11.63
C ASP A 1029 17.82 -19.60 13.16
N LYS A 1030 16.71 -20.10 13.72
CA LYS A 1030 16.42 -20.09 15.17
C LYS A 1030 17.25 -21.08 15.97
N GLY A 1031 17.79 -22.10 15.31
CA GLY A 1031 18.68 -23.10 15.88
C GLY A 1031 20.16 -22.82 15.59
N GLY A 1032 20.43 -21.71 14.89
CA GLY A 1032 21.70 -21.43 14.23
C GLY A 1032 22.84 -21.12 15.19
N ASN A 1033 24.02 -21.61 14.85
CA ASN A 1033 25.23 -21.42 15.63
C ASN A 1033 26.01 -20.16 15.20
N ASP A 1034 26.99 -19.75 16.01
CA ASP A 1034 27.87 -18.61 15.74
C ASP A 1034 29.04 -19.00 14.82
N ARG A 1035 28.80 -19.97 13.94
CA ARG A 1035 29.75 -20.41 12.92
C ARG A 1035 30.00 -19.30 11.91
N PRO A 1036 31.19 -19.29 11.27
CA PRO A 1036 31.44 -18.46 10.11
C PRO A 1036 30.48 -18.69 8.94
N VAL A 1037 29.88 -19.89 8.81
CA VAL A 1037 28.85 -20.21 7.81
C VAL A 1037 27.81 -21.16 8.44
N PRO A 1038 26.51 -20.98 8.17
CA PRO A 1038 25.50 -21.93 8.60
C PRO A 1038 25.76 -23.30 7.94
N LEU A 1039 25.64 -24.37 8.72
CA LEU A 1039 26.05 -25.70 8.30
C LEU A 1039 25.36 -26.19 7.01
N ASP A 1040 24.08 -25.85 6.82
CA ASP A 1040 23.32 -26.25 5.63
C ASP A 1040 23.62 -25.37 4.40
N MET A 1041 24.54 -24.42 4.52
CA MET A 1041 24.85 -23.43 3.48
C MET A 1041 26.31 -23.51 3.02
N GLU A 1042 27.11 -24.47 3.46
CA GLU A 1042 28.51 -24.63 3.07
C GLU A 1042 28.68 -25.14 1.63
N GLY A 1043 29.71 -24.66 0.93
CA GLY A 1043 30.07 -25.13 -0.41
C GLY A 1043 29.02 -24.82 -1.48
N LYS A 1044 28.22 -23.76 -1.28
CA LYS A 1044 27.13 -23.37 -2.18
C LYS A 1044 27.39 -22.03 -2.85
N VAL A 1045 26.86 -21.89 -4.05
CA VAL A 1045 26.82 -20.62 -4.78
C VAL A 1045 25.89 -19.66 -4.06
N ALA A 1046 26.42 -18.50 -3.74
CA ALA A 1046 25.74 -17.43 -3.03
C ALA A 1046 25.93 -16.12 -3.80
N LEU A 1047 24.83 -15.47 -4.20
CA LEU A 1047 24.88 -14.15 -4.83
C LEU A 1047 25.03 -13.08 -3.75
N VAL A 1048 26.18 -12.43 -3.70
CA VAL A 1048 26.44 -11.25 -2.88
C VAL A 1048 25.93 -10.02 -3.62
N ILE A 1049 24.92 -9.36 -3.05
CA ILE A 1049 24.28 -8.17 -3.64
C ILE A 1049 25.02 -6.92 -3.18
N ASP A 1050 25.66 -6.25 -4.13
CA ASP A 1050 26.49 -5.05 -3.90
C ASP A 1050 26.51 -4.12 -5.14
N GLY A 1051 25.33 -3.77 -5.66
CA GLY A 1051 25.18 -2.93 -6.84
C GLY A 1051 25.98 -3.42 -8.04
N ASP A 1052 26.78 -2.54 -8.65
CA ASP A 1052 27.66 -2.89 -9.79
C ASP A 1052 28.81 -3.85 -9.41
N SER A 1053 29.07 -4.04 -8.11
CA SER A 1053 30.05 -5.02 -7.60
C SER A 1053 29.41 -6.37 -7.23
N SER A 1054 28.13 -6.57 -7.56
CA SER A 1054 27.44 -7.83 -7.29
C SER A 1054 28.11 -8.99 -8.02
N HIS A 1055 28.36 -10.07 -7.28
CA HIS A 1055 29.05 -11.26 -7.75
C HIS A 1055 28.57 -12.48 -6.98
N VAL A 1056 28.81 -13.67 -7.53
CA VAL A 1056 28.67 -14.91 -6.78
C VAL A 1056 29.96 -15.28 -6.08
N ALA A 1057 29.83 -15.92 -4.93
CA ALA A 1057 30.91 -16.59 -4.21
C ALA A 1057 30.45 -17.98 -3.79
N ILE A 1058 31.40 -18.89 -3.60
CA ILE A 1058 31.14 -20.17 -2.95
C ILE A 1058 31.33 -19.98 -1.46
N THR A 1059 30.31 -20.28 -0.67
CA THR A 1059 30.41 -20.26 0.79
C THR A 1059 31.48 -21.27 1.27
N PRO A 1060 32.30 -20.92 2.28
CA PRO A 1060 33.37 -21.81 2.69
C PRO A 1060 32.85 -23.12 3.30
N VAL A 1061 33.57 -24.21 3.05
CA VAL A 1061 33.39 -25.51 3.72
C VAL A 1061 34.37 -25.57 4.89
N LEU A 1062 33.87 -25.83 6.09
CA LEU A 1062 34.69 -25.86 7.29
C LEU A 1062 35.19 -27.29 7.53
N GLU A 1063 36.50 -27.52 7.36
CA GLU A 1063 37.13 -28.84 7.50
C GLU A 1063 37.44 -29.23 8.97
N ASP A 1064 36.42 -29.36 9.82
CA ASP A 1064 36.59 -29.91 11.18
C ASP A 1064 35.80 -31.22 11.35
N ALA A 1065 36.52 -32.35 11.32
CA ALA A 1065 35.96 -33.69 11.51
C ALA A 1065 35.27 -33.89 12.88
N LYS A 1066 35.53 -33.02 13.86
CA LYS A 1066 34.95 -33.12 15.21
C LYS A 1066 33.72 -32.27 15.43
N GLU A 1067 33.16 -31.69 14.37
CA GLU A 1067 32.08 -30.73 14.57
C GLU A 1067 30.77 -31.40 15.01
N HIS A 1068 30.54 -32.62 14.55
CA HIS A 1068 29.33 -33.39 14.81
C HIS A 1068 29.60 -34.45 15.86
N GLN A 1069 29.27 -34.14 17.12
CA GLN A 1069 29.46 -35.04 18.24
C GLN A 1069 28.13 -35.30 18.95
N VAL A 1070 27.90 -36.57 19.28
CA VAL A 1070 26.75 -37.01 20.06
C VAL A 1070 27.24 -37.91 21.19
N PHE A 1071 27.09 -37.44 22.43
CA PHE A 1071 27.29 -38.24 23.62
C PHE A 1071 25.94 -38.63 24.23
N LEU A 1072 25.78 -39.92 24.53
CA LEU A 1072 24.59 -40.53 25.11
C LEU A 1072 25.00 -41.29 26.39
N GLY A 1073 24.59 -40.77 27.55
CA GLY A 1073 24.81 -41.41 28.83
C GLY A 1073 23.51 -41.97 29.39
N HIS A 1074 23.43 -43.29 29.52
CA HIS A 1074 22.28 -44.02 30.03
C HIS A 1074 22.57 -44.56 31.42
N ARG A 1075 21.65 -44.33 32.35
CA ARG A 1075 21.62 -45.04 33.63
C ARG A 1075 20.29 -45.74 33.80
N LEU A 1076 20.35 -47.03 34.05
CA LEU A 1076 19.19 -47.86 34.31
C LEU A 1076 19.29 -48.42 35.73
N HIS A 1077 18.23 -48.21 36.50
CA HIS A 1077 18.03 -48.85 37.79
C HIS A 1077 16.79 -49.76 37.72
N ILE A 1078 16.93 -51.02 38.12
CA ILE A 1078 15.82 -51.99 38.16
C ILE A 1078 15.43 -52.21 39.61
N ALA A 1079 14.26 -51.69 39.99
CA ALA A 1079 13.72 -51.80 41.34
C ALA A 1079 13.23 -53.23 41.63
N ALA A 1080 13.17 -53.61 42.91
CA ALA A 1080 12.67 -54.92 43.34
C ALA A 1080 11.23 -55.22 42.87
N ASP A 1081 10.39 -54.19 42.74
CA ASP A 1081 9.02 -54.32 42.24
C ASP A 1081 8.93 -54.54 40.72
N GLY A 1082 10.04 -54.47 39.99
CA GLY A 1082 10.13 -54.65 38.54
C GLY A 1082 10.11 -53.36 37.73
N THR A 1083 9.95 -52.22 38.39
CA THR A 1083 10.01 -50.91 37.72
C THR A 1083 11.42 -50.64 37.20
N ALA A 1084 11.51 -50.31 35.92
CA ALA A 1084 12.73 -49.82 35.29
C ALA A 1084 12.76 -48.30 35.35
N GLU A 1085 13.73 -47.74 36.07
CA GLU A 1085 13.97 -46.31 36.17
C GLU A 1085 15.16 -45.93 35.29
N PHE A 1086 14.93 -45.02 34.35
CA PHE A 1086 15.91 -44.57 33.38
C PHE A 1086 16.30 -43.13 33.67
N ARG A 1087 17.59 -42.84 33.53
CA ARG A 1087 18.12 -41.49 33.46
C ARG A 1087 19.05 -41.38 32.26
N ASP A 1088 18.57 -40.68 31.24
CA ASP A 1088 19.32 -40.40 30.02
C ASP A 1088 19.92 -39.00 30.08
N SER A 1089 21.15 -38.87 29.58
CA SER A 1089 21.90 -37.62 29.49
C SER A 1089 22.52 -37.51 28.10
N LEU A 1090 22.01 -36.61 27.29
CA LEU A 1090 22.51 -36.34 25.95
C LEU A 1090 23.35 -35.07 25.94
N SER A 1091 24.44 -35.06 25.17
CA SER A 1091 25.22 -33.87 24.84
C SER A 1091 25.53 -33.88 23.35
N MET A 1092 25.09 -32.87 22.61
CA MET A 1092 25.12 -32.87 21.15
C MET A 1092 25.75 -31.57 20.60
N THR A 1093 26.50 -31.68 19.52
CA THR A 1093 27.02 -30.54 18.73
C THR A 1093 26.64 -30.67 17.24
N GLY A 1094 26.93 -29.63 16.45
CA GLY A 1094 26.70 -29.61 15.01
C GLY A 1094 25.22 -29.78 14.61
N LYS A 1095 24.99 -30.44 13.47
CA LYS A 1095 23.67 -30.64 12.84
C LYS A 1095 22.62 -31.22 13.77
N PHE A 1096 22.94 -32.26 14.52
CA PHE A 1096 21.97 -32.90 15.42
C PHE A 1096 21.53 -31.99 16.56
N ALA A 1097 22.45 -31.20 17.11
CA ALA A 1097 22.11 -30.18 18.11
C ALA A 1097 21.23 -29.08 17.52
N SER A 1098 21.55 -28.59 16.31
CA SER A 1098 20.74 -27.58 15.60
C SER A 1098 19.30 -28.08 15.35
N THR A 1099 19.16 -29.30 14.80
CA THR A 1099 17.84 -29.90 14.54
C THR A 1099 17.00 -30.03 15.81
N LEU A 1100 17.60 -30.53 16.90
CA LEU A 1100 16.86 -30.70 18.16
C LEU A 1100 16.55 -29.35 18.83
N ARG A 1101 17.45 -28.36 18.75
CA ARG A 1101 17.16 -26.98 19.20
C ARG A 1101 15.95 -26.41 18.48
N ASN A 1102 15.85 -26.57 17.17
CA ASN A 1102 14.71 -26.11 16.38
C ASN A 1102 13.37 -26.73 16.84
N GLN A 1103 13.39 -27.97 17.35
CA GLN A 1103 12.20 -28.62 17.91
C GLN A 1103 11.86 -28.13 19.33
N LEU A 1104 12.85 -27.77 20.13
CA LEU A 1104 12.68 -27.30 21.51
C LEU A 1104 12.41 -25.80 21.60
N TYR A 1105 12.83 -25.02 20.62
CA TYR A 1105 12.77 -23.57 20.62
C TYR A 1105 11.31 -23.08 20.73
N GLY A 1106 11.04 -22.20 21.70
CA GLY A 1106 9.71 -21.60 21.90
C GLY A 1106 8.67 -22.50 22.56
N ARG A 1107 8.98 -23.75 22.90
CA ARG A 1107 8.07 -24.65 23.64
C ARG A 1107 8.16 -24.42 25.14
N ASP A 1108 7.02 -24.55 25.82
CA ASP A 1108 7.01 -24.58 27.28
C ASP A 1108 7.46 -25.95 27.83
N ALA A 1109 7.57 -26.05 29.16
CA ALA A 1109 8.01 -27.29 29.81
C ALA A 1109 7.09 -28.48 29.53
N LYS A 1110 5.77 -28.26 29.43
CA LYS A 1110 4.77 -29.32 29.23
C LYS A 1110 4.74 -29.78 27.78
N GLU A 1111 4.88 -28.86 26.84
CA GLU A 1111 5.02 -29.16 25.42
C GLU A 1111 6.32 -29.91 25.13
N THR A 1112 7.41 -29.51 25.80
CA THR A 1112 8.68 -30.22 25.75
C THR A 1112 8.55 -31.63 26.33
N GLU A 1113 7.95 -31.77 27.51
CA GLU A 1113 7.70 -33.08 28.12
C GLU A 1113 6.88 -33.99 27.21
N ARG A 1114 5.82 -33.45 26.58
CA ARG A 1114 5.00 -34.21 25.62
C ARG A 1114 5.79 -34.65 24.40
N LEU A 1115 6.60 -33.76 23.80
CA LEU A 1115 7.45 -34.10 22.66
C LEU A 1115 8.40 -35.26 23.00
N ILE A 1116 9.01 -35.22 24.18
CA ILE A 1116 9.91 -36.27 24.65
C ILE A 1116 9.14 -37.55 25.00
N ALA A 1117 7.95 -37.46 25.61
CA ALA A 1117 7.12 -38.62 25.92
C ALA A 1117 6.70 -39.37 24.66
N ASP A 1118 6.27 -38.65 23.62
CA ASP A 1118 5.87 -39.23 22.34
C ASP A 1118 7.05 -39.94 21.65
N LEU A 1119 8.28 -39.44 21.83
CA LEU A 1119 9.50 -40.10 21.35
C LEU A 1119 9.81 -41.38 22.15
N LEU A 1120 9.82 -41.31 23.48
CA LEU A 1120 10.17 -42.45 24.35
C LEU A 1120 9.16 -43.60 24.22
N ALA A 1121 7.88 -43.28 24.03
CA ALA A 1121 6.81 -44.26 23.86
C ALA A 1121 7.00 -45.19 22.64
N GLN A 1122 7.92 -44.87 21.71
CA GLN A 1122 8.23 -45.73 20.56
C GLN A 1122 8.92 -47.04 20.94
N GLY A 1123 9.69 -47.06 22.02
CA GLY A 1123 10.42 -48.27 22.44
C GLY A 1123 10.34 -48.57 23.92
N VAL A 1124 9.64 -47.75 24.71
CA VAL A 1124 9.36 -48.02 26.12
C VAL A 1124 7.84 -47.93 26.36
N PRO A 1125 7.15 -49.04 26.66
CA PRO A 1125 5.73 -49.01 27.03
C PRO A 1125 5.49 -48.30 28.37
N ASP A 1126 4.30 -47.73 28.53
CA ASP A 1126 3.82 -47.12 29.78
C ASP A 1126 4.81 -46.13 30.42
N VAL A 1127 5.49 -45.32 29.59
CA VAL A 1127 6.45 -44.30 30.03
C VAL A 1127 5.79 -43.30 30.97
N SER A 1128 6.36 -43.15 32.16
CA SER A 1128 6.09 -42.05 33.07
C SER A 1128 7.32 -41.16 33.16
N ILE A 1129 7.25 -39.95 32.59
CA ILE A 1129 8.32 -38.96 32.72
C ILE A 1129 8.19 -38.29 34.08
N SER A 1130 9.31 -38.20 34.80
CA SER A 1130 9.41 -37.45 36.06
C SER A 1130 10.13 -36.12 35.88
N ARG A 1131 11.05 -36.03 34.89
CA ARG A 1131 11.83 -34.82 34.63
C ARG A 1131 12.33 -34.77 33.19
N VAL A 1132 12.19 -33.60 32.57
CA VAL A 1132 12.96 -33.21 31.37
C VAL A 1132 13.70 -31.91 31.68
N ARG A 1133 15.00 -31.87 31.41
CA ARG A 1133 15.83 -30.67 31.54
C ARG A 1133 16.64 -30.49 30.28
N ALA A 1134 16.34 -29.45 29.51
CA ALA A 1134 17.16 -29.00 28.40
C ALA A 1134 18.03 -27.81 28.85
N GLU A 1135 19.32 -27.83 28.50
CA GLU A 1135 20.26 -26.73 28.73
C GLU A 1135 20.90 -26.32 27.41
N ASN A 1136 21.34 -25.06 27.31
CA ASN A 1136 21.98 -24.51 26.12
C ASN A 1136 21.10 -24.58 24.85
N VAL A 1137 19.77 -24.46 25.01
CA VAL A 1137 18.83 -24.42 23.87
C VAL A 1137 19.11 -23.18 23.00
N THR A 1138 19.47 -22.06 23.63
CA THR A 1138 19.82 -20.78 22.97
C THR A 1138 21.31 -20.44 23.02
N ASP A 1139 22.13 -21.19 23.77
CA ASP A 1139 23.58 -20.97 23.86
C ASP A 1139 24.30 -21.84 22.81
N PHE A 1140 24.41 -21.35 21.58
CA PHE A 1140 24.84 -22.18 20.45
C PHE A 1140 26.33 -22.57 20.46
N ASP A 1141 27.19 -21.77 21.10
CA ASP A 1141 28.61 -22.06 21.30
C ASP A 1141 28.86 -23.22 22.30
N LYS A 1142 27.81 -23.68 22.97
CA LYS A 1142 27.88 -24.80 23.92
C LYS A 1142 27.15 -26.01 23.35
N PRO A 1143 27.54 -27.25 23.73
CA PRO A 1143 26.78 -28.43 23.40
C PRO A 1143 25.35 -28.34 23.94
N LEU A 1144 24.35 -28.74 23.15
CA LEU A 1144 22.98 -28.92 23.62
C LEU A 1144 22.97 -30.08 24.62
N LYS A 1145 22.46 -29.85 25.83
CA LYS A 1145 22.35 -30.90 26.85
C LYS A 1145 20.90 -31.21 27.16
N LEU A 1146 20.55 -32.49 27.20
CA LEU A 1146 19.21 -32.94 27.54
C LEU A 1146 19.31 -34.05 28.59
N VAL A 1147 18.71 -33.84 29.75
CA VAL A 1147 18.63 -34.83 30.82
C VAL A 1147 17.19 -35.21 31.05
N ILE A 1148 16.90 -36.50 30.93
CA ILE A 1148 15.53 -37.02 31.05
C ILE A 1148 15.53 -38.13 32.08
N THR A 1149 14.53 -38.10 32.97
CA THR A 1149 14.29 -39.17 33.94
C THR A 1149 12.88 -39.69 33.75
N PHE A 1150 12.77 -40.98 33.49
CA PHE A 1150 11.50 -41.64 33.21
C PHE A 1150 11.50 -43.06 33.75
N SER A 1151 10.32 -43.64 33.93
CA SER A 1151 10.17 -45.01 34.41
C SER A 1151 9.13 -45.79 33.62
N SER A 1152 9.22 -47.11 33.69
CA SER A 1152 8.23 -48.04 33.14
C SER A 1152 8.11 -49.27 34.04
N LYS A 1153 6.87 -49.61 34.43
CA LYS A 1153 6.59 -50.64 35.45
C LYS A 1153 6.76 -52.09 34.97
N ASN A 1154 6.76 -52.32 33.66
CA ASN A 1154 6.77 -53.67 33.08
C ASN A 1154 7.72 -53.79 31.88
N TYR A 1155 8.81 -53.01 31.87
CA TYR A 1155 9.73 -53.01 30.73
C TYR A 1155 10.51 -54.33 30.60
N PHE A 1156 11.09 -54.81 31.71
CA PHE A 1156 11.80 -56.08 31.76
C PHE A 1156 10.85 -57.21 32.13
N GLY A 1157 10.89 -58.31 31.37
CA GLY A 1157 10.09 -59.49 31.67
C GLY A 1157 10.60 -60.20 32.92
N LYS A 1158 9.70 -60.50 33.87
CA LYS A 1158 10.03 -61.31 35.05
C LYS A 1158 9.84 -62.80 34.76
N SER A 1159 10.81 -63.62 35.16
CA SER A 1159 10.71 -65.09 35.18
C SER A 1159 11.09 -65.65 36.55
N SER A 1160 11.00 -66.96 36.73
CA SER A 1160 11.47 -67.65 37.95
C SER A 1160 12.96 -67.46 38.23
N ASP A 1161 13.73 -67.10 37.18
CA ASP A 1161 15.19 -67.04 37.19
C ASP A 1161 15.72 -65.59 37.19
N GLY A 1162 14.84 -64.60 37.43
CA GLY A 1162 15.17 -63.18 37.49
C GLY A 1162 14.44 -62.30 36.47
N SER A 1163 14.89 -61.05 36.33
CA SER A 1163 14.38 -60.09 35.34
C SER A 1163 15.24 -60.11 34.08
N LYS A 1164 14.64 -60.14 32.89
CA LYS A 1164 15.34 -60.20 31.60
C LYS A 1164 14.71 -59.29 30.53
N GLY A 1165 15.53 -58.64 29.72
CA GLY A 1165 15.08 -57.82 28.58
C GLY A 1165 16.24 -57.06 27.91
N ARG A 1166 16.01 -56.39 26.78
CA ARG A 1166 17.04 -55.58 26.10
C ARG A 1166 16.89 -54.10 26.45
N PHE A 1167 17.99 -53.37 26.55
CA PHE A 1167 17.94 -51.91 26.70
C PHE A 1167 17.30 -51.25 25.46
N PRO A 1168 16.40 -50.26 25.60
CA PRO A 1168 15.60 -49.74 24.49
C PRO A 1168 16.36 -48.92 23.43
N ASN A 1169 17.54 -48.37 23.76
CA ASN A 1169 18.41 -47.53 22.91
C ASN A 1169 17.67 -46.54 21.97
N ILE A 1170 16.69 -45.82 22.54
CA ILE A 1170 15.77 -44.94 21.79
C ILE A 1170 16.52 -43.86 21.02
N TRP A 1171 17.54 -43.27 21.63
CA TRP A 1171 18.28 -42.13 21.08
C TRP A 1171 19.18 -42.54 19.93
N GLU A 1172 19.92 -43.64 20.09
CA GLU A 1172 20.74 -44.22 19.05
C GLU A 1172 19.90 -44.56 17.82
N ARG A 1173 18.74 -45.19 18.04
CA ARG A 1173 17.79 -45.50 16.96
C ARG A 1173 17.21 -44.24 16.33
N ALA A 1174 16.83 -43.23 17.11
CA ALA A 1174 16.29 -41.99 16.56
C ALA A 1174 17.29 -41.26 15.66
N ILE A 1175 18.59 -41.36 15.95
CA ILE A 1175 19.64 -40.65 15.23
C ILE A 1175 20.21 -41.45 14.06
N MET A 1176 20.43 -42.77 14.23
CA MET A 1176 21.14 -43.60 13.27
C MET A 1176 20.28 -44.62 12.54
N TYR A 1177 18.98 -44.69 12.77
CA TYR A 1177 18.20 -45.75 12.13
C TYR A 1177 18.09 -45.54 10.61
N LEU A 1178 18.57 -46.54 9.87
CA LEU A 1178 18.37 -46.65 8.43
C LEU A 1178 17.24 -47.65 8.13
N PRO A 1179 16.13 -47.20 7.52
CA PRO A 1179 14.98 -48.06 7.26
C PRO A 1179 15.30 -49.20 6.30
N LYS A 1180 14.73 -50.38 6.55
CA LYS A 1180 14.79 -51.45 5.54
C LYS A 1180 13.99 -51.03 4.30
N VAL A 1181 14.67 -50.93 3.17
CA VAL A 1181 14.05 -50.74 1.86
C VAL A 1181 14.08 -52.06 1.10
N ARG A 1182 13.00 -52.38 0.37
CA ARG A 1182 12.94 -53.61 -0.43
C ARG A 1182 13.97 -53.58 -1.57
N THR A 1183 14.11 -52.41 -2.18
CA THR A 1183 15.04 -52.13 -3.27
C THR A 1183 15.37 -50.65 -3.20
N ARG A 1184 16.66 -50.31 -3.15
CA ARG A 1184 17.18 -48.94 -3.26
C ARG A 1184 17.41 -48.64 -4.74
N HIS A 1185 16.97 -47.48 -5.22
CA HIS A 1185 17.11 -47.10 -6.63
C HIS A 1185 18.07 -45.93 -6.81
N LEU A 1186 18.14 -45.02 -5.84
CA LEU A 1186 18.98 -43.82 -5.90
C LEU A 1186 20.18 -43.95 -4.96
N PRO A 1187 21.31 -43.28 -5.27
CA PRO A 1187 22.45 -43.21 -4.36
C PRO A 1187 22.04 -42.76 -2.96
N ILE A 1188 22.85 -43.09 -1.97
CA ILE A 1188 22.73 -42.56 -0.61
C ILE A 1188 23.78 -41.47 -0.40
N ARG A 1189 23.35 -40.32 0.12
CA ARG A 1189 24.22 -39.17 0.43
C ARG A 1189 24.08 -38.77 1.90
N MET A 1190 25.19 -38.81 2.63
CA MET A 1190 25.37 -38.31 3.99
C MET A 1190 26.55 -37.33 3.97
N PRO A 1191 26.29 -36.02 4.05
CA PRO A 1191 27.31 -35.02 3.75
C PRO A 1191 28.35 -34.80 4.84
N HIS A 1192 28.14 -35.31 6.07
CA HIS A 1192 29.01 -35.01 7.21
C HIS A 1192 29.45 -36.28 7.94
N GLU A 1193 30.69 -36.28 8.41
CA GLU A 1193 31.18 -37.23 9.39
C GLU A 1193 30.55 -36.95 10.77
N THR A 1194 30.34 -37.96 11.61
CA THR A 1194 29.80 -37.78 12.96
C THR A 1194 30.41 -38.75 13.96
N GLU A 1195 30.88 -38.22 15.09
CA GLU A 1195 31.36 -38.97 16.24
C GLU A 1195 30.22 -39.23 17.24
N PHE A 1196 30.14 -40.46 17.72
CA PHE A 1196 29.17 -40.91 18.70
C PHE A 1196 29.87 -41.60 19.88
N GLU A 1197 29.35 -41.38 21.08
CA GLU A 1197 29.72 -42.12 22.28
C GLU A 1197 28.46 -42.48 23.05
N SER A 1198 28.21 -43.78 23.29
CA SER A 1198 27.08 -44.26 24.09
C SER A 1198 27.58 -45.13 25.24
N VAL A 1199 27.17 -44.79 26.46
CA VAL A 1199 27.56 -45.47 27.70
C VAL A 1199 26.32 -45.85 28.50
N LEU A 1200 26.27 -47.09 29.00
CA LEU A 1200 25.17 -47.64 29.77
C LEU A 1200 25.63 -48.18 31.13
N GLU A 1201 25.16 -47.56 32.21
CA GLU A 1201 25.32 -48.06 33.58
C GLU A 1201 24.03 -48.74 34.06
N VAL A 1202 24.14 -49.98 34.57
CA VAL A 1202 22.97 -50.75 35.04
C VAL A 1202 23.16 -51.12 36.51
N THR A 1203 22.15 -50.87 37.32
CA THR A 1203 22.09 -51.24 38.75
C THR A 1203 20.74 -51.88 39.09
N ALA A 1204 20.67 -52.63 40.19
CA ALA A 1204 19.43 -53.21 40.71
C ALA A 1204 19.44 -53.23 42.24
N ASP A 1205 18.25 -53.22 42.87
CA ASP A 1205 18.11 -53.27 44.34
C ASP A 1205 18.65 -54.57 44.95
N SER A 1206 18.57 -55.67 44.19
CA SER A 1206 19.04 -56.99 44.60
C SER A 1206 19.33 -57.86 43.36
N GLY A 1207 20.17 -58.89 43.53
CA GLY A 1207 20.58 -59.79 42.45
C GLY A 1207 21.86 -59.36 41.75
N ASN A 1208 22.44 -60.27 40.97
CA ASN A 1208 23.62 -60.00 40.15
C ASN A 1208 23.19 -59.52 38.76
N VAL A 1209 23.58 -58.30 38.40
CA VAL A 1209 23.33 -57.72 37.07
C VAL A 1209 24.37 -58.23 36.07
N THR A 1210 23.91 -58.81 34.98
CA THR A 1210 24.72 -59.14 33.81
C THR A 1210 24.23 -58.38 32.58
N VAL A 1211 25.16 -57.70 31.92
CA VAL A 1211 24.94 -57.01 30.63
C VAL A 1211 25.65 -57.83 29.57
N ALA A 1212 24.91 -58.32 28.58
CA ALA A 1212 25.47 -59.13 27.50
C ALA A 1212 26.39 -58.29 26.59
N ASP A 1213 27.49 -58.89 26.17
CA ASP A 1213 28.34 -58.29 25.14
C ASP A 1213 27.64 -58.28 23.77
N ALA A 1214 28.05 -57.34 22.92
CA ALA A 1214 27.54 -57.27 21.56
C ALA A 1214 27.89 -58.55 20.76
N PRO A 1215 27.03 -58.98 19.84
CA PRO A 1215 27.38 -60.03 18.88
C PRO A 1215 28.67 -59.68 18.10
N ASN A 1216 29.35 -60.65 17.51
CA ASN A 1216 30.45 -60.39 16.57
C ASN A 1216 29.89 -60.23 15.14
N LEU A 1217 30.26 -59.16 14.43
CA LEU A 1217 29.86 -58.94 13.03
C LEU A 1217 30.49 -59.97 12.07
N GLY A 1218 31.60 -60.61 12.48
CA GLY A 1218 32.28 -61.66 11.70
C GLY A 1218 33.16 -61.14 10.57
N ARG A 1219 33.28 -59.81 10.40
CA ARG A 1219 34.16 -59.12 9.44
C ARG A 1219 34.50 -57.70 9.93
N GLU A 1220 35.52 -57.08 9.35
CA GLU A 1220 35.81 -55.65 9.55
C GLU A 1220 34.73 -54.76 8.88
N THR A 1221 34.51 -53.58 9.48
CA THR A 1221 33.57 -52.55 9.00
C THR A 1221 34.24 -51.61 8.00
N GLU A 1222 33.48 -51.12 7.03
CA GLU A 1222 33.99 -50.21 5.98
C GLU A 1222 33.39 -48.80 6.07
N TYR A 1223 32.16 -48.67 6.59
CA TYR A 1223 31.42 -47.40 6.64
C TYR A 1223 31.37 -46.78 8.03
N VAL A 1224 31.85 -47.52 9.03
CA VAL A 1224 31.96 -47.08 10.42
C VAL A 1224 33.27 -47.56 11.03
N ASN A 1225 33.82 -46.75 11.93
CA ASN A 1225 34.90 -47.16 12.83
C ASN A 1225 34.38 -47.11 14.26
N PHE A 1226 34.66 -48.13 15.08
CA PHE A 1226 34.17 -48.18 16.45
C PHE A 1226 35.16 -48.82 17.42
N GLU A 1227 35.12 -48.37 18.67
CA GLU A 1227 35.88 -48.90 19.79
C GLU A 1227 34.96 -49.18 20.99
N LYS A 1228 35.22 -50.27 21.71
CA LYS A 1228 34.54 -50.56 22.97
C LYS A 1228 35.18 -49.72 24.07
N VAL A 1229 34.37 -48.93 24.77
CA VAL A 1229 34.79 -48.14 25.94
C VAL A 1229 34.22 -48.76 27.21
N LYS A 1230 34.63 -48.26 28.37
CA LYS A 1230 34.09 -48.73 29.65
C LYS A 1230 32.57 -48.52 29.68
N ASN A 1231 31.82 -49.60 29.83
CA ASN A 1231 30.35 -49.62 29.86
C ASN A 1231 29.68 -49.11 28.55
N GLY A 1232 30.35 -49.13 27.40
CA GLY A 1232 29.79 -48.53 26.18
C GLY A 1232 30.60 -48.72 24.90
N TYR A 1233 30.27 -47.92 23.89
CA TYR A 1233 30.95 -47.86 22.59
C TYR A 1233 31.14 -46.41 22.14
N LYS A 1234 32.28 -46.14 21.49
CA LYS A 1234 32.51 -44.92 20.72
C LYS A 1234 32.63 -45.30 19.25
N TRP A 1235 32.01 -44.55 18.34
CA TRP A 1235 32.10 -44.82 16.91
C TRP A 1235 32.01 -43.54 16.07
N MET A 1236 32.36 -43.68 14.79
CA MET A 1236 32.36 -42.62 13.80
C MET A 1236 31.66 -43.11 12.54
N THR A 1237 30.70 -42.33 12.04
CA THR A 1237 30.08 -42.53 10.73
C THR A 1237 30.70 -41.57 9.74
N TYR A 1238 31.26 -42.06 8.63
CA TYR A 1238 31.90 -41.21 7.62
C TYR A 1238 30.87 -40.41 6.79
N ALA A 1239 31.34 -39.35 6.12
CA ALA A 1239 30.59 -38.76 5.01
C ALA A 1239 30.52 -39.79 3.87
N ILE A 1240 29.33 -40.05 3.34
CA ILE A 1240 29.07 -41.13 2.37
C ILE A 1240 28.39 -40.55 1.13
N TYR A 1241 28.91 -40.88 -0.05
CA TYR A 1241 28.18 -40.88 -1.30
C TYR A 1241 28.35 -42.26 -1.92
N ALA A 1242 27.33 -43.10 -1.83
CA ALA A 1242 27.44 -44.51 -2.21
C ALA A 1242 26.32 -44.97 -3.15
N ASP A 1243 26.67 -45.93 -3.99
CA ASP A 1243 25.76 -46.59 -4.93
C ASP A 1243 24.60 -47.30 -4.20
N PRO A 1244 23.40 -47.42 -4.80
CA PRO A 1244 22.29 -48.16 -4.21
C PRO A 1244 22.64 -49.57 -3.69
N SER A 1245 23.60 -50.26 -4.31
CA SER A 1245 24.04 -51.60 -3.93
C SER A 1245 24.72 -51.66 -2.55
N GLU A 1246 25.33 -50.58 -2.09
CA GLU A 1246 26.01 -50.50 -0.78
C GLU A 1246 25.04 -50.23 0.38
N TYR A 1247 23.76 -49.90 0.10
CA TYR A 1247 22.79 -49.51 1.12
C TYR A 1247 22.61 -50.58 2.21
N GLU A 1248 22.45 -51.84 1.82
CA GLU A 1248 22.26 -52.93 2.77
C GLU A 1248 23.50 -53.14 3.64
N ARG A 1249 24.69 -52.93 3.07
CA ARG A 1249 25.96 -53.05 3.77
C ARG A 1249 26.14 -51.95 4.81
N ILE A 1250 25.87 -50.69 4.45
CA ILE A 1250 25.84 -49.57 5.38
C ILE A 1250 24.83 -49.83 6.50
N ARG A 1251 23.62 -50.28 6.13
CA ARG A 1251 22.54 -50.59 7.08
C ARG A 1251 22.92 -51.73 8.03
N GLU A 1252 23.63 -52.76 7.57
CA GLU A 1252 24.11 -53.86 8.42
C GLU A 1252 25.10 -53.37 9.46
N GLU A 1253 26.09 -52.57 9.07
CA GLU A 1253 27.10 -52.02 9.97
C GLU A 1253 26.49 -51.05 11.00
N TRP A 1254 25.53 -50.23 10.59
CA TRP A 1254 24.82 -49.34 11.50
C TRP A 1254 23.89 -50.12 12.44
N ASN A 1255 23.17 -51.13 11.95
CA ASN A 1255 22.34 -52.00 12.79
C ASN A 1255 23.16 -52.83 13.79
N TYR A 1256 24.40 -53.17 13.43
CA TYR A 1256 25.33 -53.81 14.35
C TYR A 1256 25.58 -52.92 15.58
N LEU A 1257 25.92 -51.65 15.36
CA LEU A 1257 26.11 -50.68 16.44
C LEU A 1257 24.82 -50.42 17.23
N LEU A 1258 23.67 -50.31 16.55
CA LEU A 1258 22.37 -50.22 17.22
C LEU A 1258 22.06 -51.46 18.09
N ASN A 1259 22.46 -52.65 17.66
CA ASN A 1259 22.32 -53.85 18.49
C ASN A 1259 23.31 -53.88 19.66
N ALA A 1260 24.53 -53.39 19.47
CA ALA A 1260 25.56 -53.32 20.50
C ALA A 1260 25.18 -52.35 21.64
N THR A 1261 24.52 -51.24 21.31
CA THR A 1261 23.97 -50.26 22.25
C THR A 1261 22.63 -50.68 22.88
N SER A 1262 22.06 -51.82 22.45
CA SER A 1262 20.85 -52.44 23.01
C SER A 1262 21.19 -53.81 23.65
N PRO A 1263 22.09 -53.88 24.65
CA PRO A 1263 22.48 -55.16 25.22
C PRO A 1263 21.31 -55.85 25.93
N GLU A 1264 21.34 -57.17 25.96
CA GLU A 1264 20.47 -57.95 26.83
C GLU A 1264 20.93 -57.80 28.28
N ILE A 1265 20.00 -57.48 29.18
CA ILE A 1265 20.22 -57.28 30.60
C ILE A 1265 19.49 -58.39 31.34
N THR A 1266 20.20 -59.06 32.24
CA THR A 1266 19.64 -60.05 33.15
C THR A 1266 19.99 -59.68 34.59
N VAL A 1267 19.00 -59.75 35.47
CA VAL A 1267 19.18 -59.58 36.93
C VAL A 1267 18.77 -60.91 37.57
N LYS A 1268 19.74 -61.68 38.07
CA LYS A 1268 19.51 -62.99 38.70
C LYS A 1268 19.48 -62.92 40.21
#